data_AF-A0A9W2XHC5-F1
#
_entry.id   AF-A0A9W2XHC5-F1
#
_cell.length_a   1.000
_cell.length_b   1.000
_cell.length_c   1.000
_cell.angle_alpha   90.00
_cell.angle_beta   90.00
_cell.angle_gamma   90.00
#
_symmetry.space_group_name_H-M   'P 1'
#
loop_
_entity.id
_entity.type
_entity.pdbx_description
1 polymer ?
#
loop_
_entity_poly.entity_id
_entity_poly.type
_entity_poly.pdbx_seq_one_letter_code
_entity_poly.pdbx_strand_id
1 'polypeptide(L)'
;MRNIIVLSSLLLLQHVLHVKSTPKGVTTSLKAKWSMTPFLLETSEFIGEDGNEKFWQFIDTVKELTVYKQGESVRSYYNLIIKKAGQFLTDLQVNLLKFSLALRSYSPSVHASQQIASDEPPPEACPAFVSIHGQHSCSTKDMKKLLKTAAGRPKPYLYKNDHTYPRVIKTDVPVVILYAEIGTKKFTSFHKVLSEQAEGGKIVYVLRHYVADPKPQKMLLSGYAVELAIKSTEYKAVDDTKVKDSKTVINDEDDDNDEVQGFFFGALKKSHPELQEQLSELRKHLLESTNDMAPLKVWEMQDLSFQAAAKIMSVPKFDALKVMRDLSQNFPSKARSLTRVAVKQEMRKEIEANQKHLTETIGVHPGDGELFINGLHIDLDVHNPFSILDILRAEARVLEGLHNLGIRGEHQGNLMRLPVNAVDDSYALDIRHPAIMWINDIENDSTYRSWPAGVQELLRATFPGVIRQIRRNFFNLVLFLDPVQEESVELVKLAELFYKHKIPLRIGFVFVVNTKDEIDGFLDAGVGFYRLLNYIADEYDLYQALMSMVSLYNKVDVGETLSVDTLTAFLKRKFPKANAERILGTESEYDENRKDGALYYKKSGLGALPLALFNGVPLSPDEMDPEELETIILQRIMDTTTVFQRAVFMNQLTESSNVVDYLMEQPNVVPRMNSLILSSDRKYLDFTASPAVDDWEDTTMFSYLDSRDKTAVVSKRMKYFTNSDEDGISAVTMWIAGDFEKVSGRKLLLSALKHVQKASPGVRVGVIDNPSGKPSDDNTVLYRAIWASLLTQKNKASAEFVQKVLKEESKKLLQQGTKMKDLLMQGMNVDAFEKKFNTLEVDFIRSQQLFCRDVLKLSPGQRAVISNGRILGPFEEQEEFTVEDFYLLEKITLRGSAEKVKAKVKQMGMKPKHASDLIMKVDALLTAAPKGEVRRDVHFIKDSHSVLRLAPRENEVFYDVVAIVDPLTREAQKMSALLIVLSQVVNVRLQVFMNCRTMLSEMPLKSFYRFVMEPDVGFLANDTVSPGPVARFVDLPETPLLTLIMITPESWMVQAVRSPHDLDNIHLQEVSGIVTAEYELEHLLLEGHCFDLSTGQPPRGLQFTLGMSRDPLMYDTIVMANLGYFQLKANPGAWNLRLREGRSADIYQILSHDGTDSPADAGDVIAVLNSFHSKIIKVRVQKKAEKMNEDLLSETSESKGIWDSIASVWSTFEKRRSIGVPMVIIFLTEFSKVRCGATFDPLARQLQEFSLGNSRGMFVLSSSTFGKERKGVLLS
;
A
#
# COMPACT_ATOMS: atom_id res chain seq x y z
N MET A 1 -21.96 28.13 77.32
CA MET A 1 -22.89 28.16 76.17
C MET A 1 -22.54 29.20 75.11
N ARG A 2 -22.48 30.52 75.40
CA ARG A 2 -22.23 31.57 74.38
C ARG A 2 -21.02 31.28 73.45
N ASN A 3 -19.87 30.90 74.01
CA ASN A 3 -18.66 30.59 73.22
C ASN A 3 -18.78 29.32 72.37
N ILE A 4 -19.59 28.33 72.80
CA ILE A 4 -19.83 27.08 72.04
C ILE A 4 -20.72 27.38 70.83
N ILE A 5 -21.73 28.24 71.01
CA ILE A 5 -22.59 28.70 69.92
C ILE A 5 -21.74 29.46 68.89
N VAL A 6 -20.91 30.41 69.33
CA VAL A 6 -19.99 31.17 68.45
C VAL A 6 -19.05 30.24 67.68
N LEU A 7 -18.45 29.25 68.34
CA LEU A 7 -17.57 28.27 67.69
C LEU A 7 -18.34 27.41 66.66
N SER A 8 -19.56 26.98 66.98
CA SER A 8 -20.41 26.22 66.05
C SER A 8 -20.84 27.04 64.84
N SER A 9 -21.11 28.35 65.01
CA SER A 9 -21.42 29.25 63.90
C SER A 9 -20.18 29.57 63.05
N LEU A 10 -18.97 29.63 63.63
CA LEU A 10 -17.74 29.75 62.85
C LEU A 10 -17.46 28.49 62.02
N LEU A 11 -17.66 27.30 62.61
CA LEU A 11 -17.52 26.01 61.90
C LEU A 11 -18.59 25.82 60.81
N LEU A 12 -19.84 26.27 61.03
CA LEU A 12 -20.84 26.31 59.95
C LEU A 12 -20.49 27.34 58.87
N LEU A 13 -19.97 28.53 59.22
CA LEU A 13 -19.51 29.48 58.20
C LEU A 13 -18.31 28.94 57.40
N GLN A 14 -17.38 28.22 58.02
CA GLN A 14 -16.27 27.55 57.31
C GLN A 14 -16.76 26.48 56.32
N HIS A 15 -17.86 25.79 56.62
CA HIS A 15 -18.48 24.86 55.66
C HIS A 15 -19.31 25.53 54.56
N VAL A 16 -19.80 26.76 54.77
CA VAL A 16 -20.57 27.53 53.76
C VAL A 16 -19.68 28.43 52.89
N LEU A 17 -18.50 28.83 53.39
CA LEU A 17 -17.50 29.63 52.66
C LEU A 17 -16.38 28.78 52.02
N HIS A 18 -16.62 27.49 51.80
CA HIS A 18 -15.95 26.80 50.70
C HIS A 18 -16.57 27.26 49.37
N VAL A 19 -16.15 28.45 48.93
CA VAL A 19 -16.17 28.80 47.50
C VAL A 19 -15.28 27.78 46.81
N LYS A 20 -15.90 26.71 46.32
CA LYS A 20 -15.29 25.89 45.27
C LYS A 20 -15.12 26.82 44.09
N SER A 21 -13.94 27.42 43.95
CA SER A 21 -13.50 27.94 42.66
C SER A 21 -13.57 26.75 41.70
N THR A 22 -14.60 26.75 40.85
CA THR A 22 -14.72 25.72 39.81
C THR A 22 -13.52 25.94 38.89
N PRO A 23 -12.62 24.95 38.74
CA PRO A 23 -11.38 25.16 38.01
C PRO A 23 -11.72 25.63 36.60
N LYS A 24 -11.27 26.85 36.27
CA LYS A 24 -11.42 27.40 34.92
C LYS A 24 -10.59 26.57 33.95
N GLY A 25 -11.08 26.44 32.74
CA GLY A 25 -10.47 25.58 31.74
C GLY A 25 -11.26 25.52 30.45
N VAL A 26 -10.75 24.75 29.51
CA VAL A 26 -11.34 24.57 28.18
C VAL A 26 -11.57 23.09 27.93
N THR A 27 -12.77 22.75 27.45
CA THR A 27 -13.17 21.38 27.12
C THR A 27 -13.72 21.32 25.70
N THR A 28 -13.10 20.49 24.86
CA THR A 28 -13.37 20.43 23.42
C THR A 28 -13.68 19.00 22.99
N SER A 29 -14.78 18.81 22.28
CA SER A 29 -15.23 17.50 21.78
C SER A 29 -15.54 17.54 20.29
N LEU A 30 -15.25 16.45 19.59
CA LEU A 30 -15.53 16.28 18.15
C LEU A 30 -16.52 15.13 17.93
N LYS A 31 -17.63 15.41 17.26
CA LYS A 31 -18.71 14.45 16.95
C LYS A 31 -18.67 14.01 15.49
N ALA A 32 -19.11 12.79 15.20
CA ALA A 32 -19.48 12.39 13.85
C ALA A 32 -20.87 12.94 13.49
N LYS A 33 -21.12 13.24 12.20
CA LYS A 33 -22.45 13.61 11.68
C LYS A 33 -23.50 12.51 11.89
N TRP A 34 -23.06 11.25 11.89
CA TRP A 34 -23.92 10.06 12.00
C TRP A 34 -24.12 9.55 13.45
N SER A 35 -25.15 8.72 13.61
CA SER A 35 -25.51 8.04 14.86
C SER A 35 -24.46 7.04 15.32
N MET A 36 -24.33 6.86 16.64
CA MET A 36 -23.47 5.85 17.26
C MET A 36 -23.70 4.44 16.70
N THR A 37 -22.63 3.83 16.17
CA THR A 37 -22.63 2.48 15.61
C THR A 37 -22.54 1.39 16.69
N PRO A 38 -23.11 0.18 16.47
CA PRO A 38 -23.00 -0.93 17.42
C PRO A 38 -21.61 -1.60 17.37
N PHE A 39 -20.97 -1.74 18.53
CA PHE A 39 -19.67 -2.42 18.67
C PHE A 39 -19.59 -3.82 18.04
N LEU A 40 -20.71 -4.58 18.03
CA LEU A 40 -20.74 -5.91 17.42
C LEU A 40 -20.52 -5.87 15.90
N LEU A 41 -21.04 -4.83 15.23
CA LEU A 41 -20.88 -4.63 13.79
C LEU A 41 -19.45 -4.14 13.48
N GLU A 42 -18.95 -3.16 14.25
CA GLU A 42 -17.54 -2.72 14.16
C GLU A 42 -16.55 -3.88 14.39
N THR A 43 -16.90 -4.84 15.26
CA THR A 43 -16.09 -6.04 15.51
C THR A 43 -16.16 -7.06 14.36
N SER A 44 -17.32 -7.24 13.71
CA SER A 44 -17.39 -8.11 12.53
C SER A 44 -16.58 -7.57 11.36
N GLU A 45 -16.59 -6.24 11.14
CA GLU A 45 -15.76 -5.58 10.12
C GLU A 45 -14.26 -5.78 10.41
N PHE A 46 -13.79 -5.55 11.66
CA PHE A 46 -12.40 -5.81 12.06
C PHE A 46 -11.95 -7.24 11.77
N ILE A 47 -12.81 -8.24 12.02
CA ILE A 47 -12.53 -9.66 11.75
C ILE A 47 -12.61 -9.95 10.24
N GLY A 48 -13.47 -9.25 9.50
CA GLY A 48 -13.68 -9.45 8.06
C GLY A 48 -12.50 -9.04 7.19
N GLU A 49 -11.68 -8.09 7.63
CA GLU A 49 -10.44 -7.71 6.94
C GLU A 49 -9.29 -8.75 7.06
N ASP A 50 -9.43 -9.75 7.93
CA ASP A 50 -8.59 -10.97 7.91
C ASP A 50 -9.12 -12.00 6.86
N GLY A 51 -10.29 -11.74 6.25
CA GLY A 51 -10.88 -12.51 5.16
C GLY A 51 -12.33 -12.94 5.41
N ASN A 52 -13.12 -13.05 4.33
CA ASN A 52 -14.55 -13.42 4.39
C ASN A 52 -14.80 -14.75 5.14
N GLU A 53 -13.88 -15.72 5.14
CA GLU A 53 -14.06 -16.96 5.92
C GLU A 53 -14.18 -16.70 7.42
N LYS A 54 -13.28 -15.88 7.99
CA LYS A 54 -13.31 -15.53 9.41
C LYS A 54 -14.54 -14.70 9.75
N PHE A 55 -14.93 -13.78 8.86
CA PHE A 55 -16.18 -13.02 8.99
C PHE A 55 -17.36 -13.97 9.22
N TRP A 56 -17.62 -14.88 8.29
CA TRP A 56 -18.80 -15.75 8.38
C TRP A 56 -18.74 -16.73 9.56
N GLN A 57 -17.56 -17.26 9.91
CA GLN A 57 -17.38 -18.07 11.12
C GLN A 57 -17.71 -17.30 12.41
N PHE A 58 -17.31 -16.03 12.51
CA PHE A 58 -17.69 -15.15 13.60
C PHE A 58 -19.20 -14.89 13.61
N ILE A 59 -19.79 -14.54 12.46
CA ILE A 59 -21.24 -14.32 12.29
C ILE A 59 -22.05 -15.53 12.77
N ASP A 60 -21.67 -16.74 12.38
CA ASP A 60 -22.34 -17.98 12.80
C ASP A 60 -22.27 -18.22 14.32
N THR A 61 -21.21 -17.72 14.97
CA THR A 61 -20.98 -17.81 16.40
C THR A 61 -21.76 -16.76 17.20
N VAL A 62 -22.04 -15.59 16.62
CA VAL A 62 -22.74 -14.46 17.27
C VAL A 62 -24.19 -14.26 16.81
N LYS A 63 -24.74 -15.18 15.99
CA LYS A 63 -26.06 -15.05 15.33
C LYS A 63 -27.29 -14.84 16.23
N GLU A 64 -27.19 -15.02 17.55
CA GLU A 64 -28.23 -14.68 18.54
C GLU A 64 -27.70 -13.82 19.72
N LEU A 65 -26.51 -13.22 19.61
CA LEU A 65 -25.82 -12.54 20.71
C LEU A 65 -26.59 -11.34 21.27
N THR A 66 -27.44 -10.67 20.47
CA THR A 66 -28.19 -9.49 20.94
C THR A 66 -29.29 -9.84 21.95
N VAL A 67 -29.62 -11.11 22.17
CA VAL A 67 -30.56 -11.51 23.24
C VAL A 67 -30.05 -11.10 24.62
N TYR A 68 -28.73 -11.13 24.84
CA TYR A 68 -28.09 -10.72 26.10
C TYR A 68 -28.07 -9.19 26.32
N LYS A 69 -28.25 -8.40 25.25
CA LYS A 69 -28.34 -6.92 25.25
C LYS A 69 -29.50 -6.38 26.10
N GLN A 70 -30.50 -7.21 26.42
CA GLN A 70 -31.70 -6.84 27.18
C GLN A 70 -31.62 -7.17 28.68
N GLY A 71 -30.62 -7.92 29.13
CA GLY A 71 -30.51 -8.41 30.51
C GLY A 71 -29.22 -8.04 31.25
N GLU A 72 -28.21 -7.50 30.56
CA GLU A 72 -26.89 -7.20 31.13
C GLU A 72 -26.48 -5.73 30.96
N SER A 73 -25.47 -5.28 31.72
CA SER A 73 -24.90 -3.94 31.59
C SER A 73 -24.08 -3.79 30.31
N VAL A 74 -23.93 -2.55 29.80
CA VAL A 74 -23.26 -2.29 28.51
C VAL A 74 -21.80 -2.77 28.53
N ARG A 75 -21.15 -2.67 29.69
CA ARG A 75 -19.80 -3.18 29.94
C ARG A 75 -19.73 -4.70 29.88
N SER A 76 -20.70 -5.42 30.44
CA SER A 76 -20.78 -6.89 30.32
C SER A 76 -20.95 -7.33 28.87
N TYR A 77 -21.86 -6.66 28.14
CA TYR A 77 -22.08 -6.93 26.71
C TYR A 77 -20.83 -6.66 25.86
N TYR A 78 -20.08 -5.59 26.13
CA TYR A 78 -18.78 -5.34 25.49
C TYR A 78 -17.78 -6.48 25.76
N ASN A 79 -17.60 -6.86 27.03
CA ASN A 79 -16.70 -7.96 27.41
C ASN A 79 -17.12 -9.30 26.76
N LEU A 80 -18.41 -9.54 26.58
CA LEU A 80 -18.93 -10.71 25.87
C LEU A 80 -18.57 -10.69 24.38
N ILE A 81 -18.67 -9.54 23.71
CA ILE A 81 -18.22 -9.37 22.31
C ILE A 81 -16.72 -9.66 22.19
N ILE A 82 -15.90 -9.03 23.03
CA ILE A 82 -14.44 -9.24 23.04
C ILE A 82 -14.09 -10.71 23.30
N LYS A 83 -14.76 -11.37 24.25
CA LYS A 83 -14.58 -12.80 24.55
C LYS A 83 -14.98 -13.72 23.38
N LYS A 84 -15.95 -13.32 22.56
CA LYS A 84 -16.33 -14.05 21.34
C LYS A 84 -15.35 -13.79 20.19
N ALA A 85 -14.85 -12.57 20.03
CA ALA A 85 -13.82 -12.24 19.05
C ALA A 85 -12.50 -12.97 19.33
N GLY A 86 -12.09 -13.08 20.61
CA GLY A 86 -10.92 -13.84 21.06
C GLY A 86 -10.98 -15.37 20.85
N GLN A 87 -12.03 -15.90 20.22
CA GLN A 87 -12.05 -17.27 19.71
C GLN A 87 -11.40 -17.39 18.32
N PHE A 88 -11.26 -16.27 17.60
CA PHE A 88 -10.74 -16.17 16.22
C PHE A 88 -9.49 -15.27 16.10
N LEU A 89 -9.22 -14.49 17.15
CA LEU A 89 -8.14 -13.52 17.25
C LEU A 89 -7.15 -13.93 18.35
N THR A 90 -5.87 -13.64 18.16
CA THR A 90 -4.84 -13.77 19.20
C THR A 90 -4.98 -12.69 20.30
N ASP A 91 -4.31 -12.86 21.44
CA ASP A 91 -4.32 -11.85 22.52
C ASP A 91 -3.83 -10.46 22.05
N LEU A 92 -2.84 -10.42 21.15
CA LEU A 92 -2.37 -9.17 20.54
C LEU A 92 -3.43 -8.56 19.62
N GLN A 93 -4.04 -9.36 18.74
CA GLN A 93 -5.12 -8.91 17.86
C GLN A 93 -6.36 -8.45 18.65
N VAL A 94 -6.66 -9.07 19.79
CA VAL A 94 -7.73 -8.64 20.72
C VAL A 94 -7.43 -7.26 21.32
N ASN A 95 -6.17 -6.94 21.63
CA ASN A 95 -5.83 -5.59 22.10
C ASN A 95 -5.87 -4.55 20.97
N LEU A 96 -5.47 -4.92 19.74
CA LEU A 96 -5.66 -4.07 18.56
C LEU A 96 -7.15 -3.85 18.24
N LEU A 97 -8.02 -4.85 18.46
CA LEU A 97 -9.48 -4.70 18.36
C LEU A 97 -10.01 -3.68 19.38
N LYS A 98 -9.63 -3.77 20.66
CA LYS A 98 -10.02 -2.79 21.70
C LYS A 98 -9.62 -1.37 21.31
N PHE A 99 -8.38 -1.19 20.83
CA PHE A 99 -7.88 0.10 20.37
C PHE A 99 -8.65 0.61 19.14
N SER A 100 -8.99 -0.28 18.19
CA SER A 100 -9.84 0.06 17.05
C SER A 100 -11.25 0.50 17.46
N LEU A 101 -11.87 -0.17 18.44
CA LEU A 101 -13.19 0.20 18.97
C LEU A 101 -13.15 1.49 19.82
N ALA A 102 -12.00 1.84 20.41
CA ALA A 102 -11.76 3.14 21.04
C ALA A 102 -11.57 4.26 20.00
N LEU A 103 -10.90 3.97 18.88
CA LEU A 103 -10.73 4.88 17.74
C LEU A 103 -12.00 5.03 16.88
N ARG A 104 -12.91 4.05 16.91
CA ARG A 104 -14.11 3.93 16.05
C ARG A 104 -13.80 3.67 14.57
N SER A 105 -12.66 3.06 14.27
CA SER A 105 -12.12 2.94 12.90
C SER A 105 -13.12 2.37 11.88
N TYR A 106 -13.98 1.43 12.28
CA TYR A 106 -14.96 0.75 11.42
C TYR A 106 -16.37 1.37 11.46
N SER A 107 -16.59 2.43 12.25
CA SER A 107 -17.87 3.15 12.26
C SER A 107 -18.25 3.69 10.85
N PRO A 108 -17.31 4.22 10.04
CA PRO A 108 -17.58 4.56 8.64
C PRO A 108 -18.07 3.37 7.78
N SER A 109 -17.51 2.16 7.91
CA SER A 109 -18.01 0.97 7.16
C SER A 109 -19.46 0.62 7.51
N VAL A 110 -19.77 0.58 8.80
CA VAL A 110 -21.13 0.31 9.29
C VAL A 110 -22.10 1.40 8.80
N HIS A 111 -21.68 2.67 8.83
CA HIS A 111 -22.50 3.78 8.33
C HIS A 111 -22.66 3.77 6.81
N ALA A 112 -21.62 3.42 6.04
CA ALA A 112 -21.68 3.30 4.59
C ALA A 112 -22.70 2.24 4.16
N SER A 113 -22.74 1.09 4.83
CA SER A 113 -23.78 0.07 4.62
C SER A 113 -25.19 0.60 4.90
N GLN A 114 -25.35 1.40 5.97
CA GLN A 114 -26.62 2.05 6.30
C GLN A 114 -27.03 3.10 5.24
N GLN A 115 -26.07 3.86 4.69
CA GLN A 115 -26.34 4.85 3.64
C GLN A 115 -26.74 4.16 2.33
N ILE A 116 -26.06 3.07 1.95
CA ILE A 116 -26.44 2.20 0.81
C ILE A 116 -27.86 1.65 0.99
N ALA A 117 -28.23 1.22 2.20
CA ALA A 117 -29.59 0.78 2.54
C ALA A 117 -30.65 1.90 2.51
N SER A 118 -30.26 3.18 2.43
CA SER A 118 -31.19 4.31 2.24
C SER A 118 -31.41 4.67 0.76
N ASP A 119 -30.44 4.35 -0.10
CA ASP A 119 -30.54 4.46 -1.57
C ASP A 119 -31.35 3.28 -2.15
N GLU A 120 -31.22 2.07 -1.59
CA GLU A 120 -32.12 0.91 -1.79
C GLU A 120 -33.17 0.82 -0.65
N PRO A 121 -34.27 1.61 -0.65
CA PRO A 121 -35.10 1.78 0.55
C PRO A 121 -35.73 0.48 1.07
N PRO A 122 -35.68 0.23 2.40
CA PRO A 122 -36.30 -0.94 3.01
C PRO A 122 -37.83 -0.89 2.84
N PRO A 123 -38.52 -2.04 2.75
CA PRO A 123 -39.97 -2.06 2.85
C PRO A 123 -40.42 -1.61 4.25
N GLU A 124 -41.60 -1.00 4.33
CA GLU A 124 -42.12 -0.41 5.57
C GLU A 124 -42.16 -1.41 6.74
N ALA A 125 -41.75 -0.93 7.93
CA ALA A 125 -41.74 -1.68 9.19
C ALA A 125 -40.91 -2.99 9.21
N CYS A 126 -39.87 -3.10 8.38
CA CYS A 126 -39.02 -4.29 8.31
C CYS A 126 -37.66 -4.14 9.03
N PRO A 127 -37.42 -4.84 10.17
CA PRO A 127 -36.15 -4.77 10.89
C PRO A 127 -34.98 -5.50 10.19
N ALA A 128 -35.28 -6.31 9.18
CA ALA A 128 -34.34 -6.94 8.27
C ALA A 128 -35.07 -7.28 6.96
N PHE A 129 -34.39 -7.13 5.83
CA PHE A 129 -34.96 -7.40 4.50
C PHE A 129 -33.91 -7.99 3.55
N VAL A 130 -34.36 -8.70 2.51
CA VAL A 130 -33.51 -9.20 1.43
C VAL A 130 -33.79 -8.43 0.15
N SER A 131 -32.73 -7.99 -0.55
CA SER A 131 -32.75 -7.48 -1.93
C SER A 131 -32.30 -8.59 -2.87
N ILE A 132 -33.15 -8.94 -3.84
CA ILE A 132 -32.86 -9.91 -4.89
C ILE A 132 -33.07 -9.19 -6.21
N HIS A 133 -32.00 -8.85 -6.93
CA HIS A 133 -32.06 -8.17 -8.24
C HIS A 133 -33.06 -6.98 -8.25
N GLY A 134 -32.91 -6.07 -7.27
CA GLY A 134 -33.73 -4.86 -7.12
C GLY A 134 -35.17 -5.04 -6.61
N GLN A 135 -35.57 -6.23 -6.14
CA GLN A 135 -36.86 -6.43 -5.45
C GLN A 135 -36.65 -6.88 -4.01
N HIS A 136 -37.40 -6.26 -3.09
CA HIS A 136 -37.21 -6.40 -1.65
C HIS A 136 -38.25 -7.33 -1.01
N SER A 137 -37.88 -8.07 0.05
CA SER A 137 -38.79 -8.88 0.86
C SER A 137 -38.38 -8.94 2.32
N CYS A 138 -39.38 -8.92 3.22
CA CYS A 138 -39.19 -9.09 4.67
C CYS A 138 -39.61 -10.49 5.18
N SER A 139 -39.87 -11.42 4.24
CA SER A 139 -40.39 -12.76 4.51
C SER A 139 -39.57 -13.82 3.77
N THR A 140 -39.09 -14.83 4.51
CA THR A 140 -38.39 -16.01 3.96
C THR A 140 -39.27 -16.86 3.04
N LYS A 141 -40.61 -16.73 3.12
CA LYS A 141 -41.55 -17.40 2.21
C LYS A 141 -41.58 -16.73 0.84
N ASP A 142 -41.65 -15.41 0.81
CA ASP A 142 -41.79 -14.64 -0.43
C ASP A 142 -40.47 -14.49 -1.17
N MET A 143 -39.35 -14.54 -0.44
CA MET A 143 -38.00 -14.74 -1.00
C MET A 143 -37.93 -15.91 -2.00
N LYS A 144 -38.58 -17.04 -1.70
CA LYS A 144 -38.61 -18.22 -2.60
C LYS A 144 -39.41 -17.99 -3.89
N LYS A 145 -40.28 -16.97 -3.93
CA LYS A 145 -40.96 -16.52 -5.17
C LYS A 145 -40.02 -15.63 -5.98
N LEU A 146 -39.39 -14.64 -5.35
CA LEU A 146 -38.46 -13.70 -5.97
C LEU A 146 -37.24 -14.39 -6.62
N LEU A 147 -36.73 -15.46 -6.01
CA LEU A 147 -35.64 -16.26 -6.58
C LEU A 147 -36.02 -16.91 -7.92
N LYS A 148 -37.30 -17.30 -8.12
CA LYS A 148 -37.76 -17.88 -9.39
C LYS A 148 -37.86 -16.85 -10.52
N THR A 149 -38.06 -15.57 -10.18
CA THR A 149 -38.16 -14.46 -11.15
C THR A 149 -36.87 -13.65 -11.26
N ALA A 150 -35.76 -14.11 -10.66
CA ALA A 150 -34.49 -13.38 -10.65
C ALA A 150 -33.79 -13.37 -12.02
N ALA A 151 -33.91 -14.46 -12.81
CA ALA A 151 -33.23 -14.59 -14.10
C ALA A 151 -33.64 -13.54 -15.14
N GLY A 152 -34.86 -12.98 -15.04
CA GLY A 152 -35.35 -11.93 -15.94
C GLY A 152 -35.03 -10.50 -15.49
N ARG A 153 -34.11 -10.30 -14.54
CA ARG A 153 -33.80 -9.00 -13.93
C ARG A 153 -32.28 -8.79 -13.82
N PRO A 154 -31.77 -7.56 -14.03
CA PRO A 154 -30.35 -7.28 -13.97
C PRO A 154 -29.76 -7.69 -12.61
N LYS A 155 -28.56 -8.25 -12.63
CA LYS A 155 -27.83 -8.60 -11.40
C LYS A 155 -27.42 -7.30 -10.70
N PRO A 156 -27.57 -7.21 -9.37
CA PRO A 156 -27.12 -6.04 -8.62
C PRO A 156 -25.59 -5.97 -8.66
N TYR A 157 -25.06 -4.75 -8.66
CA TYR A 157 -23.63 -4.54 -8.51
C TYR A 157 -23.18 -4.86 -7.08
N LEU A 158 -22.04 -5.55 -6.96
CA LEU A 158 -21.42 -5.90 -5.67
C LEU A 158 -20.16 -5.05 -5.47
N TYR A 159 -20.09 -4.36 -4.35
CA TYR A 159 -18.96 -3.51 -3.98
C TYR A 159 -17.77 -4.37 -3.54
N LYS A 160 -16.55 -3.83 -3.63
CA LYS A 160 -15.32 -4.56 -3.26
C LYS A 160 -15.31 -5.04 -1.80
N ASN A 161 -16.01 -4.30 -0.93
CA ASN A 161 -16.11 -4.57 0.50
C ASN A 161 -17.37 -5.37 0.89
N ASP A 162 -18.17 -5.86 -0.06
CA ASP A 162 -19.33 -6.71 0.24
C ASP A 162 -18.91 -8.10 0.74
N HIS A 163 -19.37 -8.49 1.93
CA HIS A 163 -19.13 -9.82 2.47
C HIS A 163 -19.94 -10.89 1.75
N THR A 164 -19.28 -11.61 0.84
CA THR A 164 -19.80 -12.75 0.07
C THR A 164 -19.61 -14.08 0.83
N TYR A 165 -20.61 -14.96 0.82
CA TYR A 165 -20.55 -16.25 1.51
C TYR A 165 -19.57 -17.22 0.81
N PRO A 166 -18.62 -17.85 1.52
CA PRO A 166 -17.49 -18.56 0.92
C PRO A 166 -17.91 -19.91 0.31
N ARG A 167 -18.07 -19.95 -1.02
CA ARG A 167 -18.23 -21.20 -1.79
C ARG A 167 -17.81 -20.99 -3.25
N VAL A 168 -17.50 -22.09 -3.95
CA VAL A 168 -17.28 -22.08 -5.40
C VAL A 168 -18.55 -21.61 -6.11
N ILE A 169 -18.49 -20.43 -6.72
CA ILE A 169 -19.58 -19.85 -7.50
C ILE A 169 -19.78 -20.71 -8.74
N LYS A 170 -20.95 -21.33 -8.87
CA LYS A 170 -21.41 -21.79 -10.20
C LYS A 170 -21.71 -20.54 -11.01
N THR A 171 -21.20 -20.47 -12.23
CA THR A 171 -21.53 -19.39 -13.16
C THR A 171 -23.06 -19.31 -13.33
N ASP A 172 -23.57 -18.09 -13.37
CA ASP A 172 -24.99 -17.74 -13.56
C ASP A 172 -26.00 -18.14 -12.45
N VAL A 173 -25.62 -18.07 -11.17
CA VAL A 173 -26.60 -18.10 -10.05
C VAL A 173 -27.10 -16.69 -9.66
N PRO A 174 -28.34 -16.55 -9.14
CA PRO A 174 -28.89 -15.26 -8.70
C PRO A 174 -28.23 -14.73 -7.42
N VAL A 175 -28.17 -13.41 -7.30
CA VAL A 175 -27.56 -12.70 -6.16
C VAL A 175 -28.63 -12.31 -5.14
N VAL A 176 -28.35 -12.55 -3.86
CA VAL A 176 -29.21 -12.24 -2.72
C VAL A 176 -28.43 -11.46 -1.66
N ILE A 177 -28.84 -10.22 -1.43
CA ILE A 177 -28.24 -9.32 -0.45
C ILE A 177 -29.17 -9.26 0.76
N LEU A 178 -28.69 -9.63 1.95
CA LEU A 178 -29.39 -9.47 3.22
C LEU A 178 -28.95 -8.17 3.89
N TYR A 179 -29.93 -7.35 4.26
CA TYR A 179 -29.75 -6.16 5.10
C TYR A 179 -30.31 -6.47 6.50
N ALA A 180 -29.44 -6.54 7.52
CA ALA A 180 -29.85 -6.85 8.89
C ALA A 180 -28.84 -6.41 9.98
N GLU A 181 -29.32 -6.24 11.23
CA GLU A 181 -28.46 -6.14 12.42
C GLU A 181 -28.08 -7.56 12.88
N ILE A 182 -26.78 -7.85 12.89
CA ILE A 182 -26.22 -9.14 13.29
C ILE A 182 -26.61 -9.47 14.73
N GLY A 183 -26.85 -10.75 14.98
CA GLY A 183 -27.17 -11.27 16.31
C GLY A 183 -28.63 -11.09 16.73
N THR A 184 -29.48 -10.53 15.88
CA THR A 184 -30.94 -10.41 16.10
C THR A 184 -31.68 -11.66 15.63
N LYS A 185 -32.80 -12.01 16.29
CA LYS A 185 -33.62 -13.20 15.93
C LYS A 185 -34.09 -13.20 14.46
N LYS A 186 -34.33 -12.01 13.89
CA LYS A 186 -34.72 -11.83 12.49
C LYS A 186 -33.55 -12.15 11.55
N PHE A 187 -32.35 -11.63 11.84
CA PHE A 187 -31.13 -12.01 11.14
C PHE A 187 -30.95 -13.54 11.14
N THR A 188 -31.02 -14.20 12.29
CA THR A 188 -30.85 -15.67 12.42
C THR A 188 -31.79 -16.44 11.49
N SER A 189 -33.05 -16.00 11.40
CA SER A 189 -34.10 -16.65 10.59
C SER A 189 -33.87 -16.55 9.08
N PHE A 190 -33.28 -15.46 8.60
CA PHE A 190 -32.87 -15.32 7.19
C PHE A 190 -31.55 -16.05 6.93
N HIS A 191 -30.55 -15.81 7.78
CA HIS A 191 -29.21 -16.34 7.63
C HIS A 191 -29.21 -17.86 7.47
N LYS A 192 -29.92 -18.60 8.33
CA LYS A 192 -30.06 -20.06 8.23
C LYS A 192 -30.57 -20.53 6.86
N VAL A 193 -31.56 -19.84 6.29
CA VAL A 193 -32.19 -20.24 5.01
C VAL A 193 -31.31 -19.85 3.81
N LEU A 194 -30.46 -18.83 3.97
CA LEU A 194 -29.54 -18.34 2.93
C LEU A 194 -28.23 -19.12 2.92
N SER A 195 -27.65 -19.45 4.08
CA SER A 195 -26.45 -20.30 4.16
C SER A 195 -26.73 -21.70 3.61
N GLU A 196 -27.83 -22.36 4.00
CA GLU A 196 -28.25 -23.66 3.44
C GLU A 196 -28.39 -23.64 1.89
N GLN A 197 -28.75 -22.51 1.29
CA GLN A 197 -28.87 -22.36 -0.17
C GLN A 197 -27.53 -22.01 -0.85
N ALA A 198 -26.69 -21.21 -0.20
CA ALA A 198 -25.35 -20.88 -0.67
C ALA A 198 -24.41 -22.11 -0.61
N GLU A 199 -24.49 -22.92 0.45
CA GLU A 199 -23.79 -24.20 0.55
C GLU A 199 -24.17 -25.18 -0.56
N GLY A 200 -25.45 -25.18 -0.95
CA GLY A 200 -25.95 -25.94 -2.10
C GLY A 200 -25.54 -25.37 -3.47
N GLY A 201 -24.82 -24.24 -3.51
CA GLY A 201 -24.38 -23.55 -4.72
C GLY A 201 -25.54 -23.07 -5.60
N LYS A 202 -26.62 -22.56 -4.97
CA LYS A 202 -27.85 -22.12 -5.67
C LYS A 202 -28.01 -20.61 -5.78
N ILE A 203 -27.31 -19.84 -4.94
CA ILE A 203 -27.36 -18.38 -4.85
C ILE A 203 -25.97 -17.83 -4.53
N VAL A 204 -25.68 -16.58 -4.92
CA VAL A 204 -24.65 -15.78 -4.23
C VAL A 204 -25.34 -15.12 -3.04
N TYR A 205 -24.82 -15.35 -1.83
CA TYR A 205 -25.33 -14.73 -0.60
C TYR A 205 -24.36 -13.64 -0.11
N VAL A 206 -24.88 -12.44 0.08
CA VAL A 206 -24.16 -11.25 0.57
C VAL A 206 -24.84 -10.72 1.84
N LEU A 207 -24.06 -10.20 2.79
CA LEU A 207 -24.55 -9.50 3.98
C LEU A 207 -24.08 -8.05 3.97
N ARG A 208 -25.03 -7.10 4.04
CA ARG A 208 -24.78 -5.67 4.31
C ARG A 208 -25.35 -5.32 5.68
N HIS A 209 -24.64 -4.49 6.44
CA HIS A 209 -25.10 -4.08 7.77
C HIS A 209 -26.29 -3.10 7.67
N TYR A 210 -27.34 -3.35 8.46
CA TYR A 210 -28.50 -2.46 8.52
C TYR A 210 -29.10 -2.45 9.93
N VAL A 211 -29.16 -1.28 10.54
CA VAL A 211 -29.83 -1.02 11.82
C VAL A 211 -31.13 -0.27 11.53
N ALA A 212 -32.27 -0.89 11.86
CA ALA A 212 -33.58 -0.31 11.55
C ALA A 212 -33.88 0.96 12.37
N ASP A 213 -33.54 0.94 13.66
CA ASP A 213 -33.75 2.05 14.61
C ASP A 213 -32.40 2.52 15.20
N PRO A 214 -31.60 3.34 14.51
CA PRO A 214 -30.36 3.88 15.04
C PRO A 214 -30.61 4.77 16.26
N LYS A 215 -29.67 4.77 17.23
CA LYS A 215 -29.76 5.67 18.39
C LYS A 215 -29.56 7.13 17.94
N PRO A 216 -30.35 8.11 18.43
CA PRO A 216 -30.22 9.52 18.05
C PRO A 216 -28.93 10.19 18.58
N GLN A 217 -28.15 9.50 19.42
CA GLN A 217 -26.90 10.00 19.96
C GLN A 217 -25.79 9.95 18.90
N LYS A 218 -25.23 11.12 18.55
CA LYS A 218 -24.00 11.23 17.74
C LYS A 218 -22.79 10.68 18.49
N MET A 219 -21.88 10.08 17.76
CA MET A 219 -20.67 9.45 18.29
C MET A 219 -19.56 10.49 18.51
N LEU A 220 -18.81 10.44 19.62
CA LEU A 220 -17.55 11.17 19.74
C LEU A 220 -16.44 10.43 18.99
N LEU A 221 -15.64 11.20 18.24
CA LEU A 221 -14.50 10.73 17.46
C LEU A 221 -13.20 10.82 18.28
N SER A 222 -12.18 10.10 17.82
CA SER A 222 -10.84 10.04 18.41
C SER A 222 -9.77 10.32 17.35
N GLY A 223 -8.52 10.48 17.76
CA GLY A 223 -7.38 10.63 16.85
C GLY A 223 -7.14 12.03 16.27
N TYR A 224 -7.75 13.06 16.88
CA TYR A 224 -7.49 14.47 16.60
C TYR A 224 -6.69 15.12 17.74
N ALA A 225 -6.21 16.34 17.53
CA ALA A 225 -5.63 17.17 18.56
C ALA A 225 -6.35 18.51 18.70
N VAL A 226 -6.15 19.15 19.84
CA VAL A 226 -6.59 20.52 20.10
C VAL A 226 -5.39 21.32 20.58
N GLU A 227 -5.21 22.51 20.02
CA GLU A 227 -4.19 23.48 20.40
C GLU A 227 -4.88 24.74 20.94
N LEU A 228 -4.38 25.28 22.05
CA LEU A 228 -4.71 26.62 22.54
C LEU A 228 -3.47 27.49 22.31
N ALA A 229 -3.48 28.24 21.20
CA ALA A 229 -2.42 29.16 20.85
C ALA A 229 -2.52 30.42 21.71
N ILE A 230 -1.39 30.87 22.27
CA ILE A 230 -1.32 32.14 22.98
C ILE A 230 -1.29 33.25 21.95
N LYS A 231 -2.32 34.11 21.94
CA LYS A 231 -2.42 35.23 21.01
C LYS A 231 -1.51 36.35 21.47
N SER A 232 -0.43 36.57 20.73
CA SER A 232 0.57 37.60 21.01
C SER A 232 -0.04 39.01 21.00
N THR A 233 -0.37 39.54 22.18
CA THR A 233 -0.62 40.98 22.38
C THR A 233 0.72 41.73 22.31
N GLU A 234 1.18 41.97 21.09
CA GLU A 234 2.26 42.89 20.71
C GLU A 234 3.60 42.78 21.47
N TYR A 235 4.45 41.83 21.06
CA TYR A 235 5.90 41.92 21.27
C TYR A 235 6.63 42.22 19.95
N LYS A 236 6.60 43.48 19.52
CA LYS A 236 7.62 44.06 18.63
C LYS A 236 8.13 45.36 19.25
N ALA A 237 9.43 45.39 19.53
CA ALA A 237 10.17 46.51 20.10
C ALA A 237 9.66 47.03 21.46
N VAL A 238 9.99 46.29 22.54
CA VAL A 238 10.48 47.02 23.72
C VAL A 238 11.87 47.52 23.36
N ASP A 239 12.00 48.84 23.25
CA ASP A 239 13.26 49.53 22.98
C ASP A 239 14.19 49.38 24.19
N ASP A 240 15.28 48.60 24.03
CA ASP A 240 16.27 48.32 25.08
C ASP A 240 16.95 49.58 25.65
N THR A 241 16.76 50.76 25.02
CA THR A 241 17.33 52.03 25.51
C THR A 241 16.54 52.70 26.64
N LYS A 242 15.43 52.11 27.12
CA LYS A 242 14.65 52.62 28.27
C LYS A 242 14.50 51.68 29.46
N VAL A 243 15.47 50.80 29.69
CA VAL A 243 15.73 50.31 31.07
C VAL A 243 16.45 51.40 31.85
N LYS A 244 15.71 52.40 32.34
CA LYS A 244 16.20 53.19 33.47
C LYS A 244 16.17 52.29 34.71
N ASP A 245 17.30 52.22 35.41
CA ASP A 245 17.43 51.60 36.73
C ASP A 245 16.32 52.10 37.68
N SER A 246 15.22 51.35 37.77
CA SER A 246 14.36 51.37 38.95
C SER A 246 15.09 50.58 40.04
N LYS A 247 16.14 51.20 40.58
CA LYS A 247 16.64 50.90 41.93
C LYS A 247 15.58 51.36 42.93
N THR A 248 14.44 50.66 42.96
CA THR A 248 13.73 50.43 44.20
C THR A 248 14.70 49.63 45.07
N VAL A 249 15.43 50.37 45.91
CA VAL A 249 16.12 49.79 47.05
C VAL A 249 15.05 49.01 47.81
N ILE A 250 15.19 47.68 47.82
CA ILE A 250 14.50 46.87 48.82
C ILE A 250 15.21 47.23 50.12
N ASN A 251 14.62 48.15 50.88
CA ASN A 251 14.93 48.22 52.30
C ASN A 251 14.33 46.95 52.91
N ASP A 252 15.18 46.12 53.53
CA ASP A 252 14.76 44.98 54.34
C ASP A 252 14.16 45.46 55.68
N GLU A 253 13.07 46.24 55.63
CA GLU A 253 12.31 46.69 56.79
C GLU A 253 10.82 46.40 56.60
N ASP A 254 10.39 45.29 57.21
CA ASP A 254 9.02 44.90 57.60
C ASP A 254 7.83 45.64 56.94
N ASP A 255 7.34 45.11 55.81
CA ASP A 255 5.92 45.24 55.47
C ASP A 255 5.22 43.88 55.71
N ASP A 256 4.35 43.86 56.71
CA ASP A 256 3.85 42.65 57.40
C ASP A 256 2.58 42.07 56.76
N ASN A 257 2.19 42.53 55.57
CA ASN A 257 0.81 42.41 55.08
C ASN A 257 0.64 41.77 53.68
N ASP A 258 1.60 40.94 53.26
CA ASP A 258 1.45 40.13 52.04
C ASP A 258 0.52 38.92 52.27
N GLU A 259 -0.68 39.00 51.69
CA GLU A 259 -1.57 37.86 51.45
C GLU A 259 -1.17 37.14 50.15
N VAL A 260 -0.77 35.87 50.23
CA VAL A 260 -0.44 35.04 49.05
C VAL A 260 -1.36 33.82 49.03
N GLN A 261 -2.23 33.73 48.02
CA GLN A 261 -3.27 32.69 47.88
C GLN A 261 -4.09 32.44 49.16
N GLY A 262 -4.55 33.50 49.84
CA GLY A 262 -5.35 33.38 51.07
C GLY A 262 -4.55 33.19 52.37
N PHE A 263 -3.22 33.16 52.30
CA PHE A 263 -2.33 33.04 53.47
C PHE A 263 -1.67 34.38 53.79
N PHE A 264 -1.97 34.94 54.97
CA PHE A 264 -1.32 36.13 55.51
C PHE A 264 0.03 35.75 56.14
N PHE A 265 1.12 35.89 55.38
CA PHE A 265 2.42 35.37 55.82
C PHE A 265 3.05 36.15 56.97
N GLY A 266 2.76 37.45 57.16
CA GLY A 266 3.18 38.20 58.35
C GLY A 266 2.52 37.68 59.63
N ALA A 267 1.21 37.41 59.58
CA ALA A 267 0.49 36.81 60.70
C ALA A 267 1.00 35.39 61.04
N LEU A 268 1.23 34.56 60.02
CA LEU A 268 1.71 33.17 60.21
C LEU A 268 3.13 33.12 60.79
N LYS A 269 4.04 33.99 60.32
CA LYS A 269 5.40 34.11 60.88
C LYS A 269 5.39 34.58 62.35
N LYS A 270 4.44 35.45 62.71
CA LYS A 270 4.26 35.90 64.10
C LYS A 270 3.62 34.86 65.02
N SER A 271 2.75 33.99 64.48
CA SER A 271 2.09 32.93 65.28
C SER A 271 2.92 31.65 65.42
N HIS A 272 3.80 31.35 64.46
CA HIS A 272 4.66 30.15 64.47
C HIS A 272 6.14 30.49 64.16
N PRO A 273 6.87 31.08 65.13
CA PRO A 273 8.28 31.44 64.95
C PRO A 273 9.16 30.22 64.63
N GLU A 274 8.85 29.06 65.19
CA GLU A 274 9.60 27.81 64.97
C GLU A 274 9.51 27.25 63.53
N LEU A 275 8.58 27.74 62.71
CA LEU A 275 8.39 27.31 61.31
C LEU A 275 8.81 28.38 60.29
N GLN A 276 9.50 29.45 60.71
CA GLN A 276 9.78 30.63 59.87
C GLN A 276 10.49 30.31 58.54
N GLU A 277 11.43 29.36 58.55
CA GLU A 277 12.16 28.90 57.36
C GLU A 277 11.24 28.11 56.41
N GLN A 278 10.41 27.22 56.94
CA GLN A 278 9.43 26.43 56.17
C GLN A 278 8.26 27.29 55.66
N LEU A 279 7.85 28.33 56.40
CA LEU A 279 6.88 29.32 55.95
C LEU A 279 7.46 30.23 54.86
N SER A 280 8.77 30.50 54.88
CA SER A 280 9.43 31.22 53.78
C SER A 280 9.56 30.34 52.53
N GLU A 281 9.85 29.04 52.69
CA GLU A 281 9.85 28.06 51.61
C GLU A 281 8.44 27.83 51.04
N LEU A 282 7.40 27.79 51.89
CA LEU A 282 6.00 27.70 51.46
C LEU A 282 5.53 28.98 50.75
N ARG A 283 5.85 30.18 51.25
CA ARG A 283 5.56 31.45 50.56
C ARG A 283 6.22 31.49 49.19
N LYS A 284 7.48 31.02 49.11
CA LYS A 284 8.22 30.88 47.86
C LYS A 284 7.57 29.85 46.93
N HIS A 285 7.15 28.69 47.44
CA HIS A 285 6.42 27.67 46.67
C HIS A 285 5.07 28.19 46.15
N LEU A 286 4.35 29.02 46.92
CA LEU A 286 3.09 29.63 46.47
C LEU A 286 3.33 30.71 45.39
N LEU A 287 4.37 31.53 45.53
CA LEU A 287 4.86 32.45 44.48
C LEU A 287 5.47 31.70 43.27
N GLU A 288 5.84 30.44 43.43
CA GLU A 288 6.25 29.53 42.34
C GLU A 288 5.05 28.76 41.74
N SER A 289 3.87 28.86 42.36
CA SER A 289 2.60 28.27 41.90
C SER A 289 1.64 29.27 41.24
N THR A 290 1.94 30.57 41.32
CA THR A 290 1.23 31.59 40.52
C THR A 290 1.48 31.34 39.04
N ASN A 291 0.40 31.11 38.29
CA ASN A 291 0.37 30.73 36.87
C ASN A 291 0.85 31.84 35.90
N ASP A 292 1.63 32.82 36.36
CA ASP A 292 2.06 33.97 35.56
C ASP A 292 3.17 33.58 34.59
N MET A 293 2.85 33.66 33.30
CA MET A 293 3.79 33.46 32.19
C MET A 293 4.73 34.67 32.05
N ALA A 294 5.60 34.86 33.04
CA ALA A 294 6.62 35.90 33.02
C ALA A 294 7.64 35.66 31.89
N PRO A 295 8.05 36.71 31.13
CA PRO A 295 8.92 36.55 29.98
C PRO A 295 10.32 36.05 30.38
N LEU A 296 10.81 35.02 29.68
CA LEU A 296 12.15 34.47 29.85
C LEU A 296 13.20 35.31 29.12
N LYS A 297 14.41 35.39 29.68
CA LYS A 297 15.55 36.08 29.04
C LYS A 297 16.27 35.15 28.07
N VAL A 298 16.86 35.68 27.00
CA VAL A 298 17.47 34.89 25.91
C VAL A 298 18.50 33.86 26.41
N TRP A 299 19.35 34.20 27.38
CA TRP A 299 20.32 33.26 27.95
C TRP A 299 19.68 32.15 28.79
N GLU A 300 18.51 32.39 29.39
CA GLU A 300 17.75 31.35 30.11
C GLU A 300 17.10 30.35 29.16
N MET A 301 17.00 30.67 27.86
CA MET A 301 16.40 29.81 26.85
C MET A 301 17.39 28.85 26.17
N GLN A 302 18.69 29.19 26.14
CA GLN A 302 19.69 28.51 25.29
C GLN A 302 19.81 26.99 25.47
N ASP A 303 19.66 26.49 26.70
CA ASP A 303 19.80 25.08 27.06
C ASP A 303 18.45 24.40 27.42
N LEU A 304 17.30 25.05 27.18
CA LEU A 304 15.98 24.55 27.63
C LEU A 304 15.66 23.12 27.15
N SER A 305 16.02 22.74 25.92
CA SER A 305 15.83 21.36 25.42
C SER A 305 16.62 20.33 26.24
N PHE A 306 17.89 20.64 26.55
CA PHE A 306 18.73 19.78 27.40
C PHE A 306 18.20 19.73 28.84
N GLN A 307 17.65 20.83 29.35
CA GLN A 307 17.02 20.89 30.67
C GLN A 307 15.74 20.05 30.75
N ALA A 308 14.91 20.09 29.70
CA ALA A 308 13.72 19.24 29.57
C ALA A 308 14.09 17.75 29.50
N ALA A 309 15.08 17.40 28.67
CA ALA A 309 15.60 16.03 28.59
C ALA A 309 16.19 15.55 29.93
N ALA A 310 17.00 16.38 30.59
CA ALA A 310 17.56 16.06 31.91
C ALA A 310 16.45 15.85 32.96
N LYS A 311 15.37 16.66 32.92
CA LYS A 311 14.21 16.48 33.78
C LYS A 311 13.50 15.15 33.51
N ILE A 312 13.27 14.78 32.26
CA ILE A 312 12.62 13.51 31.88
C ILE A 312 13.49 12.32 32.33
N MET A 313 14.79 12.35 32.06
CA MET A 313 15.72 11.27 32.41
C MET A 313 16.02 11.16 33.92
N SER A 314 15.67 12.18 34.72
CA SER A 314 15.77 12.14 36.19
C SER A 314 14.63 11.39 36.89
N VAL A 315 13.54 11.10 36.17
CA VAL A 315 12.30 10.49 36.69
C VAL A 315 12.32 8.97 36.43
N PRO A 316 11.68 8.14 37.28
CA PRO A 316 11.53 6.71 36.99
C PRO A 316 10.98 6.42 35.59
N LYS A 317 11.56 5.42 34.92
CA LYS A 317 11.34 5.13 33.50
C LYS A 317 9.87 5.03 33.08
N PHE A 318 9.01 4.47 33.94
CA PHE A 318 7.57 4.30 33.68
C PHE A 318 6.77 5.61 33.69
N ASP A 319 7.27 6.66 34.35
CA ASP A 319 6.64 7.98 34.42
C ASP A 319 7.31 8.99 33.49
N ALA A 320 8.52 8.71 33.00
CA ALA A 320 9.27 9.58 32.08
C ALA A 320 8.45 10.00 30.84
N LEU A 321 7.70 9.08 30.21
CA LEU A 321 6.81 9.43 29.08
C LEU A 321 5.66 10.38 29.49
N LYS A 322 5.10 10.21 30.70
CA LYS A 322 4.03 11.09 31.22
C LYS A 322 4.56 12.50 31.49
N VAL A 323 5.80 12.59 31.98
CA VAL A 323 6.52 13.87 32.19
C VAL A 323 6.87 14.51 30.85
N MET A 324 7.35 13.75 29.86
CA MET A 324 7.58 14.25 28.50
C MET A 324 6.29 14.80 27.88
N ARG A 325 5.15 14.12 28.08
CA ARG A 325 3.84 14.62 27.68
C ARG A 325 3.46 15.90 28.42
N ASP A 326 3.57 15.95 29.75
CA ASP A 326 3.22 17.17 30.52
C ASP A 326 4.09 18.37 30.12
N LEU A 327 5.40 18.18 30.00
CA LEU A 327 6.34 19.25 29.61
C LEU A 327 6.08 19.77 28.20
N SER A 328 5.88 18.89 27.21
CA SER A 328 5.60 19.31 25.82
C SER A 328 4.19 19.92 25.67
N GLN A 329 3.17 19.32 26.27
CA GLN A 329 1.77 19.73 26.11
C GLN A 329 1.35 20.93 26.97
N ASN A 330 2.11 21.27 28.03
CA ASN A 330 1.88 22.43 28.89
C ASN A 330 3.08 23.40 28.91
N PHE A 331 3.98 23.33 27.92
CA PHE A 331 5.26 24.03 27.95
C PHE A 331 5.23 25.50 28.40
N PRO A 332 4.30 26.37 27.93
CA PRO A 332 4.31 27.78 28.32
C PRO A 332 4.23 28.01 29.85
N SER A 333 3.47 27.19 30.59
CA SER A 333 3.42 27.28 32.06
C SER A 333 4.59 26.57 32.75
N LYS A 334 5.25 25.61 32.09
CA LYS A 334 6.37 24.83 32.66
C LYS A 334 7.75 25.46 32.40
N ALA A 335 7.90 26.31 31.39
CA ALA A 335 9.19 26.82 30.92
C ALA A 335 10.05 27.46 32.04
N ARG A 336 9.45 28.26 32.93
CA ARG A 336 10.17 28.89 34.07
C ARG A 336 10.71 27.89 35.09
N SER A 337 10.09 26.71 35.22
CA SER A 337 10.58 25.66 36.11
C SER A 337 11.77 24.88 35.52
N LEU A 338 11.89 24.83 34.18
CA LEU A 338 12.95 24.10 33.48
C LEU A 338 14.30 24.83 33.55
N THR A 339 14.31 26.17 33.54
CA THR A 339 15.56 26.97 33.56
C THR A 339 16.44 26.69 34.78
N ARG A 340 15.88 26.13 35.85
CA ARG A 340 16.56 25.76 37.10
C ARG A 340 17.13 24.32 37.11
N VAL A 341 16.87 23.52 36.07
CA VAL A 341 17.34 22.13 36.00
C VAL A 341 18.81 22.09 35.58
N ALA A 342 19.64 21.40 36.35
CA ALA A 342 21.05 21.21 36.05
C ALA A 342 21.27 20.10 35.00
N VAL A 343 21.99 20.43 33.91
CA VAL A 343 22.35 19.48 32.84
C VAL A 343 23.75 18.91 33.12
N LYS A 344 23.91 17.59 33.03
CA LYS A 344 25.22 16.94 33.17
C LYS A 344 26.00 17.02 31.86
N GLN A 345 27.28 17.39 31.92
CA GLN A 345 28.14 17.50 30.73
C GLN A 345 28.33 16.16 29.99
N GLU A 346 28.23 15.04 30.69
CA GLU A 346 28.25 13.68 30.12
C GLU A 346 27.07 13.46 29.16
N MET A 347 25.86 13.86 29.59
CA MET A 347 24.63 13.77 28.79
C MET A 347 24.72 14.63 27.52
N ARG A 348 25.23 15.87 27.64
CA ARG A 348 25.43 16.78 26.50
C ARG A 348 26.37 16.16 25.44
N LYS A 349 27.53 15.65 25.87
CA LYS A 349 28.48 14.95 24.99
C LYS A 349 27.93 13.64 24.40
N GLU A 350 26.99 12.99 25.09
CA GLU A 350 26.31 11.79 24.59
C GLU A 350 25.35 12.13 23.45
N ILE A 351 24.53 13.17 23.65
CA ILE A 351 23.59 13.69 22.66
C ILE A 351 24.34 14.17 21.40
N GLU A 352 25.36 15.02 21.56
CA GLU A 352 26.15 15.56 20.45
C GLU A 352 26.84 14.44 19.61
N ALA A 353 27.31 13.37 20.27
CA ALA A 353 27.92 12.23 19.58
C ALA A 353 26.91 11.38 18.80
N ASN A 354 25.73 11.13 19.38
CA ASN A 354 24.65 10.41 18.70
C ASN A 354 24.07 11.23 17.54
N GLN A 355 23.85 12.55 17.73
CA GLN A 355 23.38 13.45 16.68
C GLN A 355 24.27 13.40 15.44
N LYS A 356 25.58 13.53 15.60
CA LYS A 356 26.52 13.43 14.47
C LYS A 356 26.37 12.11 13.72
N HIS A 357 26.25 10.98 14.45
CA HIS A 357 26.09 9.67 13.84
C HIS A 357 24.77 9.51 13.08
N LEU A 358 23.66 10.01 13.64
CA LEU A 358 22.34 9.93 13.03
C LEU A 358 22.25 10.81 11.77
N THR A 359 22.87 12.00 11.79
CA THR A 359 23.01 12.83 10.58
C THR A 359 23.80 12.12 9.48
N GLU A 360 24.91 11.46 9.81
CA GLU A 360 25.75 10.74 8.84
C GLU A 360 25.11 9.45 8.29
N THR A 361 24.24 8.78 9.05
CA THR A 361 23.69 7.45 8.70
C THR A 361 22.27 7.46 8.16
N ILE A 362 21.38 8.28 8.74
CA ILE A 362 19.95 8.32 8.41
C ILE A 362 19.43 9.72 8.05
N GLY A 363 20.28 10.75 8.09
CA GLY A 363 19.96 12.12 7.67
C GLY A 363 19.28 12.98 8.74
N VAL A 364 19.20 12.51 9.98
CA VAL A 364 18.46 13.19 11.06
C VAL A 364 19.32 14.27 11.73
N HIS A 365 18.82 15.50 11.83
CA HIS A 365 19.51 16.66 12.38
C HIS A 365 19.09 16.97 13.84
N PRO A 366 19.83 17.82 14.57
CA PRO A 366 19.48 18.22 15.94
C PRO A 366 18.13 18.97 16.02
N GLY A 367 17.20 18.43 16.80
CA GLY A 367 15.83 18.94 16.95
C GLY A 367 14.78 18.18 16.15
N ASP A 368 15.17 17.42 15.13
CA ASP A 368 14.24 16.63 14.30
C ASP A 368 13.54 15.53 15.12
N GLY A 369 12.27 15.29 14.80
CA GLY A 369 11.42 14.29 15.45
C GLY A 369 11.08 13.13 14.50
N GLU A 370 11.57 11.93 14.82
CA GLU A 370 11.43 10.73 14.00
C GLU A 370 10.90 9.55 14.81
N LEU A 371 9.98 8.77 14.22
CA LEU A 371 9.43 7.55 14.81
C LEU A 371 9.65 6.36 13.87
N PHE A 372 10.12 5.24 14.45
CA PHE A 372 10.28 3.98 13.75
C PHE A 372 9.57 2.84 14.50
N ILE A 373 8.84 1.99 13.77
CA ILE A 373 8.19 0.78 14.27
C ILE A 373 8.69 -0.42 13.47
N ASN A 374 9.38 -1.36 14.12
CA ASN A 374 10.07 -2.49 13.48
C ASN A 374 11.01 -2.07 12.33
N GLY A 375 11.59 -0.87 12.43
CA GLY A 375 12.43 -0.23 11.42
C GLY A 375 11.67 0.49 10.29
N LEU A 376 10.34 0.34 10.17
CA LEU A 376 9.53 1.17 9.27
C LEU A 376 9.49 2.60 9.80
N HIS A 377 9.69 3.58 8.93
CA HIS A 377 9.55 4.99 9.28
C HIS A 377 8.07 5.33 9.41
N ILE A 378 7.72 6.16 10.39
CA ILE A 378 6.36 6.65 10.62
C ILE A 378 6.42 8.18 10.62
N ASP A 379 6.27 8.76 9.43
CA ASP A 379 6.08 10.19 9.25
C ASP A 379 4.86 10.65 10.08
N LEU A 380 5.09 11.53 11.07
CA LEU A 380 4.05 11.98 11.99
C LEU A 380 3.18 13.11 11.44
N ASP A 381 3.46 13.68 10.28
CA ASP A 381 2.57 14.64 9.63
C ASP A 381 1.60 13.90 8.69
N VAL A 382 2.11 12.96 7.89
CA VAL A 382 1.31 12.14 6.98
C VAL A 382 0.52 11.05 7.72
N HIS A 383 1.13 10.35 8.68
CA HIS A 383 0.45 9.24 9.36
C HIS A 383 -0.44 9.72 10.51
N ASN A 384 -1.71 9.29 10.41
CA ASN A 384 -2.73 9.51 11.43
C ASN A 384 -2.93 8.23 12.27
N PRO A 385 -3.67 8.29 13.38
CA PRO A 385 -3.94 7.13 14.23
C PRO A 385 -4.55 5.90 13.54
N PHE A 386 -5.34 6.11 12.48
CA PHE A 386 -5.99 5.05 11.74
C PHE A 386 -4.98 4.32 10.85
N SER A 387 -4.14 5.04 10.11
CA SER A 387 -3.08 4.42 9.31
C SER A 387 -2.01 3.75 10.19
N ILE A 388 -1.72 4.27 11.39
CA ILE A 388 -0.85 3.62 12.37
C ILE A 388 -1.47 2.30 12.88
N LEU A 389 -2.79 2.24 13.12
CA LEU A 389 -3.47 0.99 13.47
C LEU A 389 -3.33 -0.06 12.36
N ASP A 390 -3.47 0.35 11.09
CA ASP A 390 -3.36 -0.54 9.94
C ASP A 390 -1.94 -1.11 9.79
N ILE A 391 -0.92 -0.25 9.94
CA ILE A 391 0.50 -0.65 9.99
C ILE A 391 0.75 -1.63 11.13
N LEU A 392 0.26 -1.33 12.34
CA LEU A 392 0.41 -2.23 13.50
C LEU A 392 -0.23 -3.59 13.28
N ARG A 393 -1.42 -3.66 12.64
CA ARG A 393 -2.09 -4.94 12.36
C ARG A 393 -1.40 -5.72 11.23
N ALA A 394 -0.89 -5.04 10.20
CA ALA A 394 -0.08 -5.68 9.16
C ALA A 394 1.19 -6.30 9.77
N GLU A 395 1.91 -5.53 10.60
CA GLU A 395 3.10 -6.01 11.32
C GLU A 395 2.78 -7.13 12.33
N ALA A 396 1.61 -7.09 13.00
CA ALA A 396 1.17 -8.13 13.93
C ALA A 396 1.17 -9.51 13.26
N ARG A 397 0.54 -9.61 12.08
CA ARG A 397 0.41 -10.86 11.32
C ARG A 397 1.79 -11.48 11.04
N VAL A 398 2.79 -10.67 10.67
CA VAL A 398 4.14 -11.15 10.36
C VAL A 398 4.92 -11.49 11.64
N LEU A 399 4.85 -10.64 12.68
CA LEU A 399 5.52 -10.89 13.95
C LEU A 399 5.02 -12.18 14.62
N GLU A 400 3.70 -12.36 14.72
CA GLU A 400 3.09 -13.58 15.26
C GLU A 400 3.39 -14.79 14.40
N GLY A 401 3.35 -14.64 13.07
CA GLY A 401 3.72 -15.72 12.15
C GLY A 401 5.15 -16.21 12.37
N LEU A 402 6.12 -15.31 12.50
CA LEU A 402 7.52 -15.67 12.82
C LEU A 402 7.63 -16.33 14.20
N HIS A 403 6.92 -15.81 15.21
CA HIS A 403 6.91 -16.38 16.55
C HIS A 403 6.35 -17.81 16.57
N ASN A 404 5.26 -18.07 15.86
CA ASN A 404 4.63 -19.39 15.74
C ASN A 404 5.49 -20.39 14.96
N LEU A 405 6.33 -19.90 14.03
CA LEU A 405 7.38 -20.69 13.38
C LEU A 405 8.62 -20.94 14.26
N GLY A 406 8.60 -20.52 15.53
CA GLY A 406 9.66 -20.73 16.51
C GLY A 406 10.78 -19.67 16.46
N ILE A 407 10.61 -18.59 15.70
CA ILE A 407 11.62 -17.54 15.52
C ILE A 407 11.37 -16.42 16.53
N ARG A 408 12.33 -16.18 17.42
CA ARG A 408 12.20 -15.26 18.55
C ARG A 408 13.42 -14.35 18.70
N GLY A 409 13.24 -13.22 19.38
CA GLY A 409 14.32 -12.29 19.73
C GLY A 409 14.99 -11.67 18.49
N GLU A 410 16.31 -11.53 18.51
CA GLU A 410 17.06 -10.86 17.44
C GLU A 410 16.89 -11.50 16.06
N HIS A 411 16.67 -12.81 15.98
CA HIS A 411 16.41 -13.50 14.72
C HIS A 411 15.12 -13.03 14.04
N GLN A 412 14.11 -12.63 14.81
CA GLN A 412 12.83 -12.10 14.31
C GLN A 412 13.06 -10.73 13.66
N GLY A 413 13.70 -9.79 14.37
CA GLY A 413 14.04 -8.47 13.82
C GLY A 413 14.95 -8.56 12.59
N ASN A 414 15.94 -9.45 12.61
CA ASN A 414 16.84 -9.70 11.46
C ASN A 414 16.14 -10.24 10.21
N LEU A 415 15.01 -10.93 10.35
CA LEU A 415 14.21 -11.42 9.21
C LEU A 415 13.22 -10.37 8.71
N MET A 416 12.56 -9.64 9.61
CA MET A 416 11.68 -8.52 9.25
C MET A 416 12.41 -7.46 8.40
N ARG A 417 13.69 -7.22 8.70
CA ARG A 417 14.56 -6.27 8.00
C ARG A 417 15.09 -6.77 6.64
N LEU A 418 14.76 -7.98 6.18
CA LEU A 418 15.19 -8.44 4.87
C LEU A 418 14.46 -7.66 3.76
N PRO A 419 15.16 -7.21 2.69
CA PRO A 419 14.52 -6.61 1.52
C PRO A 419 13.87 -7.72 0.67
N VAL A 420 12.68 -8.13 1.07
CA VAL A 420 11.90 -9.26 0.50
C VAL A 420 11.31 -8.91 -0.87
N ASN A 421 10.91 -7.64 -1.06
CA ASN A 421 10.14 -7.19 -2.23
C ASN A 421 10.93 -6.26 -3.18
N ALA A 422 12.26 -6.24 -3.09
CA ALA A 422 13.13 -5.38 -3.91
C ALA A 422 13.36 -5.92 -5.33
N VAL A 423 12.27 -6.20 -6.06
CA VAL A 423 12.28 -6.65 -7.45
C VAL A 423 11.18 -5.91 -8.21
N ASP A 424 11.42 -4.63 -8.49
CA ASP A 424 10.81 -3.92 -9.63
C ASP A 424 11.64 -4.19 -10.91
N ASP A 425 12.28 -5.37 -11.01
CA ASP A 425 12.98 -5.80 -12.21
C ASP A 425 11.95 -6.09 -13.30
N SER A 426 11.83 -5.17 -14.26
CA SER A 426 11.24 -5.48 -15.55
C SER A 426 12.03 -6.62 -16.20
N TYR A 427 11.43 -7.80 -16.27
CA TYR A 427 12.04 -8.97 -16.91
C TYR A 427 12.18 -8.72 -18.42
N ALA A 428 13.32 -9.11 -18.98
CA ALA A 428 13.62 -8.98 -20.40
C ALA A 428 13.62 -10.36 -21.07
N LEU A 429 13.14 -10.45 -22.31
CA LEU A 429 13.26 -11.63 -23.16
C LEU A 429 14.61 -11.58 -23.88
N ASP A 430 15.25 -12.73 -24.10
CA ASP A 430 16.44 -12.77 -24.95
C ASP A 430 16.05 -12.48 -26.42
N ILE A 431 16.52 -11.34 -26.95
CA ILE A 431 16.28 -10.86 -28.33
C ILE A 431 17.33 -11.35 -29.33
N ARG A 432 18.22 -12.27 -28.96
CA ARG A 432 19.19 -12.90 -29.89
C ARG A 432 18.56 -14.10 -30.60
N HIS A 433 17.50 -13.86 -31.36
CA HIS A 433 16.78 -14.90 -32.10
C HIS A 433 16.83 -14.65 -33.62
N PRO A 434 17.09 -15.68 -34.47
CA PRO A 434 17.19 -15.51 -35.93
C PRO A 434 15.87 -15.10 -36.59
N ALA A 435 14.72 -15.31 -35.93
CA ALA A 435 13.40 -14.90 -36.44
C ALA A 435 13.15 -13.37 -36.39
N ILE A 436 14.08 -12.57 -35.85
CA ILE A 436 13.94 -11.11 -35.80
C ILE A 436 14.58 -10.51 -37.06
N MET A 437 13.73 -9.95 -37.92
CA MET A 437 14.14 -9.20 -39.11
C MET A 437 14.58 -7.79 -38.70
N TRP A 438 15.89 -7.61 -38.45
CA TRP A 438 16.47 -6.30 -38.16
C TRP A 438 16.51 -5.42 -39.42
N ILE A 439 15.92 -4.23 -39.35
CA ILE A 439 15.89 -3.27 -40.47
C ILE A 439 17.17 -2.45 -40.54
N ASN A 440 17.81 -2.20 -39.40
CA ASN A 440 19.02 -1.40 -39.29
C ASN A 440 20.04 -2.00 -38.30
N ASP A 441 21.29 -1.58 -38.46
CA ASP A 441 22.38 -1.86 -37.54
C ASP A 441 23.21 -0.57 -37.33
N ILE A 442 23.11 -0.01 -36.13
CA ILE A 442 23.72 1.29 -35.80
C ILE A 442 25.26 1.21 -35.90
N GLU A 443 25.85 0.03 -35.71
CA GLU A 443 27.31 -0.14 -35.71
C GLU A 443 27.89 -0.25 -37.12
N ASN A 444 27.15 -0.86 -38.04
CA ASN A 444 27.63 -1.27 -39.35
C ASN A 444 27.08 -0.44 -40.52
N ASP A 445 25.86 0.11 -40.43
CA ASP A 445 25.23 0.80 -41.56
C ASP A 445 25.96 2.10 -41.94
N SER A 446 26.06 2.34 -43.25
CA SER A 446 26.71 3.54 -43.80
C SER A 446 26.09 4.86 -43.30
N THR A 447 24.78 4.85 -43.00
CA THR A 447 23.98 5.99 -42.53
C THR A 447 24.48 6.58 -41.21
N TYR A 448 25.06 5.76 -40.32
CA TYR A 448 25.51 6.15 -38.98
C TYR A 448 27.03 6.36 -38.89
N ARG A 449 27.76 6.27 -40.01
CA ARG A 449 29.24 6.37 -40.04
C ARG A 449 29.80 7.68 -39.50
N SER A 450 29.00 8.76 -39.46
CA SER A 450 29.38 10.05 -38.87
C SER A 450 29.32 10.09 -37.34
N TRP A 451 28.70 9.09 -36.69
CA TRP A 451 28.56 9.06 -35.23
C TRP A 451 29.82 8.49 -34.56
N PRO A 452 30.21 8.99 -33.37
CA PRO A 452 31.33 8.43 -32.61
C PRO A 452 31.00 7.01 -32.15
N ALA A 453 31.96 6.08 -32.27
CA ALA A 453 31.79 4.69 -31.83
C ALA A 453 32.18 4.46 -30.35
N GLY A 454 32.71 5.49 -29.69
CA GLY A 454 33.19 5.41 -28.31
C GLY A 454 32.06 5.33 -27.30
N VAL A 455 32.00 4.23 -26.55
CA VAL A 455 31.13 4.04 -25.40
C VAL A 455 31.35 5.13 -24.34
N GLN A 456 32.59 5.63 -24.20
CA GLN A 456 32.94 6.73 -23.29
C GLN A 456 32.21 8.06 -23.57
N GLU A 457 31.66 8.29 -24.78
CA GLU A 457 30.86 9.50 -25.06
C GLU A 457 29.55 9.54 -24.23
N LEU A 458 29.10 8.42 -23.65
CA LEU A 458 28.02 8.41 -22.66
C LEU A 458 28.35 9.20 -21.39
N LEU A 459 29.62 9.33 -21.01
CA LEU A 459 30.01 10.09 -19.81
C LEU A 459 30.20 11.60 -20.08
N ARG A 460 30.11 12.02 -21.35
CA ARG A 460 30.30 13.42 -21.73
C ARG A 460 29.10 14.27 -21.30
N ALA A 461 29.38 15.41 -20.68
CA ALA A 461 28.35 16.38 -20.28
C ALA A 461 27.55 16.87 -21.50
N THR A 462 26.23 16.73 -21.42
CA THR A 462 25.24 17.19 -22.40
C THR A 462 24.08 17.84 -21.65
N PHE A 463 23.29 18.68 -22.32
CA PHE A 463 22.08 19.24 -21.71
C PHE A 463 21.07 18.11 -21.40
N PRO A 464 20.36 18.17 -20.25
CA PRO A 464 19.29 17.22 -19.95
C PRO A 464 18.23 17.18 -21.06
N GLY A 465 17.69 15.99 -21.35
CA GLY A 465 16.72 15.78 -22.44
C GLY A 465 17.33 15.58 -23.84
N VAL A 466 18.64 15.76 -24.04
CA VAL A 466 19.28 15.54 -25.34
C VAL A 466 19.73 14.08 -25.51
N ILE A 467 19.12 13.38 -26.46
CA ILE A 467 19.49 12.02 -26.85
C ILE A 467 20.86 12.01 -27.55
N ARG A 468 21.76 11.12 -27.12
CA ARG A 468 23.12 11.02 -27.68
C ARG A 468 23.17 10.11 -28.91
N GLN A 469 23.69 10.64 -30.00
CA GLN A 469 24.00 9.88 -31.21
C GLN A 469 25.36 9.18 -31.07
N ILE A 470 25.34 7.88 -30.73
CA ILE A 470 26.54 7.04 -30.59
C ILE A 470 26.39 5.83 -31.49
N ARG A 471 27.46 5.46 -32.20
CA ARG A 471 27.49 4.38 -33.19
C ARG A 471 27.61 3.00 -32.52
N ARG A 472 26.62 2.64 -31.68
CA ARG A 472 26.53 1.42 -30.86
C ARG A 472 25.08 0.99 -30.66
N ASN A 473 24.82 -0.31 -30.60
CA ASN A 473 23.47 -0.89 -30.48
C ASN A 473 22.95 -0.89 -29.01
N PHE A 474 22.87 0.29 -28.38
CA PHE A 474 22.39 0.46 -26.98
C PHE A 474 20.88 0.22 -26.79
N PHE A 475 20.07 0.60 -27.78
CA PHE A 475 18.61 0.61 -27.67
C PHE A 475 18.02 -0.19 -28.83
N ASN A 476 17.24 -1.21 -28.51
CA ASN A 476 16.73 -2.19 -29.46
C ASN A 476 15.21 -2.31 -29.27
N LEU A 477 14.42 -2.04 -30.31
CA LEU A 477 12.98 -2.19 -30.36
C LEU A 477 12.63 -3.38 -31.25
N VAL A 478 11.93 -4.38 -30.70
CA VAL A 478 11.45 -5.56 -31.44
C VAL A 478 9.93 -5.57 -31.43
N LEU A 479 9.31 -5.51 -32.62
CA LEU A 479 7.85 -5.48 -32.80
C LEU A 479 7.34 -6.84 -33.26
N PHE A 480 6.46 -7.45 -32.47
CA PHE A 480 5.72 -8.66 -32.82
C PHE A 480 4.37 -8.26 -33.41
N LEU A 481 4.16 -8.60 -34.69
CA LEU A 481 3.02 -8.14 -35.48
C LEU A 481 2.37 -9.30 -36.23
N ASP A 482 1.03 -9.29 -36.27
CA ASP A 482 0.28 -9.96 -37.35
C ASP A 482 0.08 -8.92 -38.47
N PRO A 483 0.56 -9.16 -39.71
CA PRO A 483 0.44 -8.21 -40.82
C PRO A 483 -1.00 -8.00 -41.34
N VAL A 484 -1.98 -8.74 -40.84
CA VAL A 484 -3.41 -8.59 -41.19
C VAL A 484 -4.17 -7.70 -40.19
N GLN A 485 -3.64 -7.51 -38.97
CA GLN A 485 -4.22 -6.62 -37.94
C GLN A 485 -4.06 -5.14 -38.32
N GLU A 486 -5.04 -4.31 -37.98
CA GLU A 486 -5.06 -2.87 -38.30
C GLU A 486 -4.03 -2.11 -37.46
N GLU A 487 -3.91 -2.44 -36.18
CA GLU A 487 -2.99 -1.82 -35.22
C GLU A 487 -1.51 -2.00 -35.62
N SER A 488 -1.18 -3.11 -36.29
CA SER A 488 0.14 -3.38 -36.85
C SER A 488 0.57 -2.34 -37.89
N VAL A 489 -0.37 -1.72 -38.61
CA VAL A 489 -0.10 -0.71 -39.64
C VAL A 489 0.49 0.56 -39.02
N GLU A 490 -0.04 0.99 -37.88
CA GLU A 490 0.35 2.25 -37.25
C GLU A 490 1.73 2.13 -36.59
N LEU A 491 1.99 1.00 -35.92
CA LEU A 491 3.30 0.68 -35.36
C LEU A 491 4.40 0.63 -36.44
N VAL A 492 4.07 0.15 -37.65
CA VAL A 492 5.00 0.15 -38.79
C VAL A 492 5.27 1.56 -39.33
N LYS A 493 4.26 2.44 -39.39
CA LYS A 493 4.44 3.85 -39.76
C LYS A 493 5.32 4.59 -38.74
N LEU A 494 5.13 4.33 -37.45
CA LEU A 494 5.96 4.89 -36.37
C LEU A 494 7.42 4.40 -36.47
N ALA A 495 7.63 3.13 -36.79
CA ALA A 495 8.96 2.57 -37.03
C ALA A 495 9.68 3.23 -38.23
N GLU A 496 8.97 3.55 -39.32
CA GLU A 496 9.54 4.33 -40.44
C GLU A 496 9.97 5.72 -39.97
N LEU A 497 9.15 6.39 -39.16
CA LEU A 497 9.44 7.72 -38.61
C LEU A 497 10.74 7.69 -37.78
N PHE A 498 10.88 6.76 -36.83
CA PHE A 498 12.09 6.61 -36.04
C PHE A 498 13.35 6.37 -36.88
N TYR A 499 13.27 5.50 -37.90
CA TYR A 499 14.38 5.24 -38.82
C TYR A 499 14.77 6.49 -39.61
N LYS A 500 13.78 7.17 -40.20
CA LYS A 500 13.96 8.37 -41.03
C LYS A 500 14.53 9.55 -40.26
N HIS A 501 14.12 9.74 -39.00
CA HIS A 501 14.65 10.77 -38.11
C HIS A 501 16.02 10.43 -37.50
N LYS A 502 16.59 9.24 -37.81
CA LYS A 502 17.88 8.76 -37.30
C LYS A 502 17.97 8.80 -35.77
N ILE A 503 16.91 8.37 -35.11
CA ILE A 503 16.95 8.09 -33.67
C ILE A 503 17.96 6.94 -33.46
N PRO A 504 18.78 6.95 -32.39
CA PRO A 504 19.72 5.87 -32.10
C PRO A 504 18.99 4.62 -31.57
N LEU A 505 18.06 4.09 -32.35
CA LEU A 505 17.22 2.95 -32.04
C LEU A 505 17.38 1.88 -33.13
N ARG A 506 17.69 0.66 -32.72
CA ARG A 506 17.74 -0.50 -33.62
C ARG A 506 16.35 -1.13 -33.69
N ILE A 507 15.79 -1.28 -34.87
CA ILE A 507 14.40 -1.71 -35.08
C ILE A 507 14.40 -3.10 -35.73
N GLY A 508 13.65 -4.03 -35.15
CA GLY A 508 13.43 -5.37 -35.68
C GLY A 508 11.96 -5.76 -35.68
N PHE A 509 11.54 -6.56 -36.66
CA PHE A 509 10.19 -7.10 -36.76
C PHE A 509 10.18 -8.62 -36.59
N VAL A 510 9.12 -9.14 -35.96
CA VAL A 510 8.77 -10.56 -35.89
C VAL A 510 7.35 -10.71 -36.40
N PHE A 511 7.19 -11.27 -37.60
CA PHE A 511 5.88 -11.53 -38.17
C PHE A 511 5.33 -12.86 -37.66
N VAL A 512 4.13 -12.83 -37.08
CA VAL A 512 3.42 -14.02 -36.61
C VAL A 512 2.36 -14.37 -37.65
N VAL A 513 2.70 -15.33 -38.52
CA VAL A 513 1.86 -15.74 -39.66
C VAL A 513 1.56 -17.24 -39.60
N ASN A 514 0.67 -17.69 -40.48
CA ASN A 514 0.17 -19.06 -40.51
C ASN A 514 1.27 -20.09 -40.82
N THR A 515 1.35 -21.13 -39.99
CA THR A 515 2.48 -22.10 -39.96
C THR A 515 2.20 -23.42 -40.68
N LYS A 516 1.00 -23.59 -41.25
CA LYS A 516 0.64 -24.82 -41.99
C LYS A 516 1.29 -24.82 -43.37
N ASP A 517 1.93 -25.94 -43.71
CA ASP A 517 2.61 -26.13 -45.01
C ASP A 517 1.65 -26.14 -46.21
N GLU A 518 0.40 -26.56 -45.99
CA GLU A 518 -0.67 -26.60 -47.00
C GLU A 518 -1.22 -25.21 -47.38
N ILE A 519 -0.82 -24.14 -46.67
CA ILE A 519 -1.31 -22.78 -46.85
C ILE A 519 -0.21 -21.93 -47.50
N ASP A 520 -0.53 -21.37 -48.67
CA ASP A 520 0.34 -20.51 -49.47
C ASP A 520 -0.07 -19.02 -49.40
N GLY A 521 0.66 -18.17 -50.14
CA GLY A 521 0.43 -16.73 -50.19
C GLY A 521 -0.75 -16.27 -51.06
N PHE A 522 -1.46 -17.20 -51.72
CA PHE A 522 -2.72 -16.93 -52.40
C PHE A 522 -3.94 -17.27 -51.55
N LEU A 523 -3.78 -18.16 -50.55
CA LEU A 523 -4.82 -18.52 -49.58
C LEU A 523 -4.80 -17.64 -48.32
N ASP A 524 -3.63 -17.14 -47.91
CA ASP A 524 -3.44 -16.39 -46.66
C ASP A 524 -2.63 -15.12 -46.91
N ALA A 525 -3.24 -13.96 -46.61
CA ALA A 525 -2.63 -12.66 -46.85
C ALA A 525 -1.38 -12.42 -45.97
N GLY A 526 -1.31 -12.98 -44.77
CA GLY A 526 -0.13 -12.85 -43.92
C GLY A 526 1.05 -13.66 -44.45
N VAL A 527 0.80 -14.88 -44.93
CA VAL A 527 1.82 -15.71 -45.61
C VAL A 527 2.29 -15.02 -46.90
N GLY A 528 1.37 -14.49 -47.70
CA GLY A 528 1.69 -13.76 -48.94
C GLY A 528 2.49 -12.48 -48.69
N PHE A 529 2.15 -11.74 -47.64
CA PHE A 529 2.88 -10.55 -47.21
C PHE A 529 4.32 -10.89 -46.79
N TYR A 530 4.51 -11.92 -45.96
CA TYR A 530 5.84 -12.31 -45.47
C TYR A 530 6.78 -12.73 -46.62
N ARG A 531 6.30 -13.59 -47.53
CA ARG A 531 7.07 -14.02 -48.72
C ARG A 531 7.39 -12.87 -49.67
N LEU A 532 6.45 -11.93 -49.86
CA LEU A 532 6.69 -10.71 -50.64
C LEU A 532 7.77 -9.82 -49.99
N LEU A 533 7.79 -9.73 -48.66
CA LEU A 533 8.77 -8.94 -47.93
C LEU A 533 10.18 -9.53 -48.05
N ASN A 534 10.32 -10.85 -47.89
CA ASN A 534 11.58 -11.58 -48.10
C ASN A 534 12.10 -11.39 -49.53
N TYR A 535 11.24 -11.58 -50.56
CA TYR A 535 11.59 -11.31 -51.96
C TYR A 535 12.20 -9.92 -52.17
N ILE A 536 11.63 -8.88 -51.55
CA ILE A 536 12.13 -7.51 -51.68
C ILE A 536 13.43 -7.31 -50.90
N ALA A 537 13.58 -7.94 -49.73
CA ALA A 537 14.79 -7.86 -48.92
C ALA A 537 16.00 -8.53 -49.59
N ASP A 538 15.80 -9.69 -50.22
CA ASP A 538 16.87 -10.49 -50.83
C ASP A 538 17.31 -9.96 -52.21
N GLU A 539 16.38 -9.52 -53.05
CA GLU A 539 16.66 -9.06 -54.42
C GLU A 539 17.00 -7.55 -54.50
N TYR A 540 16.64 -6.77 -53.48
CA TYR A 540 16.90 -5.33 -53.41
C TYR A 540 17.66 -4.97 -52.13
N ASP A 541 16.95 -4.47 -51.11
CA ASP A 541 17.50 -4.17 -49.78
C ASP A 541 16.37 -4.06 -48.73
N LEU A 542 16.75 -4.12 -47.45
CA LEU A 542 15.84 -4.02 -46.30
C LEU A 542 15.12 -2.66 -46.21
N TYR A 543 15.70 -1.59 -46.78
CA TYR A 543 15.08 -0.27 -46.79
C TYR A 543 13.94 -0.21 -47.81
N GLN A 544 14.11 -0.77 -49.01
CA GLN A 544 13.06 -0.96 -50.00
C GLN A 544 11.99 -1.92 -49.48
N ALA A 545 12.34 -2.91 -48.66
CA ALA A 545 11.37 -3.77 -47.97
C ALA A 545 10.48 -2.93 -47.01
N LEU A 546 11.07 -2.14 -46.10
CA LEU A 546 10.33 -1.22 -45.21
C LEU A 546 9.46 -0.22 -45.99
N MET A 547 10.03 0.48 -46.98
CA MET A 547 9.29 1.45 -47.79
C MET A 547 8.19 0.79 -48.64
N SER A 548 8.36 -0.48 -49.04
CA SER A 548 7.32 -1.24 -49.73
C SER A 548 6.18 -1.62 -48.79
N MET A 549 6.51 -2.06 -47.57
CA MET A 549 5.54 -2.37 -46.52
C MET A 549 4.66 -1.15 -46.19
N VAL A 550 5.25 0.03 -45.92
CA VAL A 550 4.46 1.26 -45.69
C VAL A 550 3.64 1.65 -46.92
N SER A 551 4.22 1.57 -48.12
CA SER A 551 3.50 1.85 -49.38
C SER A 551 2.39 0.85 -49.70
N LEU A 552 2.37 -0.30 -49.04
CA LEU A 552 1.37 -1.36 -49.22
C LEU A 552 0.22 -1.16 -48.24
N TYR A 553 0.51 -0.87 -46.97
CA TYR A 553 -0.49 -0.49 -45.98
C TYR A 553 -1.15 0.88 -46.26
N ASN A 554 -0.44 1.86 -46.83
CA ASN A 554 -1.04 3.15 -47.26
C ASN A 554 -2.04 3.03 -48.44
N LYS A 555 -2.36 1.82 -48.90
CA LYS A 555 -3.44 1.54 -49.87
C LYS A 555 -4.64 0.80 -49.27
N VAL A 556 -4.54 0.40 -48.00
CA VAL A 556 -5.63 -0.22 -47.27
C VAL A 556 -6.43 0.94 -46.67
N ASP A 557 -7.73 0.99 -46.95
CA ASP A 557 -8.60 2.02 -46.38
C ASP A 557 -8.82 1.73 -44.88
N VAL A 558 -9.08 2.77 -44.09
CA VAL A 558 -9.22 2.65 -42.62
C VAL A 558 -10.39 1.72 -42.28
N GLY A 559 -10.15 0.72 -41.44
CA GLY A 559 -11.09 -0.36 -41.12
C GLY A 559 -11.12 -1.55 -42.10
N GLU A 560 -10.32 -1.56 -43.16
CA GLU A 560 -10.12 -2.75 -44.01
C GLU A 560 -8.87 -3.55 -43.59
N THR A 561 -8.92 -4.88 -43.72
CA THR A 561 -7.76 -5.76 -43.46
C THR A 561 -6.97 -6.06 -44.73
N LEU A 562 -5.71 -6.47 -44.55
CA LEU A 562 -4.86 -6.79 -45.69
C LEU A 562 -5.39 -7.99 -46.51
N SER A 563 -5.58 -7.80 -47.82
CA SER A 563 -6.07 -8.84 -48.73
C SER A 563 -5.01 -9.35 -49.73
N VAL A 564 -5.19 -10.59 -50.18
CA VAL A 564 -4.37 -11.23 -51.23
C VAL A 564 -4.46 -10.49 -52.56
N ASP A 565 -5.62 -9.90 -52.88
CA ASP A 565 -5.80 -9.10 -54.09
C ASP A 565 -4.96 -7.81 -54.05
N THR A 566 -4.94 -7.13 -52.90
CA THR A 566 -4.11 -5.93 -52.68
C THR A 566 -2.62 -6.25 -52.80
N LEU A 567 -2.17 -7.37 -52.23
CA LEU A 567 -0.80 -7.90 -52.38
C LEU A 567 -0.45 -8.19 -53.85
N THR A 568 -1.30 -8.93 -54.55
CA THR A 568 -1.08 -9.34 -55.94
C THR A 568 -1.08 -8.13 -56.89
N ALA A 569 -1.96 -7.15 -56.66
CA ALA A 569 -1.99 -5.90 -57.40
C ALA A 569 -0.78 -5.01 -57.09
N PHE A 570 -0.29 -4.99 -55.85
CA PHE A 570 0.94 -4.29 -55.48
C PHE A 570 2.16 -4.89 -56.21
N LEU A 571 2.33 -6.22 -56.15
CA LEU A 571 3.44 -6.92 -56.80
C LEU A 571 3.47 -6.66 -58.31
N LYS A 572 2.34 -6.86 -59.01
CA LYS A 572 2.21 -6.60 -60.46
C LYS A 572 2.51 -5.14 -60.84
N ARG A 573 2.15 -4.17 -59.99
CA ARG A 573 2.37 -2.73 -60.26
C ARG A 573 3.81 -2.28 -59.98
N LYS A 574 4.42 -2.72 -58.87
CA LYS A 574 5.74 -2.24 -58.44
C LYS A 574 6.88 -3.07 -59.05
N PHE A 575 6.66 -4.36 -59.27
CA PHE A 575 7.65 -5.31 -59.80
C PHE A 575 7.08 -6.08 -61.00
N PRO A 576 6.77 -5.43 -62.14
CA PRO A 576 6.11 -6.06 -63.29
C PRO A 576 6.94 -7.15 -64.01
N LYS A 577 8.20 -7.38 -63.59
CA LYS A 577 9.07 -8.47 -64.08
C LYS A 577 9.12 -9.68 -63.14
N ALA A 578 8.54 -9.58 -61.94
CA ALA A 578 8.56 -10.63 -60.93
C ALA A 578 7.49 -11.69 -61.23
N ASN A 579 7.83 -12.98 -61.08
CA ASN A 579 6.84 -14.05 -61.22
C ASN A 579 6.09 -14.24 -59.90
N ALA A 580 4.82 -13.81 -59.86
CA ALA A 580 3.96 -13.94 -58.69
C ALA A 580 3.78 -15.40 -58.22
N GLU A 581 3.80 -16.37 -59.13
CA GLU A 581 3.63 -17.79 -58.81
C GLU A 581 4.87 -18.35 -58.09
N ARG A 582 6.09 -17.89 -58.44
CA ARG A 582 7.35 -18.24 -57.74
C ARG A 582 7.45 -17.60 -56.34
N ILE A 583 6.81 -16.44 -56.14
CA ILE A 583 6.90 -15.69 -54.87
C ILE A 583 5.79 -16.09 -53.89
N LEU A 584 4.57 -16.31 -54.36
CA LEU A 584 3.41 -16.55 -53.49
C LEU A 584 2.97 -18.02 -53.46
N GLY A 585 3.30 -18.84 -54.46
CA GLY A 585 2.87 -20.22 -54.59
C GLY A 585 3.53 -21.21 -53.61
N THR A 586 3.10 -22.47 -53.65
CA THR A 586 3.48 -23.51 -52.67
C THR A 586 4.98 -23.81 -52.58
N GLU A 587 5.71 -23.74 -53.71
CA GLU A 587 7.15 -24.03 -53.79
C GLU A 587 8.02 -22.75 -53.78
N SER A 588 7.60 -21.71 -53.05
CA SER A 588 8.36 -20.45 -53.01
C SER A 588 9.68 -20.58 -52.24
N GLU A 589 10.77 -20.13 -52.86
CA GLU A 589 12.09 -20.02 -52.25
C GLU A 589 12.15 -18.96 -51.12
N TYR A 590 11.20 -18.02 -51.08
CA TYR A 590 11.15 -16.92 -50.11
C TYR A 590 10.34 -17.24 -48.84
N ASP A 591 10.03 -18.52 -48.60
CA ASP A 591 9.27 -18.99 -47.42
C ASP A 591 10.15 -19.39 -46.22
N GLU A 592 11.46 -19.15 -46.31
CA GLU A 592 12.40 -19.43 -45.21
C GLU A 592 12.01 -18.70 -43.93
N ASN A 593 12.22 -19.35 -42.79
CA ASN A 593 11.96 -18.83 -41.44
C ASN A 593 10.50 -18.43 -41.12
N ARG A 594 9.53 -18.63 -42.03
CA ARG A 594 8.08 -18.40 -41.79
C ARG A 594 7.58 -19.01 -40.48
N LYS A 595 8.00 -20.25 -40.20
CA LYS A 595 7.63 -20.99 -38.98
C LYS A 595 8.32 -20.46 -37.72
N ASP A 596 9.48 -19.83 -37.86
CA ASP A 596 10.32 -19.44 -36.72
C ASP A 596 9.80 -18.20 -36.00
N GLY A 597 9.14 -17.27 -36.70
CA GLY A 597 8.47 -16.12 -36.07
C GLY A 597 7.35 -16.55 -35.12
N ALA A 598 6.42 -17.37 -35.62
CA ALA A 598 5.33 -17.93 -34.83
C ALA A 598 5.82 -18.91 -33.74
N LEU A 599 6.87 -19.70 -33.99
CA LEU A 599 7.49 -20.56 -32.99
C LEU A 599 8.16 -19.74 -31.87
N TYR A 600 8.85 -18.65 -32.22
CA TYR A 600 9.50 -17.75 -31.26
C TYR A 600 8.46 -17.02 -30.41
N TYR A 601 7.38 -16.51 -31.01
CA TYR A 601 6.23 -15.95 -30.28
C TYR A 601 5.60 -16.97 -29.30
N LYS A 602 5.29 -18.19 -29.76
CA LYS A 602 4.74 -19.24 -28.88
C LYS A 602 5.71 -19.67 -27.76
N LYS A 603 7.01 -19.72 -28.05
CA LYS A 603 8.06 -20.11 -27.09
C LYS A 603 8.30 -19.02 -26.05
N SER A 604 8.34 -17.77 -26.47
CA SER A 604 8.55 -16.60 -25.60
C SER A 604 7.38 -16.36 -24.64
N GLY A 605 6.16 -16.84 -24.94
CA GLY A 605 5.03 -16.77 -24.02
C GLY A 605 4.50 -15.35 -23.82
N LEU A 606 4.66 -14.51 -24.85
CA LEU A 606 4.14 -13.15 -24.90
C LEU A 606 2.60 -13.17 -24.99
N GLY A 607 1.98 -12.06 -24.59
CA GLY A 607 0.53 -11.88 -24.60
C GLY A 607 -0.06 -11.72 -26.01
N ALA A 608 -1.29 -11.18 -26.09
CA ALA A 608 -1.93 -10.88 -27.37
C ALA A 608 -1.08 -9.94 -28.24
N LEU A 609 -1.28 -10.02 -29.56
CA LEU A 609 -0.65 -9.16 -30.56
C LEU A 609 -1.55 -7.94 -30.87
N PRO A 610 -0.98 -6.79 -31.26
CA PRO A 610 0.47 -6.53 -31.43
C PRO A 610 1.21 -6.28 -30.10
N LEU A 611 2.53 -6.47 -30.09
CA LEU A 611 3.35 -6.26 -28.87
C LEU A 611 4.79 -5.83 -29.20
N ALA A 612 5.33 -4.88 -28.43
CA ALA A 612 6.70 -4.39 -28.56
C ALA A 612 7.60 -4.82 -27.38
N LEU A 613 8.87 -5.06 -27.66
CA LEU A 613 9.93 -5.22 -26.66
C LEU A 613 10.97 -4.10 -26.80
N PHE A 614 11.25 -3.38 -25.72
CA PHE A 614 12.36 -2.42 -25.64
C PHE A 614 13.52 -3.01 -24.82
N ASN A 615 14.67 -3.24 -25.46
CA ASN A 615 15.80 -4.00 -24.90
C ASN A 615 15.38 -5.34 -24.27
N GLY A 616 14.41 -6.01 -24.90
CA GLY A 616 13.82 -7.27 -24.44
C GLY A 616 12.69 -7.13 -23.42
N VAL A 617 12.50 -5.97 -22.79
CA VAL A 617 11.39 -5.75 -21.85
C VAL A 617 10.10 -5.48 -22.62
N PRO A 618 9.00 -6.23 -22.39
CA PRO A 618 7.72 -5.97 -23.05
C PRO A 618 7.12 -4.63 -22.61
N LEU A 619 6.49 -3.95 -23.55
CA LEU A 619 5.56 -2.87 -23.26
C LEU A 619 4.18 -3.44 -22.90
N SER A 620 3.49 -2.79 -21.97
CA SER A 620 2.11 -3.10 -21.61
C SER A 620 1.13 -2.61 -22.70
N PRO A 621 -0.11 -3.14 -22.76
CA PRO A 621 -1.09 -2.68 -23.75
C PRO A 621 -1.36 -1.17 -23.71
N ASP A 622 -1.36 -0.58 -22.51
CA ASP A 622 -1.51 0.87 -22.32
C ASP A 622 -0.32 1.65 -22.92
N GLU A 623 0.90 1.10 -22.83
CA GLU A 623 2.12 1.68 -23.44
C GLU A 623 2.22 1.44 -24.97
N MET A 624 1.31 0.66 -25.56
CA MET A 624 1.32 0.30 -26.99
C MET A 624 0.48 1.22 -27.87
N ASP A 625 -0.23 2.19 -27.29
CA ASP A 625 -0.98 3.22 -28.02
C ASP A 625 -0.02 4.00 -28.95
N PRO A 626 -0.23 4.02 -30.28
CA PRO A 626 0.64 4.74 -31.22
C PRO A 626 0.82 6.24 -30.93
N GLU A 627 -0.14 6.91 -30.29
CA GLU A 627 -0.02 8.32 -29.91
C GLU A 627 0.94 8.52 -28.71
N GLU A 628 0.92 7.62 -27.71
CA GLU A 628 1.79 7.71 -26.53
C GLU A 628 3.17 7.04 -26.74
N LEU A 629 3.23 6.01 -27.59
CA LEU A 629 4.41 5.14 -27.79
C LEU A 629 5.67 5.90 -28.22
N GLU A 630 5.54 6.98 -29.00
CA GLU A 630 6.69 7.86 -29.30
C GLU A 630 7.31 8.43 -28.02
N THR A 631 6.49 9.07 -27.17
CA THR A 631 6.94 9.69 -25.93
C THR A 631 7.51 8.65 -24.96
N ILE A 632 6.86 7.48 -24.85
CA ILE A 632 7.29 6.38 -23.98
C ILE A 632 8.66 5.84 -24.41
N ILE A 633 8.88 5.59 -25.71
CA ILE A 633 10.18 5.10 -26.21
C ILE A 633 11.29 6.13 -25.96
N LEU A 634 11.03 7.43 -26.21
CA LEU A 634 11.99 8.50 -25.95
C LEU A 634 12.34 8.61 -24.45
N GLN A 635 11.33 8.51 -23.56
CA GLN A 635 11.57 8.47 -22.12
C GLN A 635 12.40 7.24 -21.71
N ARG A 636 12.06 6.05 -22.21
CA ARG A 636 12.76 4.79 -21.90
C ARG A 636 14.22 4.80 -22.36
N ILE A 637 14.53 5.47 -23.48
CA ILE A 637 15.91 5.77 -23.93
C ILE A 637 16.64 6.64 -22.90
N MET A 638 16.01 7.71 -22.40
CA MET A 638 16.61 8.60 -21.40
C MET A 638 16.87 7.88 -20.07
N ASP A 639 15.89 7.12 -19.57
CA ASP A 639 15.99 6.36 -18.32
C ASP A 639 17.10 5.30 -18.40
N THR A 640 17.10 4.47 -19.45
CA THR A 640 18.12 3.43 -19.64
C THR A 640 19.51 3.98 -19.96
N THR A 641 19.63 5.20 -20.52
CA THR A 641 20.92 5.89 -20.68
C THR A 641 21.65 6.02 -19.34
N THR A 642 20.94 6.31 -18.24
CA THR A 642 21.55 6.45 -16.91
C THR A 642 22.16 5.12 -16.40
N VAL A 643 21.53 4.00 -16.74
CA VAL A 643 22.01 2.65 -16.42
C VAL A 643 23.30 2.34 -17.17
N PHE A 644 23.36 2.62 -18.48
CA PHE A 644 24.58 2.46 -19.26
C PHE A 644 25.70 3.39 -18.78
N GLN A 645 25.40 4.66 -18.47
CA GLN A 645 26.39 5.58 -17.89
C GLN A 645 27.01 5.01 -16.61
N ARG A 646 26.20 4.45 -15.71
CA ARG A 646 26.68 3.78 -14.50
C ARG A 646 27.55 2.56 -14.81
N ALA A 647 27.14 1.72 -15.77
CA ALA A 647 27.91 0.54 -16.20
C ALA A 647 29.29 0.91 -16.77
N VAL A 648 29.35 1.96 -17.61
CA VAL A 648 30.60 2.49 -18.20
C VAL A 648 31.49 3.11 -17.12
N PHE A 649 30.92 3.92 -16.21
CA PHE A 649 31.65 4.51 -15.09
C PHE A 649 32.25 3.45 -14.15
N MET A 650 31.55 2.33 -13.95
CA MET A 650 32.02 1.18 -13.17
C MET A 650 32.95 0.23 -13.95
N ASN A 651 33.34 0.57 -15.19
CA ASN A 651 34.12 -0.28 -16.10
C ASN A 651 33.52 -1.67 -16.38
N GLN A 652 32.19 -1.83 -16.26
CA GLN A 652 31.49 -3.07 -16.61
C GLN A 652 31.29 -3.21 -18.13
N LEU A 653 31.15 -2.08 -18.82
CA LEU A 653 31.03 -2.01 -20.28
C LEU A 653 32.26 -1.29 -20.85
N THR A 654 32.92 -1.90 -21.83
CA THR A 654 34.18 -1.42 -22.43
C THR A 654 34.08 -1.35 -23.95
N GLU A 655 35.02 -0.66 -24.61
CA GLU A 655 34.99 -0.48 -26.07
C GLU A 655 35.05 -1.79 -26.89
N SER A 656 35.55 -2.87 -26.30
CA SER A 656 35.62 -4.20 -26.92
C SER A 656 34.42 -5.09 -26.60
N SER A 657 33.50 -4.66 -25.73
CA SER A 657 32.31 -5.44 -25.38
C SER A 657 31.16 -5.21 -26.36
N ASN A 658 30.42 -6.27 -26.69
CA ASN A 658 29.16 -6.15 -27.43
C ASN A 658 28.05 -5.74 -26.45
N VAL A 659 27.39 -4.62 -26.74
CA VAL A 659 26.35 -4.05 -25.87
C VAL A 659 25.11 -4.96 -25.81
N VAL A 660 24.75 -5.63 -26.91
CA VAL A 660 23.59 -6.52 -26.95
C VAL A 660 23.85 -7.79 -26.14
N ASP A 661 25.06 -8.35 -26.20
CA ASP A 661 25.42 -9.49 -25.36
C ASP A 661 25.48 -9.10 -23.87
N TYR A 662 26.08 -7.95 -23.54
CA TYR A 662 26.04 -7.41 -22.17
C TYR A 662 24.61 -7.25 -21.65
N LEU A 663 23.68 -6.74 -22.49
CA LEU A 663 22.26 -6.62 -22.14
C LEU A 663 21.59 -7.97 -21.91
N MET A 664 21.83 -8.95 -22.79
CA MET A 664 21.17 -10.26 -22.74
C MET A 664 21.79 -11.24 -21.75
N GLU A 665 23.01 -10.99 -21.29
CA GLU A 665 23.64 -11.67 -20.15
C GLU A 665 23.20 -11.10 -18.79
N GLN A 666 22.44 -10.00 -18.76
CA GLN A 666 21.96 -9.41 -17.51
C GLN A 666 21.10 -10.40 -16.71
N PRO A 667 21.15 -10.32 -15.37
CA PRO A 667 20.40 -11.22 -14.51
C PRO A 667 18.90 -11.27 -14.84
N ASN A 668 18.24 -10.15 -15.14
CA ASN A 668 16.79 -10.07 -15.39
C ASN A 668 16.32 -10.69 -16.73
N VAL A 669 17.23 -11.13 -17.60
CA VAL A 669 16.88 -11.72 -18.91
C VAL A 669 16.39 -13.16 -18.74
N VAL A 670 15.34 -13.56 -19.46
CA VAL A 670 14.67 -14.87 -19.37
C VAL A 670 14.32 -15.43 -20.75
N PRO A 671 14.31 -16.77 -20.94
CA PRO A 671 14.05 -17.38 -22.24
C PRO A 671 12.56 -17.47 -22.62
N ARG A 672 11.67 -17.26 -21.64
CA ARG A 672 10.21 -17.31 -21.73
C ARG A 672 9.63 -16.41 -20.64
N MET A 673 8.54 -15.73 -20.97
CA MET A 673 7.70 -14.96 -20.08
C MET A 673 6.38 -15.69 -19.85
N ASN A 674 5.75 -15.41 -18.72
CA ASN A 674 4.47 -16.00 -18.34
C ASN A 674 3.73 -15.02 -17.45
N SER A 675 2.57 -14.54 -17.92
CA SER A 675 1.78 -13.52 -17.23
C SER A 675 1.30 -13.97 -15.84
N LEU A 676 0.95 -15.25 -15.65
CA LEU A 676 0.58 -15.77 -14.34
C LEU A 676 1.73 -15.69 -13.33
N ILE A 677 2.96 -15.99 -13.78
CA ILE A 677 4.15 -15.93 -12.92
C ILE A 677 4.54 -14.47 -12.63
N LEU A 678 4.42 -13.58 -13.62
CA LEU A 678 4.79 -12.16 -13.49
C LEU A 678 3.71 -11.29 -12.83
N SER A 679 2.51 -11.83 -12.60
CA SER A 679 1.36 -11.15 -12.01
C SER A 679 1.65 -10.35 -10.72
N SER A 680 0.92 -9.24 -10.59
CA SER A 680 0.87 -8.39 -9.40
C SER A 680 -0.08 -8.92 -8.32
N ASP A 681 -1.23 -9.53 -8.69
CA ASP A 681 -2.06 -10.30 -7.76
C ASP A 681 -1.34 -11.61 -7.38
N ARG A 682 -1.00 -11.75 -6.10
CA ARG A 682 -0.23 -12.88 -5.58
C ARG A 682 -0.87 -13.39 -4.30
N LYS A 683 -1.38 -14.63 -4.35
CA LYS A 683 -2.02 -15.31 -3.22
C LYS A 683 -1.04 -16.29 -2.59
N TYR A 684 -0.97 -16.32 -1.26
CA TYR A 684 -0.02 -17.12 -0.50
C TYR A 684 -0.73 -18.04 0.50
N LEU A 685 -0.18 -19.23 0.69
CA LEU A 685 -0.56 -20.15 1.76
C LEU A 685 -0.01 -19.70 3.11
N ASP A 686 -0.85 -19.76 4.15
CA ASP A 686 -0.43 -19.56 5.54
C ASP A 686 0.05 -20.87 6.17
N PHE A 687 1.34 -20.92 6.54
CA PHE A 687 1.97 -22.07 7.20
C PHE A 687 2.24 -21.88 8.70
N THR A 688 1.72 -20.80 9.30
CA THR A 688 2.01 -20.39 10.68
C THR A 688 1.26 -21.21 11.73
N ALA A 689 0.20 -21.94 11.36
CA ALA A 689 -0.53 -22.80 12.27
C ALA A 689 0.28 -24.01 12.74
N SER A 690 0.02 -24.43 13.99
CA SER A 690 0.55 -25.64 14.60
C SER A 690 -0.63 -26.51 15.07
N PRO A 691 -1.18 -27.36 14.19
CA PRO A 691 -2.43 -28.07 14.45
C PRO A 691 -2.26 -29.08 15.58
N ALA A 692 -3.28 -29.19 16.43
CA ALA A 692 -3.27 -30.10 17.58
C ALA A 692 -3.23 -31.59 17.17
N VAL A 693 -3.75 -31.91 15.98
CA VAL A 693 -3.67 -33.24 15.37
C VAL A 693 -3.15 -33.11 13.95
N ASP A 694 -2.19 -33.96 13.59
CA ASP A 694 -1.42 -33.83 12.36
C ASP A 694 -1.70 -34.92 11.32
N ASP A 695 -2.84 -35.59 11.44
CA ASP A 695 -3.23 -36.68 10.56
C ASP A 695 -4.12 -36.20 9.39
N TRP A 696 -3.95 -36.88 8.26
CA TRP A 696 -4.70 -36.70 7.02
C TRP A 696 -5.31 -38.01 6.52
N GLU A 697 -5.01 -39.15 7.16
CA GLU A 697 -5.55 -40.46 6.80
C GLU A 697 -7.06 -40.55 7.19
N ASP A 698 -7.47 -39.92 8.31
CA ASP A 698 -8.88 -39.70 8.63
C ASP A 698 -9.46 -38.44 7.93
N THR A 699 -10.18 -38.65 6.83
CA THR A 699 -10.88 -37.58 6.10
C THR A 699 -11.94 -36.86 6.95
N THR A 700 -12.59 -37.55 7.89
CA THR A 700 -13.65 -36.95 8.71
C THR A 700 -13.05 -35.95 9.68
N MET A 701 -11.96 -36.31 10.36
CA MET A 701 -11.21 -35.42 11.24
C MET A 701 -10.61 -34.24 10.45
N PHE A 702 -9.98 -34.51 9.31
CA PHE A 702 -9.41 -33.48 8.45
C PHE A 702 -10.46 -32.47 7.94
N SER A 703 -11.71 -32.89 7.76
CA SER A 703 -12.77 -32.01 7.27
C SER A 703 -13.12 -30.85 8.22
N TYR A 704 -12.99 -31.07 9.54
CA TYR A 704 -13.28 -30.09 10.60
C TYR A 704 -12.15 -29.08 10.84
N LEU A 705 -10.95 -29.32 10.30
CA LEU A 705 -9.83 -28.39 10.42
C LEU A 705 -10.09 -27.10 9.63
N ASP A 706 -9.58 -25.96 10.13
CA ASP A 706 -9.63 -24.69 9.41
C ASP A 706 -8.64 -24.67 8.23
N SER A 707 -8.69 -23.62 7.41
CA SER A 707 -7.84 -23.48 6.22
C SER A 707 -6.34 -23.43 6.54
N ARG A 708 -5.94 -22.97 7.74
CA ARG A 708 -4.55 -22.83 8.18
C ARG A 708 -4.01 -24.15 8.72
N ASP A 709 -4.79 -24.84 9.57
CA ASP A 709 -4.51 -26.17 10.08
C ASP A 709 -4.41 -27.20 8.95
N LYS A 710 -5.35 -27.19 7.99
CA LYS A 710 -5.29 -28.03 6.78
C LYS A 710 -3.96 -27.84 6.03
N THR A 711 -3.52 -26.58 5.88
CA THR A 711 -2.23 -26.24 5.24
C THR A 711 -1.04 -26.76 6.05
N ALA A 712 -1.08 -26.60 7.38
CA ALA A 712 -0.02 -27.06 8.26
C ALA A 712 0.11 -28.60 8.26
N VAL A 713 -1.01 -29.34 8.33
CA VAL A 713 -1.04 -30.81 8.23
C VAL A 713 -0.45 -31.29 6.90
N VAL A 714 -0.93 -30.76 5.78
CA VAL A 714 -0.39 -31.10 4.44
C VAL A 714 1.11 -30.81 4.36
N SER A 715 1.56 -29.64 4.87
CA SER A 715 2.99 -29.26 4.85
C SER A 715 3.88 -30.22 5.62
N LYS A 716 3.38 -30.79 6.74
CA LYS A 716 4.12 -31.70 7.63
C LYS A 716 4.16 -33.14 7.08
N ARG A 717 3.11 -33.57 6.39
CA ARG A 717 3.00 -34.92 5.81
C ARG A 717 3.63 -35.03 4.41
N MET A 718 3.78 -33.91 3.69
CA MET A 718 4.34 -33.86 2.33
C MET A 718 5.73 -34.52 2.20
N LYS A 719 5.96 -35.14 1.03
CA LYS A 719 7.24 -35.73 0.61
C LYS A 719 7.68 -35.09 -0.70
N TYR A 720 8.99 -35.07 -0.93
CA TYR A 720 9.59 -34.23 -1.96
C TYR A 720 10.58 -35.01 -2.84
N PHE A 721 10.51 -34.79 -4.14
CA PHE A 721 11.56 -35.12 -5.10
C PHE A 721 12.68 -34.09 -5.03
N THR A 722 13.94 -34.54 -5.06
CA THR A 722 15.16 -33.71 -5.08
C THR A 722 16.16 -34.26 -6.10
N ASN A 723 17.08 -33.41 -6.57
CA ASN A 723 18.13 -33.81 -7.52
C ASN A 723 19.24 -34.68 -6.86
N SER A 724 19.53 -34.44 -5.57
CA SER A 724 20.47 -35.22 -4.76
C SER A 724 19.76 -36.17 -3.80
N ASP A 725 20.37 -37.33 -3.53
CA ASP A 725 20.00 -38.23 -2.42
C ASP A 725 20.57 -37.73 -1.07
N GLU A 726 21.50 -36.75 -1.08
CA GLU A 726 21.98 -36.07 0.13
C GLU A 726 21.01 -34.97 0.59
N ASP A 727 20.84 -34.85 1.91
CA ASP A 727 20.00 -33.85 2.59
C ASP A 727 20.61 -32.43 2.50
N GLY A 728 20.55 -31.81 1.32
CA GLY A 728 20.90 -30.41 1.12
C GLY A 728 19.79 -29.43 1.55
N ILE A 729 20.17 -28.18 1.84
CA ILE A 729 19.19 -27.10 2.11
C ILE A 729 18.61 -26.59 0.79
N SER A 730 17.41 -27.06 0.44
CA SER A 730 16.58 -26.48 -0.63
C SER A 730 16.13 -25.06 -0.28
N ALA A 731 16.22 -24.15 -1.25
CA ALA A 731 15.72 -22.77 -1.16
C ALA A 731 14.30 -22.63 -1.72
N VAL A 732 13.99 -23.40 -2.77
CA VAL A 732 12.72 -23.35 -3.49
C VAL A 732 11.97 -24.67 -3.29
N THR A 733 10.73 -24.56 -2.84
CA THR A 733 9.79 -25.67 -2.69
C THR A 733 8.61 -25.44 -3.61
N MET A 734 8.40 -26.35 -4.56
CA MET A 734 7.26 -26.31 -5.47
C MET A 734 6.28 -27.44 -5.13
N TRP A 735 4.97 -27.16 -5.04
CA TRP A 735 3.93 -28.19 -4.99
C TRP A 735 3.15 -28.18 -6.30
N ILE A 736 2.92 -29.35 -6.89
CA ILE A 736 2.13 -29.53 -8.10
C ILE A 736 0.77 -30.10 -7.70
N ALA A 737 -0.31 -29.39 -8.01
CA ALA A 737 -1.68 -29.83 -7.78
C ALA A 737 -2.39 -30.12 -9.11
N GLY A 738 -3.05 -31.27 -9.23
CA GLY A 738 -3.83 -31.62 -10.42
C GLY A 738 -4.30 -33.08 -10.44
N ASP A 739 -5.10 -33.42 -11.45
CA ASP A 739 -5.51 -34.79 -11.74
C ASP A 739 -4.43 -35.50 -12.57
N PHE A 740 -3.69 -36.42 -11.94
CA PHE A 740 -2.61 -37.14 -12.62
C PHE A 740 -3.09 -38.29 -13.51
N GLU A 741 -4.38 -38.67 -13.48
CA GLU A 741 -4.91 -39.60 -14.48
C GLU A 741 -5.14 -38.91 -15.84
N LYS A 742 -5.41 -37.59 -15.84
CA LYS A 742 -5.54 -36.76 -17.04
C LYS A 742 -4.20 -36.45 -17.73
N VAL A 743 -4.23 -36.26 -19.05
CA VAL A 743 -3.03 -35.94 -19.87
C VAL A 743 -2.38 -34.62 -19.42
N SER A 744 -3.19 -33.59 -19.14
CA SER A 744 -2.72 -32.26 -18.74
C SER A 744 -2.01 -32.24 -17.38
N GLY A 745 -2.49 -33.02 -16.40
CA GLY A 745 -1.82 -33.19 -15.11
C GLY A 745 -0.51 -33.98 -15.22
N ARG A 746 -0.48 -35.04 -16.04
CA ARG A 746 0.77 -35.80 -16.31
C ARG A 746 1.83 -34.96 -17.02
N LYS A 747 1.43 -34.15 -18.01
CA LYS A 747 2.33 -33.18 -18.67
C LYS A 747 2.94 -32.20 -17.67
N LEU A 748 2.11 -31.61 -16.80
CA LEU A 748 2.55 -30.64 -15.77
C LEU A 748 3.59 -31.25 -14.81
N LEU A 749 3.30 -32.43 -14.24
CA LEU A 749 4.22 -33.10 -13.32
C LEU A 749 5.50 -33.57 -14.04
N LEU A 750 5.41 -34.00 -15.30
CA LEU A 750 6.57 -34.36 -16.10
C LEU A 750 7.48 -33.15 -16.38
N SER A 751 6.92 -31.98 -16.67
CA SER A 751 7.67 -30.72 -16.79
C SER A 751 8.39 -30.37 -15.48
N ALA A 752 7.71 -30.47 -14.35
CA ALA A 752 8.29 -30.20 -13.02
C ALA A 752 9.46 -31.14 -12.70
N LEU A 753 9.31 -32.45 -12.93
CA LEU A 753 10.37 -33.44 -12.67
C LEU A 753 11.56 -33.29 -13.62
N LYS A 754 11.33 -32.92 -14.90
CA LYS A 754 12.40 -32.57 -15.84
C LYS A 754 13.16 -31.32 -15.40
N HIS A 755 12.46 -30.33 -14.86
CA HIS A 755 13.09 -29.14 -14.28
C HIS A 755 13.97 -29.52 -13.09
N VAL A 756 13.47 -30.25 -12.08
CA VAL A 756 14.27 -30.64 -10.89
C VAL A 756 15.57 -31.37 -11.21
N GLN A 757 15.58 -32.25 -12.23
CA GLN A 757 16.80 -32.96 -12.64
C GLN A 757 17.82 -32.06 -13.36
N LYS A 758 17.35 -31.05 -14.09
CA LYS A 758 18.20 -30.07 -14.78
C LYS A 758 18.63 -28.89 -13.89
N ALA A 759 17.83 -28.59 -12.87
CA ALA A 759 17.99 -27.44 -12.00
C ALA A 759 19.17 -27.58 -11.02
N SER A 760 19.57 -26.44 -10.47
CA SER A 760 20.64 -26.35 -9.47
C SER A 760 20.30 -27.15 -8.20
N PRO A 761 21.30 -27.61 -7.43
CA PRO A 761 21.06 -28.26 -6.14
C PRO A 761 20.44 -27.26 -5.15
N GLY A 762 19.11 -27.25 -5.07
CA GLY A 762 18.37 -26.25 -4.30
C GLY A 762 16.84 -26.26 -4.47
N VAL A 763 16.30 -26.97 -5.47
CA VAL A 763 14.86 -27.10 -5.73
C VAL A 763 14.33 -28.44 -5.23
N ARG A 764 13.10 -28.46 -4.68
CA ARG A 764 12.37 -29.68 -4.31
C ARG A 764 10.90 -29.62 -4.74
N VAL A 765 10.34 -30.73 -5.21
CA VAL A 765 8.95 -30.81 -5.73
C VAL A 765 8.09 -31.78 -4.91
N GLY A 766 6.95 -31.30 -4.39
CA GLY A 766 5.87 -32.09 -3.79
C GLY A 766 4.68 -32.23 -4.73
N VAL A 767 3.79 -33.20 -4.48
CA VAL A 767 2.71 -33.59 -5.40
C VAL A 767 1.40 -33.83 -4.65
N ILE A 768 0.34 -33.12 -5.05
CA ILE A 768 -1.00 -33.16 -4.45
C ILE A 768 -2.01 -33.57 -5.53
N ASP A 769 -2.78 -34.62 -5.29
CA ASP A 769 -3.78 -35.09 -6.25
C ASP A 769 -5.10 -34.33 -6.10
N ASN A 770 -5.65 -33.88 -7.24
CA ASN A 770 -6.96 -33.24 -7.32
C ASN A 770 -7.83 -33.96 -8.37
N PRO A 771 -8.28 -35.19 -8.10
CA PRO A 771 -8.94 -36.01 -9.10
C PRO A 771 -10.29 -35.40 -9.51
N SER A 772 -10.65 -35.56 -10.79
CA SER A 772 -11.90 -35.02 -11.35
C SER A 772 -13.16 -35.70 -10.79
N GLY A 773 -13.02 -36.94 -10.28
CA GLY A 773 -14.10 -37.73 -9.69
C GLY A 773 -13.95 -37.90 -8.17
N LYS A 774 -14.82 -38.73 -7.57
CA LYS A 774 -14.61 -39.20 -6.19
C LYS A 774 -13.45 -40.19 -6.17
N PRO A 775 -12.46 -40.04 -5.26
CA PRO A 775 -11.37 -41.00 -5.11
C PRO A 775 -11.87 -42.42 -4.83
N SER A 776 -11.43 -43.36 -5.67
CA SER A 776 -11.59 -44.81 -5.55
C SER A 776 -10.25 -45.51 -5.85
N ASP A 777 -10.18 -46.83 -5.63
CA ASP A 777 -8.98 -47.59 -5.94
C ASP A 777 -8.61 -47.54 -7.44
N ASP A 778 -9.60 -47.67 -8.32
CA ASP A 778 -9.43 -47.74 -9.77
C ASP A 778 -9.02 -46.41 -10.42
N ASN A 779 -9.32 -45.27 -9.80
CA ASN A 779 -9.07 -43.94 -10.37
C ASN A 779 -7.95 -43.14 -9.68
N THR A 780 -7.24 -43.76 -8.72
CA THR A 780 -6.07 -43.18 -8.05
C THR A 780 -4.80 -44.03 -8.21
N VAL A 781 -4.82 -45.03 -9.10
CA VAL A 781 -3.75 -46.02 -9.28
C VAL A 781 -2.38 -45.36 -9.52
N LEU A 782 -2.32 -44.33 -10.37
CA LEU A 782 -1.07 -43.65 -10.67
C LEU A 782 -0.55 -42.84 -9.47
N TYR A 783 -1.42 -42.08 -8.79
CA TYR A 783 -1.00 -41.27 -7.64
C TYR A 783 -0.55 -42.14 -6.45
N ARG A 784 -1.23 -43.26 -6.19
CA ARG A 784 -0.79 -44.23 -5.18
C ARG A 784 0.56 -44.85 -5.52
N ALA A 785 0.88 -45.08 -6.80
CA ALA A 785 2.20 -45.54 -7.22
C ALA A 785 3.29 -44.46 -7.03
N ILE A 786 2.98 -43.19 -7.35
CA ILE A 786 3.86 -42.04 -7.08
C ILE A 786 4.18 -41.96 -5.58
N TRP A 787 3.14 -42.00 -4.73
CA TRP A 787 3.28 -41.89 -3.27
C TRP A 787 4.00 -43.10 -2.66
N ALA A 788 3.71 -44.32 -3.10
CA ALA A 788 4.43 -45.52 -2.69
C ALA A 788 5.94 -45.45 -3.04
N SER A 789 6.29 -44.88 -4.20
CA SER A 789 7.70 -44.72 -4.58
C SER A 789 8.43 -43.69 -3.70
N LEU A 790 7.79 -42.56 -3.37
CA LEU A 790 8.32 -41.53 -2.45
C LEU A 790 8.52 -42.04 -1.01
N LEU A 791 7.75 -43.05 -0.58
CA LEU A 791 7.84 -43.62 0.76
C LEU A 791 8.85 -44.77 0.90
N THR A 792 9.22 -45.44 -0.20
CA THR A 792 9.99 -46.71 -0.16
C THR A 792 11.32 -46.68 -0.90
N GLN A 793 11.58 -45.66 -1.74
CA GLN A 793 12.74 -45.62 -2.65
C GLN A 793 13.59 -44.37 -2.40
N LYS A 794 14.80 -44.36 -2.96
CA LYS A 794 15.66 -43.16 -3.01
C LYS A 794 15.09 -42.12 -3.97
N ASN A 795 15.38 -40.84 -3.72
CA ASN A 795 14.78 -39.71 -4.44
C ASN A 795 15.07 -39.76 -5.94
N LYS A 796 16.32 -40.05 -6.33
CA LYS A 796 16.69 -40.17 -7.75
C LYS A 796 15.94 -41.31 -8.46
N ALA A 797 15.94 -42.51 -7.88
CA ALA A 797 15.25 -43.68 -8.44
C ALA A 797 13.72 -43.49 -8.50
N SER A 798 13.14 -42.82 -7.49
CA SER A 798 11.72 -42.46 -7.47
C SER A 798 11.36 -41.47 -8.58
N ALA A 799 12.17 -40.43 -8.80
CA ALA A 799 11.95 -39.46 -9.88
C ALA A 799 12.03 -40.11 -11.28
N GLU A 800 13.03 -40.96 -11.52
CA GLU A 800 13.20 -41.69 -12.79
C GLU A 800 12.03 -42.67 -13.04
N PHE A 801 11.58 -43.39 -12.01
CA PHE A 801 10.39 -44.25 -12.08
C PHE A 801 9.14 -43.45 -12.42
N VAL A 802 8.86 -42.35 -11.71
CA VAL A 802 7.65 -41.54 -11.93
C VAL A 802 7.66 -40.94 -13.35
N GLN A 803 8.80 -40.47 -13.86
CA GLN A 803 8.90 -40.04 -15.25
C GLN A 803 8.57 -41.14 -16.27
N LYS A 804 8.94 -42.40 -16.00
CA LYS A 804 8.58 -43.55 -16.84
C LYS A 804 7.07 -43.82 -16.80
N VAL A 805 6.45 -43.87 -15.61
CA VAL A 805 5.03 -44.22 -15.47
C VAL A 805 4.10 -43.10 -15.99
N LEU A 806 4.51 -41.83 -15.91
CA LEU A 806 3.73 -40.70 -16.43
C LEU A 806 3.59 -40.69 -17.97
N LYS A 807 4.47 -41.39 -18.72
CA LYS A 807 4.39 -41.51 -20.18
C LYS A 807 3.10 -42.19 -20.65
N GLU A 808 2.65 -41.85 -21.86
CA GLU A 808 1.45 -42.47 -22.45
C GLU A 808 1.62 -43.96 -22.75
N GLU A 809 2.82 -44.38 -23.14
CA GLU A 809 3.19 -45.79 -23.36
C GLU A 809 2.89 -46.64 -22.12
N SER A 810 3.37 -46.20 -20.94
CA SER A 810 3.15 -46.88 -19.67
C SER A 810 1.67 -46.94 -19.28
N LYS A 811 0.89 -45.88 -19.56
CA LYS A 811 -0.56 -45.90 -19.31
C LYS A 811 -1.29 -46.88 -20.24
N LYS A 812 -0.88 -47.00 -21.51
CA LYS A 812 -1.42 -48.01 -22.45
C LYS A 812 -1.11 -49.44 -21.98
N LEU A 813 0.09 -49.69 -21.46
CA LEU A 813 0.47 -50.99 -20.88
C LEU A 813 -0.33 -51.34 -19.61
N LEU A 814 -0.57 -50.36 -18.73
CA LEU A 814 -1.44 -50.53 -17.55
C LEU A 814 -2.89 -50.85 -17.96
N GLN A 815 -3.42 -50.18 -18.99
CA GLN A 815 -4.74 -50.48 -19.57
C GLN A 815 -4.82 -51.86 -20.23
N GLN A 816 -3.68 -52.43 -20.65
CA GLN A 816 -3.56 -53.79 -21.19
C GLN A 816 -3.35 -54.86 -20.09
N GLY A 817 -3.38 -54.48 -18.80
CA GLY A 817 -3.34 -55.42 -17.67
C GLY A 817 -1.95 -55.75 -17.12
N THR A 818 -0.89 -55.02 -17.52
CA THR A 818 0.44 -55.14 -16.88
C THR A 818 0.37 -54.71 -15.41
N LYS A 819 1.03 -55.42 -14.48
CA LYS A 819 1.01 -55.03 -13.06
C LYS A 819 2.00 -53.89 -12.81
N MET A 820 1.66 -52.97 -11.90
CA MET A 820 2.49 -51.80 -11.59
C MET A 820 3.94 -52.15 -11.21
N LYS A 821 4.16 -53.31 -10.57
CA LYS A 821 5.50 -53.78 -10.20
C LYS A 821 6.39 -54.17 -11.39
N ASP A 822 5.80 -54.57 -12.51
CA ASP A 822 6.53 -54.94 -13.73
C ASP A 822 7.11 -53.70 -14.44
N LEU A 823 6.66 -52.49 -14.04
CA LEU A 823 7.17 -51.20 -14.53
C LEU A 823 8.33 -50.64 -13.69
N LEU A 824 8.67 -51.25 -12.54
CA LEU A 824 9.76 -50.80 -11.67
C LEU A 824 11.12 -50.86 -12.40
N MET A 825 12.07 -50.06 -11.93
CA MET A 825 13.43 -49.96 -12.49
C MET A 825 14.42 -50.85 -11.72
N GLN A 826 15.48 -51.29 -12.39
CA GLN A 826 16.55 -52.05 -11.75
C GLN A 826 17.18 -51.22 -10.62
N GLY A 827 17.26 -51.81 -9.42
CA GLY A 827 17.77 -51.14 -8.21
C GLY A 827 16.69 -50.59 -7.26
N MET A 828 15.41 -50.65 -7.61
CA MET A 828 14.30 -50.34 -6.70
C MET A 828 13.99 -51.53 -5.78
N ASN A 829 13.57 -51.26 -4.53
CA ASN A 829 13.10 -52.28 -3.60
C ASN A 829 11.64 -52.65 -3.94
N VAL A 830 11.47 -53.75 -4.68
CA VAL A 830 10.17 -54.23 -5.19
C VAL A 830 9.23 -54.63 -4.05
N ASP A 831 9.71 -55.40 -3.07
CA ASP A 831 8.88 -55.93 -1.98
C ASP A 831 8.35 -54.81 -1.08
N ALA A 832 9.19 -53.83 -0.74
CA ALA A 832 8.77 -52.66 0.03
C ALA A 832 7.73 -51.83 -0.73
N PHE A 833 7.93 -51.63 -2.04
CA PHE A 833 6.98 -50.92 -2.89
C PHE A 833 5.64 -51.65 -3.00
N GLU A 834 5.62 -52.95 -3.34
CA GLU A 834 4.39 -53.73 -3.48
C GLU A 834 3.62 -53.78 -2.15
N LYS A 835 4.31 -53.97 -1.02
CA LYS A 835 3.69 -53.91 0.31
C LYS A 835 3.08 -52.55 0.61
N LYS A 836 3.79 -51.44 0.35
CA LYS A 836 3.25 -50.11 0.67
C LYS A 836 2.15 -49.68 -0.30
N PHE A 837 2.27 -49.98 -1.59
CA PHE A 837 1.25 -49.69 -2.60
C PHE A 837 -0.08 -50.38 -2.28
N ASN A 838 -0.05 -51.67 -1.92
CA ASN A 838 -1.24 -52.44 -1.56
C ASN A 838 -1.85 -52.05 -0.18
N THR A 839 -1.15 -51.25 0.63
CA THR A 839 -1.64 -50.76 1.94
C THR A 839 -1.93 -49.25 1.94
N LEU A 840 -1.89 -48.58 0.79
CA LEU A 840 -2.27 -47.17 0.68
C LEU A 840 -3.77 -47.06 0.42
N GLU A 841 -4.49 -46.75 1.50
CA GLU A 841 -5.91 -46.42 1.50
C GLU A 841 -6.17 -45.11 0.74
N VAL A 842 -7.44 -44.89 0.38
CA VAL A 842 -7.86 -43.79 -0.51
C VAL A 842 -8.21 -42.51 0.28
N ASP A 843 -8.37 -42.60 1.60
CA ASP A 843 -8.88 -41.49 2.42
C ASP A 843 -7.92 -40.30 2.53
N PHE A 844 -6.59 -40.51 2.51
CA PHE A 844 -5.64 -39.38 2.43
C PHE A 844 -5.76 -38.58 1.12
N ILE A 845 -6.19 -39.23 0.02
CA ILE A 845 -6.44 -38.58 -1.28
C ILE A 845 -7.73 -37.76 -1.21
N ARG A 846 -8.74 -38.22 -0.46
CA ARG A 846 -9.94 -37.43 -0.17
C ARG A 846 -9.59 -36.20 0.66
N SER A 847 -8.72 -36.33 1.66
CA SER A 847 -8.19 -35.19 2.43
C SER A 847 -7.43 -34.19 1.54
N GLN A 848 -6.63 -34.66 0.58
CA GLN A 848 -6.00 -33.78 -0.42
C GLN A 848 -7.02 -33.09 -1.34
N GLN A 849 -8.05 -33.80 -1.81
CA GLN A 849 -9.13 -33.19 -2.60
C GLN A 849 -9.90 -32.13 -1.79
N LEU A 850 -10.11 -32.35 -0.49
CA LEU A 850 -10.65 -31.34 0.43
C LEU A 850 -9.71 -30.13 0.57
N PHE A 851 -8.40 -30.34 0.68
CA PHE A 851 -7.40 -29.25 0.72
C PHE A 851 -7.41 -28.42 -0.58
N CYS A 852 -7.43 -29.08 -1.74
CA CYS A 852 -7.53 -28.42 -3.05
C CYS A 852 -8.79 -27.55 -3.16
N ARG A 853 -9.94 -28.05 -2.68
CA ARG A 853 -11.21 -27.33 -2.71
C ARG A 853 -11.28 -26.19 -1.69
N ASP A 854 -10.94 -26.48 -0.44
CA ASP A 854 -11.15 -25.58 0.70
C ASP A 854 -10.05 -24.52 0.79
N VAL A 855 -8.78 -24.86 0.53
CA VAL A 855 -7.65 -23.94 0.67
C VAL A 855 -7.21 -23.38 -0.67
N LEU A 856 -6.89 -24.24 -1.65
CA LEU A 856 -6.40 -23.78 -2.97
C LEU A 856 -7.51 -23.23 -3.88
N LYS A 857 -8.79 -23.33 -3.47
CA LYS A 857 -9.99 -22.91 -4.22
C LYS A 857 -10.14 -23.55 -5.60
N LEU A 858 -9.56 -24.73 -5.79
CA LEU A 858 -9.62 -25.49 -7.04
C LEU A 858 -10.90 -26.34 -7.10
N SER A 859 -11.53 -26.36 -8.27
CA SER A 859 -12.56 -27.35 -8.60
C SER A 859 -11.91 -28.72 -8.87
N PRO A 860 -12.65 -29.84 -8.73
CA PRO A 860 -12.14 -31.17 -9.05
C PRO A 860 -11.55 -31.24 -10.47
N GLY A 861 -10.33 -31.75 -10.60
CA GLY A 861 -9.63 -31.85 -11.89
C GLY A 861 -8.88 -30.60 -12.35
N GLN A 862 -9.05 -29.43 -11.70
CA GLN A 862 -8.26 -28.24 -12.02
C GLN A 862 -6.81 -28.38 -11.52
N ARG A 863 -5.90 -27.66 -12.21
CA ARG A 863 -4.45 -27.70 -11.97
C ARG A 863 -3.97 -26.39 -11.35
N ALA A 864 -2.91 -26.47 -10.54
CA ALA A 864 -2.18 -25.31 -10.03
C ALA A 864 -0.73 -25.68 -9.69
N VAL A 865 0.13 -24.67 -9.62
CA VAL A 865 1.50 -24.77 -9.11
C VAL A 865 1.62 -23.84 -7.91
N ILE A 866 2.27 -24.30 -6.84
CA ILE A 866 2.54 -23.48 -5.66
C ILE A 866 4.07 -23.38 -5.49
N SER A 867 4.65 -22.18 -5.38
CA SER A 867 6.10 -21.98 -5.12
C SER A 867 6.32 -21.19 -3.84
N ASN A 868 6.99 -21.78 -2.85
CA ASN A 868 7.16 -21.22 -1.51
C ASN A 868 5.88 -20.56 -0.96
N GLY A 869 4.76 -21.27 -1.07
CA GLY A 869 3.43 -20.79 -0.66
C GLY A 869 2.66 -19.95 -1.68
N ARG A 870 3.31 -19.29 -2.66
CA ARG A 870 2.62 -18.53 -3.72
C ARG A 870 1.82 -19.48 -4.62
N ILE A 871 0.52 -19.28 -4.71
CA ILE A 871 -0.40 -20.07 -5.56
C ILE A 871 -0.43 -19.46 -6.97
N LEU A 872 -0.25 -20.31 -7.99
CA LEU A 872 -0.39 -20.01 -9.40
C LEU A 872 -1.46 -20.92 -10.00
N GLY A 873 -2.60 -20.34 -10.37
CA GLY A 873 -3.77 -21.03 -10.89
C GLY A 873 -5.08 -20.51 -10.27
N PRO A 874 -6.24 -21.15 -10.57
CA PRO A 874 -6.39 -22.36 -11.38
C PRO A 874 -5.96 -22.15 -12.84
N PHE A 875 -5.26 -23.12 -13.43
CA PHE A 875 -4.93 -23.09 -14.85
C PHE A 875 -6.12 -23.49 -15.72
N GLU A 876 -6.24 -22.87 -16.90
CA GLU A 876 -7.25 -23.23 -17.90
C GLU A 876 -6.98 -24.62 -18.52
N GLU A 877 -7.92 -25.19 -19.28
CA GLU A 877 -7.71 -26.54 -19.85
C GLU A 877 -6.64 -26.57 -20.95
N GLN A 878 -6.52 -25.50 -21.74
CA GLN A 878 -5.54 -25.38 -22.83
C GLN A 878 -4.16 -24.85 -22.37
N GLU A 879 -4.07 -24.34 -21.13
CA GLU A 879 -2.87 -23.68 -20.63
C GLU A 879 -1.73 -24.69 -20.38
N GLU A 880 -0.61 -24.51 -21.06
CA GLU A 880 0.58 -25.36 -20.92
C GLU A 880 1.67 -24.64 -20.11
N PHE A 881 2.14 -25.31 -19.05
CA PHE A 881 3.22 -24.86 -18.18
C PHE A 881 4.47 -25.72 -18.44
N THR A 882 5.51 -25.11 -18.98
CA THR A 882 6.70 -25.80 -19.52
C THR A 882 7.86 -25.85 -18.53
N VAL A 883 9.00 -26.40 -18.95
CA VAL A 883 10.23 -26.47 -18.13
C VAL A 883 10.84 -25.08 -17.95
N GLU A 884 10.67 -24.22 -18.94
CA GLU A 884 11.12 -22.83 -18.97
C GLU A 884 10.27 -21.96 -18.01
N ASP A 885 8.97 -22.23 -17.88
CA ASP A 885 8.10 -21.59 -16.88
C ASP A 885 8.54 -21.95 -15.44
N PHE A 886 8.92 -23.21 -15.18
CA PHE A 886 9.50 -23.59 -13.88
C PHE A 886 10.85 -22.89 -13.61
N TYR A 887 11.69 -22.68 -14.62
CA TYR A 887 12.93 -21.92 -14.49
C TYR A 887 12.70 -20.43 -14.18
N LEU A 888 11.73 -19.79 -14.84
CA LEU A 888 11.30 -18.43 -14.51
C LEU A 888 10.82 -18.34 -13.06
N LEU A 889 10.01 -19.30 -12.61
CA LEU A 889 9.48 -19.38 -11.25
C LEU A 889 10.57 -19.60 -10.19
N GLU A 890 11.53 -20.51 -10.44
CA GLU A 890 12.72 -20.70 -9.57
C GLU A 890 13.49 -19.38 -9.43
N LYS A 891 13.79 -18.73 -10.55
CA LYS A 891 14.59 -17.49 -10.63
C LYS A 891 13.95 -16.32 -9.89
N ILE A 892 12.63 -16.15 -10.01
CA ILE A 892 11.86 -15.15 -9.25
C ILE A 892 11.87 -15.46 -7.74
N THR A 893 11.57 -16.71 -7.38
CA THR A 893 11.48 -17.12 -5.97
C THR A 893 12.82 -16.97 -5.24
N LEU A 894 13.93 -17.36 -5.90
CA LEU A 894 15.28 -17.19 -5.35
C LEU A 894 15.65 -15.73 -5.08
N ARG A 895 15.41 -14.84 -6.06
CA ARG A 895 15.87 -13.44 -6.01
C ARG A 895 15.08 -12.54 -5.07
N GLY A 896 13.76 -12.75 -4.97
CA GLY A 896 12.91 -11.96 -4.09
C GLY A 896 13.41 -12.07 -2.66
N SER A 897 13.22 -13.24 -2.06
CA SER A 897 13.47 -13.46 -0.63
C SER A 897 14.10 -14.80 -0.29
N ALA A 898 13.87 -15.87 -1.06
CA ALA A 898 14.26 -17.22 -0.62
C ALA A 898 15.78 -17.38 -0.42
N GLU A 899 16.62 -16.73 -1.23
CA GLU A 899 18.08 -16.74 -1.03
C GLU A 899 18.50 -16.01 0.25
N LYS A 900 17.90 -14.84 0.51
CA LYS A 900 18.15 -13.99 1.69
C LYS A 900 17.68 -14.70 2.98
N VAL A 901 16.51 -15.32 2.94
CA VAL A 901 15.95 -16.16 4.01
C VAL A 901 16.83 -17.38 4.24
N LYS A 902 17.25 -18.10 3.19
CA LYS A 902 18.18 -19.24 3.28
C LYS A 902 19.51 -18.86 3.95
N ALA A 903 20.07 -17.69 3.62
CA ALA A 903 21.29 -17.20 4.26
C ALA A 903 21.12 -17.00 5.78
N LYS A 904 19.98 -16.43 6.23
CA LYS A 904 19.67 -16.24 7.65
C LYS A 904 19.32 -17.56 8.37
N VAL A 905 18.50 -18.43 7.77
CA VAL A 905 18.14 -19.75 8.35
C VAL A 905 19.38 -20.65 8.48
N LYS A 906 20.34 -20.59 7.56
CA LYS A 906 21.62 -21.32 7.67
C LYS A 906 22.42 -20.91 8.92
N GLN A 907 22.33 -19.65 9.36
CA GLN A 907 22.99 -19.17 10.58
C GLN A 907 22.35 -19.73 11.87
N MET A 908 21.13 -20.28 11.81
CA MET A 908 20.43 -20.87 12.96
C MET A 908 20.84 -22.33 13.26
N GLY A 909 21.75 -22.93 12.47
CA GLY A 909 22.30 -24.27 12.76
C GLY A 909 21.32 -25.45 12.67
N MET A 910 20.19 -25.28 11.97
CA MET A 910 19.14 -26.30 11.88
C MET A 910 19.48 -27.47 10.94
N LYS A 911 18.86 -28.64 11.17
CA LYS A 911 18.94 -29.79 10.25
C LYS A 911 18.43 -29.42 8.85
N PRO A 912 19.07 -29.88 7.74
CA PRO A 912 18.74 -29.40 6.40
C PRO A 912 17.27 -29.54 5.98
N LYS A 913 16.61 -30.66 6.31
CA LYS A 913 15.16 -30.86 6.05
C LYS A 913 14.30 -29.80 6.75
N HIS A 914 14.49 -29.61 8.06
CA HIS A 914 13.76 -28.58 8.83
C HIS A 914 14.11 -27.16 8.37
N ALA A 915 15.37 -26.91 7.96
CA ALA A 915 15.78 -25.63 7.40
C ALA A 915 15.05 -25.33 6.08
N SER A 916 14.91 -26.31 5.18
CA SER A 916 14.15 -26.15 3.92
C SER A 916 12.67 -25.93 4.15
N ASP A 917 12.07 -26.62 5.13
CA ASP A 917 10.69 -26.36 5.54
C ASP A 917 10.54 -24.96 6.12
N LEU A 918 11.44 -24.53 7.02
CA LEU A 918 11.39 -23.20 7.61
C LEU A 918 11.59 -22.10 6.56
N ILE A 919 12.50 -22.28 5.59
CA ILE A 919 12.68 -21.34 4.46
C ILE A 919 11.35 -21.19 3.72
N MET A 920 10.70 -22.29 3.30
CA MET A 920 9.41 -22.24 2.61
C MET A 920 8.35 -21.47 3.40
N LYS A 921 8.26 -21.70 4.72
CA LYS A 921 7.25 -21.07 5.59
C LYS A 921 7.52 -19.59 5.85
N VAL A 922 8.77 -19.21 6.11
CA VAL A 922 9.19 -17.82 6.33
C VAL A 922 9.09 -17.01 5.03
N ASP A 923 9.49 -17.60 3.90
CA ASP A 923 9.42 -16.96 2.59
C ASP A 923 7.97 -16.66 2.17
N ALA A 924 7.05 -17.61 2.38
CA ALA A 924 5.62 -17.40 2.20
C ALA A 924 5.08 -16.25 3.07
N LEU A 925 5.39 -16.26 4.37
CA LEU A 925 4.91 -15.27 5.33
C LEU A 925 5.43 -13.86 5.02
N LEU A 926 6.72 -13.73 4.74
CA LEU A 926 7.34 -12.43 4.45
C LEU A 926 6.88 -11.86 3.10
N THR A 927 6.69 -12.69 2.08
CA THR A 927 6.28 -12.22 0.74
C THR A 927 4.76 -11.98 0.65
N ALA A 928 3.97 -12.60 1.53
CA ALA A 928 2.55 -12.30 1.71
C ALA A 928 2.29 -10.98 2.45
N ALA A 929 3.29 -10.43 3.15
CA ALA A 929 3.18 -9.13 3.79
C ALA A 929 3.05 -8.02 2.72
N PRO A 930 2.22 -6.99 2.95
CA PRO A 930 2.10 -5.87 2.01
C PRO A 930 3.46 -5.20 1.77
N LYS A 931 3.65 -4.61 0.58
CA LYS A 931 4.84 -3.79 0.26
C LYS A 931 4.90 -2.59 1.22
N GLY A 932 5.63 -2.73 2.32
CA GLY A 932 5.97 -1.64 3.23
C GLY A 932 7.18 -0.84 2.75
N GLU A 933 7.40 0.31 3.39
CA GLU A 933 8.57 1.15 3.14
C GLU A 933 9.90 0.45 3.47
N VAL A 934 11.01 1.03 3.01
CA VAL A 934 12.35 0.53 3.27
C VAL A 934 12.68 0.66 4.76
N ARG A 935 12.71 -0.48 5.47
CA ARG A 935 13.08 -0.52 6.89
C ARG A 935 14.52 -0.03 7.10
N ARG A 936 14.70 0.91 8.03
CA ARG A 936 15.99 1.43 8.47
C ARG A 936 16.36 0.81 9.83
N ASP A 937 17.65 0.64 10.08
CA ASP A 937 18.17 0.26 11.40
C ASP A 937 18.70 1.50 12.11
N VAL A 938 18.30 1.70 13.36
CA VAL A 938 18.65 2.89 14.14
C VAL A 938 19.50 2.45 15.32
N HIS A 939 20.78 2.83 15.30
CA HIS A 939 21.74 2.50 16.34
C HIS A 939 22.26 3.77 17.02
N PHE A 940 22.40 3.72 18.34
CA PHE A 940 22.97 4.79 19.15
C PHE A 940 24.36 4.37 19.63
N ILE A 941 25.37 5.22 19.43
CA ILE A 941 26.76 4.93 19.83
C ILE A 941 26.88 4.83 21.37
N LYS A 942 26.06 5.62 22.08
CA LYS A 942 25.98 5.66 23.54
C LYS A 942 24.53 5.87 23.97
N ASP A 943 24.17 5.34 25.12
CA ASP A 943 22.76 5.26 25.54
C ASP A 943 22.53 5.41 27.05
N SER A 944 23.57 5.68 27.83
CA SER A 944 23.55 5.68 29.30
C SER A 944 22.76 6.83 29.91
N HIS A 945 22.77 8.00 29.25
CA HIS A 945 22.26 9.25 29.81
C HIS A 945 21.23 9.96 28.94
N SER A 946 21.16 9.65 27.64
CA SER A 946 20.32 10.34 26.65
C SER A 946 19.19 9.50 26.05
N VAL A 947 19.17 8.18 26.30
CA VAL A 947 18.19 7.24 25.73
C VAL A 947 17.33 6.61 26.83
N LEU A 948 16.04 6.95 26.87
CA LEU A 948 15.05 6.25 27.68
C LEU A 948 14.81 4.84 27.10
N ARG A 949 14.90 3.81 27.94
CA ARG A 949 14.72 2.39 27.55
C ARG A 949 13.65 1.70 28.40
N LEU A 950 12.58 1.23 27.76
CA LEU A 950 11.59 0.31 28.33
C LEU A 950 11.77 -1.08 27.71
N ALA A 951 11.92 -2.09 28.56
CA ALA A 951 12.04 -3.48 28.13
C ALA A 951 10.64 -4.07 27.82
N PRO A 952 10.51 -4.93 26.79
CA PRO A 952 9.27 -5.65 26.51
C PRO A 952 9.02 -6.73 27.57
N ARG A 953 7.79 -7.23 27.64
CA ARG A 953 7.45 -8.45 28.37
C ARG A 953 8.12 -9.67 27.73
N GLU A 954 8.71 -10.53 28.55
CA GLU A 954 9.42 -11.73 28.09
C GLU A 954 8.46 -12.79 27.52
N ASN A 955 8.95 -13.61 26.58
CA ASN A 955 8.24 -14.69 25.90
C ASN A 955 6.98 -14.31 25.09
N GLU A 956 6.49 -13.08 25.19
CA GLU A 956 5.47 -12.52 24.32
C GLU A 956 6.06 -11.98 23.00
N VAL A 957 5.22 -11.81 21.98
CA VAL A 957 5.54 -11.00 20.79
C VAL A 957 5.68 -9.53 21.21
N PHE A 958 6.63 -8.79 20.64
CA PHE A 958 6.80 -7.36 20.90
C PHE A 958 7.13 -6.57 19.63
N TYR A 959 6.78 -5.29 19.63
CA TYR A 959 7.17 -4.32 18.61
C TYR A 959 8.46 -3.61 19.02
N ASP A 960 9.35 -3.39 18.07
CA ASP A 960 10.58 -2.62 18.25
C ASP A 960 10.31 -1.16 17.90
N VAL A 961 10.19 -0.28 18.90
CA VAL A 961 9.82 1.11 18.71
C VAL A 961 11.01 2.00 19.06
N VAL A 962 11.50 2.76 18.08
CA VAL A 962 12.58 3.73 18.25
C VAL A 962 12.04 5.12 17.93
N ALA A 963 12.15 6.01 18.90
CA ALA A 963 11.78 7.41 18.79
C ALA A 963 13.03 8.28 18.96
N ILE A 964 13.21 9.25 18.09
CA ILE A 964 14.23 10.30 18.16
C ILE A 964 13.46 11.61 18.26
N VAL A 965 13.57 12.37 19.35
CA VAL A 965 12.75 13.57 19.52
C VAL A 965 13.38 14.55 20.51
N ASP A 966 13.33 15.85 20.22
CA ASP A 966 13.56 16.88 21.24
C ASP A 966 12.27 17.06 22.07
N PRO A 967 12.30 16.93 23.41
CA PRO A 967 11.11 17.10 24.26
C PRO A 967 10.31 18.39 24.07
N LEU A 968 10.89 19.42 23.44
CA LEU A 968 10.29 20.75 23.29
C LEU A 968 9.84 21.07 21.85
N THR A 969 9.47 20.09 21.03
CA THR A 969 8.94 20.31 19.67
C THR A 969 7.49 19.84 19.49
N ARG A 970 6.87 20.16 18.34
CA ARG A 970 5.49 19.76 18.04
C ARG A 970 5.36 18.25 17.91
N GLU A 971 6.37 17.59 17.37
CA GLU A 971 6.43 16.14 17.21
C GLU A 971 6.38 15.47 18.59
N ALA A 972 7.08 16.02 19.60
CA ALA A 972 7.01 15.54 20.99
C ALA A 972 5.60 15.63 21.59
N GLN A 973 4.82 16.67 21.26
CA GLN A 973 3.45 16.84 21.75
C GLN A 973 2.50 15.73 21.27
N LYS A 974 2.64 15.28 20.02
CA LYS A 974 1.90 14.15 19.41
C LYS A 974 2.49 12.80 19.84
N MET A 975 3.79 12.63 19.67
CA MET A 975 4.53 11.38 19.90
C MET A 975 4.47 10.93 21.37
N SER A 976 4.56 11.84 22.33
CA SER A 976 4.48 11.48 23.77
C SER A 976 3.14 10.83 24.15
N ALA A 977 2.03 11.34 23.62
CA ALA A 977 0.70 10.76 23.84
C ALA A 977 0.55 9.42 23.10
N LEU A 978 0.99 9.36 21.85
CA LEU A 978 0.99 8.13 21.04
C LEU A 978 1.78 7.00 21.72
N LEU A 979 3.02 7.25 22.13
CA LEU A 979 3.88 6.23 22.78
C LEU A 979 3.28 5.69 24.09
N ILE A 980 2.61 6.54 24.88
CA ILE A 980 1.89 6.10 26.08
C ILE A 980 0.78 5.11 25.71
N VAL A 981 -0.06 5.44 24.72
CA VAL A 981 -1.15 4.57 24.26
C VAL A 981 -0.61 3.28 23.65
N LEU A 982 0.37 3.36 22.75
CA LEU A 982 0.99 2.18 22.14
C LEU A 982 1.57 1.23 23.19
N SER A 983 2.22 1.74 24.24
CA SER A 983 2.76 0.91 25.34
C SER A 983 1.71 0.18 26.18
N GLN A 984 0.43 0.57 26.06
CA GLN A 984 -0.71 -0.06 26.73
C GLN A 984 -1.47 -1.01 25.80
N VAL A 985 -1.54 -0.70 24.50
CA VAL A 985 -2.21 -1.53 23.48
C VAL A 985 -1.37 -2.73 23.08
N VAL A 986 -0.07 -2.54 22.82
CA VAL A 986 0.84 -3.59 22.37
C VAL A 986 2.07 -3.72 23.28
N ASN A 987 2.66 -4.91 23.30
CA ASN A 987 3.93 -5.11 24.00
C ASN A 987 5.06 -4.43 23.20
N VAL A 988 5.80 -3.50 23.79
CA VAL A 988 6.82 -2.69 23.11
C VAL A 988 8.19 -2.84 23.75
N ARG A 989 9.23 -2.95 22.92
CA ARG A 989 10.60 -2.56 23.27
C ARG A 989 10.75 -1.11 22.83
N LEU A 990 10.77 -0.17 23.78
CA LEU A 990 10.81 1.26 23.47
C LEU A 990 12.19 1.85 23.76
N GLN A 991 12.73 2.56 22.77
CA GLN A 991 13.91 3.42 22.90
C GLN A 991 13.53 4.86 22.50
N VAL A 992 13.67 5.83 23.41
CA VAL A 992 13.46 7.26 23.10
C VAL A 992 14.75 8.02 23.31
N PHE A 993 15.37 8.51 22.23
CA PHE A 993 16.56 9.35 22.27
C PHE A 993 16.18 10.83 22.29
N MET A 994 16.73 11.57 23.26
CA MET A 994 16.44 12.99 23.48
C MET A 994 17.29 13.87 22.55
N ASN A 995 16.77 14.18 21.35
CA ASN A 995 17.46 14.85 20.24
C ASN A 995 17.61 16.38 20.43
N CYS A 996 18.11 16.82 21.58
CA CYS A 996 18.04 18.20 22.03
C CYS A 996 18.71 19.21 21.08
N ARG A 997 18.02 20.31 20.79
CA ARG A 997 18.57 21.49 20.10
C ARG A 997 19.39 22.38 21.04
N THR A 998 20.49 22.93 20.54
CA THR A 998 21.34 23.91 21.23
C THR A 998 20.96 25.35 20.86
N MET A 999 21.29 26.30 21.74
CA MET A 999 21.26 27.75 21.46
C MET A 999 19.91 28.27 20.95
N LEU A 1000 18.82 27.91 21.64
CA LEU A 1000 17.49 28.45 21.33
C LEU A 1000 17.46 29.99 21.51
N SER A 1001 17.02 30.69 20.46
CA SER A 1001 16.87 32.15 20.43
C SER A 1001 15.49 32.62 20.92
N GLU A 1002 14.48 31.75 20.84
CA GLU A 1002 13.10 32.01 21.25
C GLU A 1002 12.46 30.79 21.92
N MET A 1003 11.28 30.96 22.52
CA MET A 1003 10.52 29.86 23.10
C MET A 1003 10.08 28.87 21.99
N PRO A 1004 10.43 27.57 22.10
CA PRO A 1004 10.20 26.60 21.02
C PRO A 1004 8.74 26.19 20.88
N LEU A 1005 7.95 26.24 21.97
CA LEU A 1005 6.50 26.02 21.98
C LEU A 1005 5.80 27.24 22.58
N LYS A 1006 4.71 27.68 21.94
CA LYS A 1006 3.98 28.92 22.26
C LYS A 1006 2.48 28.67 22.50
N SER A 1007 2.12 27.42 22.79
CA SER A 1007 0.74 26.95 22.90
C SER A 1007 0.61 25.78 23.86
N PHE A 1008 -0.62 25.55 24.34
CA PHE A 1008 -0.99 24.33 25.06
C PHE A 1008 -1.58 23.33 24.06
N TYR A 1009 -1.31 22.05 24.22
CA TYR A 1009 -1.73 21.02 23.26
C TYR A 1009 -2.37 19.82 23.95
N ARG A 1010 -3.35 19.16 23.32
CA ARG A 1010 -3.90 17.89 23.78
C ARG A 1010 -4.17 16.98 22.59
N PHE A 1011 -3.49 15.84 22.54
CA PHE A 1011 -3.81 14.75 21.62
C PHE A 1011 -4.93 13.89 22.23
N VAL A 1012 -6.00 13.64 21.47
CA VAL A 1012 -7.19 12.93 21.93
C VAL A 1012 -7.15 11.50 21.44
N MET A 1013 -6.72 10.59 22.29
CA MET A 1013 -6.58 9.16 22.00
C MET A 1013 -6.71 8.33 23.29
N GLU A 1014 -7.42 7.19 23.22
CA GLU A 1014 -7.59 6.24 24.32
C GLU A 1014 -7.21 4.81 23.85
N PRO A 1015 -6.67 3.93 24.73
CA PRO A 1015 -6.22 2.58 24.37
C PRO A 1015 -7.35 1.54 24.27
N ASP A 1016 -8.47 1.76 24.96
CA ASP A 1016 -9.63 0.87 25.07
C ASP A 1016 -10.86 1.73 25.39
N VAL A 1017 -12.06 1.17 25.22
CA VAL A 1017 -13.34 1.85 25.46
C VAL A 1017 -13.53 2.16 26.94
N GLY A 1018 -13.62 3.45 27.29
CA GLY A 1018 -13.95 3.88 28.65
C GLY A 1018 -15.40 3.57 29.06
N PHE A 1019 -15.61 3.23 30.33
CA PHE A 1019 -16.92 3.05 30.96
C PHE A 1019 -17.03 3.91 32.23
N LEU A 1020 -18.22 4.47 32.47
CA LEU A 1020 -18.54 5.21 33.69
C LEU A 1020 -18.93 4.25 34.84
N ALA A 1021 -18.93 4.75 36.08
CA ALA A 1021 -19.29 3.98 37.27
C ALA A 1021 -20.76 3.49 37.31
N ASN A 1022 -21.61 3.96 36.39
CA ASN A 1022 -22.98 3.49 36.17
C ASN A 1022 -23.09 2.43 35.04
N ASP A 1023 -21.96 1.83 34.64
CA ASP A 1023 -21.82 0.87 33.53
C ASP A 1023 -22.30 1.36 32.15
N THR A 1024 -22.56 2.66 31.98
CA THR A 1024 -22.71 3.26 30.64
C THR A 1024 -21.33 3.49 30.02
N VAL A 1025 -21.27 3.48 28.68
CA VAL A 1025 -20.06 3.89 27.96
C VAL A 1025 -19.71 5.32 28.37
N SER A 1026 -18.41 5.64 28.47
CA SER A 1026 -17.99 7.03 28.63
C SER A 1026 -18.60 7.91 27.52
N PRO A 1027 -18.76 9.23 27.74
CA PRO A 1027 -19.25 10.11 26.67
C PRO A 1027 -18.41 10.02 25.39
N GLY A 1028 -17.16 9.55 25.53
CA GLY A 1028 -16.13 9.41 24.52
C GLY A 1028 -14.89 10.21 24.90
N PRO A 1029 -13.87 10.25 24.03
CA PRO A 1029 -12.63 10.94 24.30
C PRO A 1029 -12.80 12.45 24.04
N VAL A 1030 -12.24 13.28 24.92
CA VAL A 1030 -12.47 14.74 24.96
C VAL A 1030 -11.17 15.45 25.33
N ALA A 1031 -10.78 16.49 24.59
CA ALA A 1031 -9.66 17.33 24.99
C ALA A 1031 -10.05 18.17 26.22
N ARG A 1032 -9.27 18.05 27.30
CA ARG A 1032 -9.46 18.82 28.53
C ARG A 1032 -8.19 19.57 28.89
N PHE A 1033 -8.33 20.88 29.03
CA PHE A 1033 -7.33 21.78 29.54
C PHE A 1033 -7.77 22.25 30.92
N VAL A 1034 -6.98 21.92 31.92
CA VAL A 1034 -7.15 22.31 33.33
C VAL A 1034 -5.92 23.11 33.75
N ASP A 1035 -6.06 23.90 34.81
CA ASP A 1035 -4.99 24.68 35.42
C ASP A 1035 -4.27 25.63 34.43
N LEU A 1036 -5.02 26.17 33.47
CA LEU A 1036 -4.54 27.15 32.50
C LEU A 1036 -4.28 28.51 33.18
N PRO A 1037 -3.32 29.31 32.66
CA PRO A 1037 -3.19 30.72 33.05
C PRO A 1037 -4.42 31.52 32.61
N GLU A 1038 -4.91 32.43 33.47
CA GLU A 1038 -6.15 33.17 33.21
C GLU A 1038 -5.98 34.46 32.39
N THR A 1039 -4.79 35.07 32.47
CA THR A 1039 -4.42 36.35 31.87
C THR A 1039 -4.15 36.39 30.35
N PRO A 1040 -3.68 35.32 29.66
CA PRO A 1040 -3.48 35.40 28.22
C PRO A 1040 -4.80 35.31 27.45
N LEU A 1041 -4.83 35.92 26.28
CA LEU A 1041 -5.85 35.65 25.27
C LEU A 1041 -5.46 34.39 24.50
N LEU A 1042 -6.37 33.41 24.44
CA LEU A 1042 -6.14 32.11 23.80
C LEU A 1042 -7.01 31.94 22.55
N THR A 1043 -6.46 31.33 21.50
CA THR A 1043 -7.17 30.92 20.29
C THR A 1043 -7.22 29.40 20.23
N LEU A 1044 -8.41 28.82 20.07
CA LEU A 1044 -8.62 27.37 19.98
C LEU A 1044 -8.53 26.90 18.53
N ILE A 1045 -7.56 26.02 18.27
CA ILE A 1045 -7.31 25.42 16.97
C ILE A 1045 -7.58 23.91 17.05
N MET A 1046 -8.38 23.40 16.11
CA MET A 1046 -8.59 21.96 15.92
C MET A 1046 -7.58 21.44 14.91
N ILE A 1047 -6.87 20.36 15.25
CA ILE A 1047 -5.91 19.69 14.37
C ILE A 1047 -6.45 18.29 14.09
N THR A 1048 -6.94 18.07 12.87
CA THR A 1048 -7.60 16.82 12.46
C THR A 1048 -6.84 16.17 11.30
N PRO A 1049 -7.06 14.88 11.00
CA PRO A 1049 -6.58 14.28 9.76
C PRO A 1049 -7.00 15.09 8.53
N GLU A 1050 -6.15 15.15 7.50
CA GLU A 1050 -6.39 15.98 6.29
C GLU A 1050 -7.71 15.62 5.58
N SER A 1051 -8.08 14.33 5.60
CA SER A 1051 -9.32 13.81 5.03
C SER A 1051 -10.61 14.31 5.70
N TRP A 1052 -10.53 15.04 6.82
CA TRP A 1052 -11.67 15.43 7.66
C TRP A 1052 -12.01 16.92 7.53
N MET A 1053 -13.23 17.24 7.09
CA MET A 1053 -13.77 18.60 7.20
C MET A 1053 -14.60 18.76 8.48
N VAL A 1054 -14.13 19.60 9.38
CA VAL A 1054 -14.67 19.79 10.73
C VAL A 1054 -15.11 21.24 10.95
N GLN A 1055 -16.26 21.42 11.59
CA GLN A 1055 -16.81 22.75 11.92
C GLN A 1055 -17.26 22.85 13.38
N ALA A 1056 -17.22 24.05 13.95
CA ALA A 1056 -17.77 24.33 15.28
C ALA A 1056 -19.31 24.41 15.19
N VAL A 1057 -20.01 23.54 15.91
CA VAL A 1057 -21.49 23.50 15.90
C VAL A 1057 -22.09 24.17 17.13
N ARG A 1058 -21.37 24.15 18.27
CA ARG A 1058 -21.85 24.78 19.51
C ARG A 1058 -20.69 25.28 20.37
N SER A 1059 -20.65 26.59 20.58
CA SER A 1059 -19.88 27.25 21.64
C SER A 1059 -20.68 28.47 22.13
N PRO A 1060 -20.77 28.71 23.44
CA PRO A 1060 -21.30 29.96 23.98
C PRO A 1060 -20.25 31.09 24.03
N HIS A 1061 -18.99 30.80 23.69
CA HIS A 1061 -17.86 31.74 23.72
C HIS A 1061 -17.22 31.88 22.33
N ASP A 1062 -16.58 33.03 22.08
CA ASP A 1062 -15.69 33.21 20.94
C ASP A 1062 -14.46 32.31 21.11
N LEU A 1063 -14.21 31.42 20.13
CA LEU A 1063 -13.11 30.46 20.15
C LEU A 1063 -11.79 31.07 19.66
N ASP A 1064 -11.83 32.23 18.98
CA ASP A 1064 -10.64 32.95 18.52
C ASP A 1064 -10.06 33.88 19.60
N ASN A 1065 -10.86 34.21 20.63
CA ASN A 1065 -10.56 35.20 21.67
C ASN A 1065 -11.01 34.71 23.07
N ILE A 1066 -10.53 33.54 23.49
CA ILE A 1066 -10.84 32.98 24.82
C ILE A 1066 -10.00 33.70 25.89
N HIS A 1067 -10.62 34.57 26.68
CA HIS A 1067 -10.00 35.22 27.86
C HIS A 1067 -10.55 34.61 29.15
N LEU A 1068 -9.79 33.73 29.80
CA LEU A 1068 -10.28 32.96 30.96
C LEU A 1068 -10.57 33.83 32.19
N GLN A 1069 -9.92 34.99 32.34
CA GLN A 1069 -10.23 35.93 33.43
C GLN A 1069 -11.71 36.38 33.41
N GLU A 1070 -12.29 36.58 32.21
CA GLU A 1070 -13.68 37.01 32.01
C GLU A 1070 -14.71 35.87 32.10
N VAL A 1071 -14.28 34.61 32.05
CA VAL A 1071 -15.18 33.45 32.08
C VAL A 1071 -15.37 32.94 33.51
N SER A 1072 -16.61 32.74 33.93
CA SER A 1072 -16.97 32.30 35.29
C SER A 1072 -16.95 30.77 35.50
N GLY A 1073 -16.42 30.00 34.55
CA GLY A 1073 -16.51 28.54 34.54
C GLY A 1073 -15.70 27.89 33.41
N ILE A 1074 -16.09 26.70 32.98
CA ILE A 1074 -15.40 25.94 31.91
C ILE A 1074 -15.95 26.34 30.54
N VAL A 1075 -15.05 26.79 29.65
CA VAL A 1075 -15.34 27.01 28.23
C VAL A 1075 -15.59 25.66 27.56
N THR A 1076 -16.74 25.52 26.89
CA THR A 1076 -17.12 24.27 26.21
C THR A 1076 -17.30 24.50 24.71
N ALA A 1077 -16.62 23.69 23.91
CA ALA A 1077 -16.68 23.72 22.45
C ALA A 1077 -17.06 22.33 21.89
N GLU A 1078 -18.13 22.28 21.11
CA GLU A 1078 -18.56 21.09 20.37
C GLU A 1078 -18.35 21.30 18.87
N TYR A 1079 -17.46 20.50 18.30
CA TYR A 1079 -17.19 20.40 16.87
C TYR A 1079 -17.87 19.17 16.27
N GLU A 1080 -18.10 19.21 14.95
CA GLU A 1080 -18.65 18.09 14.19
C GLU A 1080 -17.84 17.87 12.90
N LEU A 1081 -17.52 16.60 12.63
CA LEU A 1081 -17.06 16.12 11.33
C LEU A 1081 -18.23 16.19 10.36
N GLU A 1082 -18.21 17.18 9.48
CA GLU A 1082 -19.30 17.45 8.55
C GLU A 1082 -19.25 16.54 7.32
N HIS A 1083 -18.03 16.25 6.86
CA HIS A 1083 -17.74 15.52 5.63
C HIS A 1083 -16.34 14.88 5.68
N LEU A 1084 -16.16 13.83 4.88
CA LEU A 1084 -14.87 13.29 4.46
C LEU A 1084 -14.54 13.75 3.04
N LEU A 1085 -13.25 13.78 2.71
CA LEU A 1085 -12.77 14.10 1.36
C LEU A 1085 -12.70 12.86 0.46
N LEU A 1086 -13.35 12.97 -0.71
CA LEU A 1086 -13.07 12.16 -1.90
C LEU A 1086 -12.16 13.00 -2.80
N GLU A 1087 -10.96 12.50 -3.09
CA GLU A 1087 -9.93 13.24 -3.80
C GLU A 1087 -9.58 12.52 -5.10
N GLY A 1088 -9.04 13.24 -6.09
CA GLY A 1088 -8.54 12.57 -7.27
C GLY A 1088 -7.77 13.43 -8.24
N HIS A 1089 -7.25 12.76 -9.26
CA HIS A 1089 -6.48 13.35 -10.34
C HIS A 1089 -7.13 13.01 -11.68
N CYS A 1090 -7.38 14.02 -12.52
CA CYS A 1090 -7.97 13.84 -13.84
C CYS A 1090 -7.00 14.23 -14.96
N PHE A 1091 -6.91 13.41 -16.00
CA PHE A 1091 -6.03 13.60 -17.15
C PHE A 1091 -6.79 13.37 -18.46
N ASP A 1092 -6.52 14.20 -19.46
CA ASP A 1092 -7.00 14.05 -20.83
C ASP A 1092 -6.02 13.17 -21.61
N LEU A 1093 -6.46 11.98 -22.02
CA LEU A 1093 -5.65 11.01 -22.77
C LEU A 1093 -5.12 11.62 -24.08
N SER A 1094 -5.93 12.42 -24.78
CA SER A 1094 -5.55 13.01 -26.07
C SER A 1094 -4.46 14.08 -25.99
N THR A 1095 -4.02 14.46 -24.79
CA THR A 1095 -2.97 15.48 -24.59
C THR A 1095 -1.97 15.13 -23.48
N GLY A 1096 -2.22 14.11 -22.68
CA GLY A 1096 -1.53 13.83 -21.41
C GLY A 1096 -1.71 14.91 -20.32
N GLN A 1097 -2.49 15.97 -20.57
CA GLN A 1097 -2.60 17.13 -19.68
C GLN A 1097 -3.85 17.11 -18.80
N PRO A 1098 -3.83 17.77 -17.63
CA PRO A 1098 -5.02 18.06 -16.84
C PRO A 1098 -6.11 18.83 -17.61
N PRO A 1099 -7.36 18.32 -17.73
CA PRO A 1099 -8.46 19.01 -18.39
C PRO A 1099 -9.00 20.13 -17.48
N ARG A 1100 -8.27 21.24 -17.43
CA ARG A 1100 -8.54 22.37 -16.54
C ARG A 1100 -9.97 22.90 -16.69
N GLY A 1101 -10.70 22.96 -15.58
CA GLY A 1101 -12.08 23.46 -15.53
C GLY A 1101 -13.15 22.42 -15.86
N LEU A 1102 -12.77 21.17 -16.13
CA LEU A 1102 -13.70 20.05 -16.27
C LEU A 1102 -14.47 19.85 -14.98
N GLN A 1103 -15.78 19.73 -15.12
CA GLN A 1103 -16.72 19.77 -14.00
C GLN A 1103 -17.20 18.35 -13.69
N PHE A 1104 -17.00 17.92 -12.46
CA PHE A 1104 -17.54 16.67 -11.94
C PHE A 1104 -18.76 16.95 -11.05
N THR A 1105 -19.64 15.95 -11.01
CA THR A 1105 -20.79 15.87 -10.10
C THR A 1105 -20.71 14.56 -9.33
N LEU A 1106 -21.13 14.59 -8.07
CA LEU A 1106 -21.16 13.45 -7.15
C LEU A 1106 -22.53 13.36 -6.49
N GLY A 1107 -23.10 12.16 -6.47
CA GLY A 1107 -24.38 11.90 -5.82
C GLY A 1107 -24.64 10.41 -5.59
N MET A 1108 -25.84 10.10 -5.10
CA MET A 1108 -26.33 8.72 -4.96
C MET A 1108 -27.27 8.36 -6.11
N SER A 1109 -27.73 7.10 -6.22
CA SER A 1109 -28.56 6.68 -7.36
C SER A 1109 -29.89 7.43 -7.42
N ARG A 1110 -30.46 7.78 -6.25
CA ARG A 1110 -31.71 8.55 -6.14
C ARG A 1110 -31.54 10.06 -6.30
N ASP A 1111 -30.36 10.59 -6.06
CA ASP A 1111 -30.03 12.02 -6.18
C ASP A 1111 -28.59 12.19 -6.70
N PRO A 1112 -28.40 12.22 -8.04
CA PRO A 1112 -27.08 12.22 -8.64
C PRO A 1112 -26.33 13.57 -8.56
N LEU A 1113 -26.96 14.65 -8.11
CA LEU A 1113 -26.45 16.03 -8.18
C LEU A 1113 -26.32 16.66 -6.79
N MET A 1114 -25.72 15.96 -5.83
CA MET A 1114 -25.55 16.45 -4.46
C MET A 1114 -24.37 17.44 -4.32
N TYR A 1115 -23.25 17.18 -4.99
CA TYR A 1115 -22.04 18.01 -4.92
C TYR A 1115 -21.42 18.16 -6.31
N ASP A 1116 -20.77 19.29 -6.55
CA ASP A 1116 -19.98 19.57 -7.74
C ASP A 1116 -18.55 20.03 -7.39
N THR A 1117 -17.64 19.84 -8.34
CA THR A 1117 -16.26 20.34 -8.25
C THR A 1117 -15.68 20.59 -9.64
N ILE A 1118 -14.52 21.24 -9.69
CA ILE A 1118 -13.77 21.49 -10.94
C ILE A 1118 -12.36 20.92 -10.86
N VAL A 1119 -11.88 20.39 -11.98
CA VAL A 1119 -10.50 19.90 -12.15
C VAL A 1119 -9.55 21.09 -12.22
N MET A 1120 -8.54 21.10 -11.34
CA MET A 1120 -7.49 22.11 -11.31
C MET A 1120 -6.38 21.80 -12.32
N ALA A 1121 -5.68 22.85 -12.77
CA ALA A 1121 -4.54 22.70 -13.69
C ALA A 1121 -3.35 21.96 -13.05
N ASN A 1122 -3.18 22.08 -11.72
CA ASN A 1122 -2.10 21.43 -10.99
C ASN A 1122 -2.40 19.94 -10.82
N LEU A 1123 -1.66 19.08 -11.52
CA LEU A 1123 -1.76 17.61 -11.44
C LEU A 1123 -3.18 17.05 -11.66
N GLY A 1124 -4.07 17.79 -12.30
CA GLY A 1124 -5.47 17.37 -12.48
C GLY A 1124 -6.26 17.25 -11.19
N TYR A 1125 -5.78 17.83 -10.10
CA TYR A 1125 -6.36 17.60 -8.77
C TYR A 1125 -7.79 18.13 -8.67
N PHE A 1126 -8.66 17.33 -8.07
CA PHE A 1126 -10.02 17.69 -7.67
C PHE A 1126 -10.35 17.10 -6.30
N GLN A 1127 -11.24 17.77 -5.58
CA GLN A 1127 -11.74 17.32 -4.27
C GLN A 1127 -13.26 17.47 -4.22
N LEU A 1128 -13.91 16.52 -3.57
CA LEU A 1128 -15.35 16.43 -3.38
C LEU A 1128 -15.68 16.13 -1.91
N LYS A 1129 -16.79 16.69 -1.44
CA LYS A 1129 -17.29 16.52 -0.08
C LYS A 1129 -18.23 15.31 -0.05
N ALA A 1130 -17.94 14.30 0.76
CA ALA A 1130 -18.74 13.10 0.84
C ALA A 1130 -18.95 12.67 2.31
N ASN A 1131 -19.83 11.69 2.52
CA ASN A 1131 -19.98 10.96 3.79
C ASN A 1131 -19.78 9.46 3.51
N PRO A 1132 -19.59 8.62 4.54
CA PRO A 1132 -19.45 7.18 4.32
C PRO A 1132 -20.67 6.58 3.58
N GLY A 1133 -20.44 5.96 2.42
CA GLY A 1133 -21.48 5.47 1.50
C GLY A 1133 -20.93 5.18 0.11
N ALA A 1134 -21.78 4.68 -0.79
CA ALA A 1134 -21.49 4.54 -2.22
C ALA A 1134 -21.90 5.81 -2.97
N TRP A 1135 -21.00 6.32 -3.82
CA TRP A 1135 -21.20 7.56 -4.57
C TRP A 1135 -20.90 7.36 -6.06
N ASN A 1136 -21.76 7.92 -6.90
CA ASN A 1136 -21.61 7.91 -8.35
C ASN A 1136 -20.99 9.24 -8.78
N LEU A 1137 -19.81 9.17 -9.40
CA LEU A 1137 -19.11 10.30 -10.00
C LEU A 1137 -19.46 10.37 -11.49
N ARG A 1138 -19.89 11.54 -11.96
CA ARG A 1138 -20.25 11.78 -13.37
C ARG A 1138 -19.67 13.11 -13.86
N LEU A 1139 -19.39 13.20 -15.15
CA LEU A 1139 -19.19 14.50 -15.81
C LEU A 1139 -20.48 15.31 -15.67
N ARG A 1140 -20.37 16.59 -15.34
CA ARG A 1140 -21.52 17.48 -15.23
C ARG A 1140 -22.17 17.69 -16.60
N GLU A 1141 -23.49 17.57 -16.64
CA GLU A 1141 -24.29 17.86 -17.83
C GLU A 1141 -24.02 19.29 -18.37
N GLY A 1142 -24.05 19.43 -19.70
CA GLY A 1142 -23.51 20.57 -20.42
C GLY A 1142 -22.05 20.36 -20.79
N ARG A 1143 -21.29 21.45 -20.95
CA ARG A 1143 -20.04 21.48 -21.74
C ARG A 1143 -18.99 20.42 -21.39
N SER A 1144 -18.86 20.04 -20.12
CA SER A 1144 -17.94 18.96 -19.72
C SER A 1144 -18.40 17.62 -20.28
N ALA A 1145 -19.66 17.22 -20.08
CA ALA A 1145 -20.23 16.00 -20.66
C ALA A 1145 -20.45 16.10 -22.19
N ASP A 1146 -20.53 17.30 -22.78
CA ASP A 1146 -20.66 17.48 -24.23
C ASP A 1146 -19.33 17.16 -24.94
N ILE A 1147 -18.23 17.77 -24.48
CA ILE A 1147 -16.89 17.65 -25.08
C ILE A 1147 -16.21 16.35 -24.68
N TYR A 1148 -16.29 15.96 -23.40
CA TYR A 1148 -15.54 14.84 -22.84
C TYR A 1148 -16.38 13.59 -22.56
N GLN A 1149 -15.70 12.45 -22.52
CA GLN A 1149 -16.19 11.19 -21.97
C GLN A 1149 -15.14 10.61 -21.02
N ILE A 1150 -15.58 9.83 -20.01
CA ILE A 1150 -14.67 9.05 -19.15
C ILE A 1150 -14.37 7.74 -19.88
N LEU A 1151 -13.08 7.40 -20.04
CA LEU A 1151 -12.67 6.13 -20.66
C LEU A 1151 -12.14 5.12 -19.64
N SER A 1152 -11.40 5.57 -18.62
CA SER A 1152 -10.92 4.69 -17.57
C SER A 1152 -10.78 5.40 -16.23
N HIS A 1153 -10.76 4.63 -15.16
CA HIS A 1153 -10.61 5.14 -13.81
C HIS A 1153 -9.94 4.11 -12.89
N ASP A 1154 -9.05 4.59 -12.03
CA ASP A 1154 -8.32 3.78 -11.04
C ASP A 1154 -8.70 4.22 -9.61
N GLY A 1155 -8.60 3.31 -8.63
CA GLY A 1155 -8.92 3.60 -7.22
C GLY A 1155 -10.41 3.57 -6.86
N THR A 1156 -11.28 3.31 -7.84
CA THR A 1156 -12.73 3.20 -7.73
C THR A 1156 -13.17 1.79 -7.30
N ASP A 1157 -14.48 1.59 -7.09
CA ASP A 1157 -15.07 0.28 -6.89
C ASP A 1157 -15.50 -0.34 -8.23
N SER A 1158 -16.19 0.44 -9.07
CA SER A 1158 -16.67 0.01 -10.39
C SER A 1158 -15.55 -0.52 -11.30
N PRO A 1159 -15.84 -1.51 -12.17
CA PRO A 1159 -14.93 -1.89 -13.27
C PRO A 1159 -14.95 -0.83 -14.38
N ALA A 1160 -13.96 -0.86 -15.28
CA ALA A 1160 -13.78 0.17 -16.30
C ALA A 1160 -14.89 0.20 -17.39
N ASP A 1161 -15.61 -0.91 -17.57
CA ASP A 1161 -16.74 -1.06 -18.49
C ASP A 1161 -18.10 -0.62 -17.88
N ALA A 1162 -18.12 -0.21 -16.61
CA ALA A 1162 -19.31 0.34 -15.98
C ALA A 1162 -19.59 1.77 -16.47
N GLY A 1163 -20.81 2.01 -16.96
CA GLY A 1163 -21.23 3.35 -17.41
C GLY A 1163 -21.31 4.42 -16.30
N ASP A 1164 -21.27 4.02 -15.03
CA ASP A 1164 -21.18 4.90 -13.86
C ASP A 1164 -19.89 4.64 -13.08
N VAL A 1165 -19.15 5.70 -12.75
CA VAL A 1165 -17.94 5.61 -11.93
C VAL A 1165 -18.34 5.60 -10.45
N ILE A 1166 -18.18 4.47 -9.78
CA ILE A 1166 -18.63 4.29 -8.39
C ILE A 1166 -17.43 4.33 -7.44
N ALA A 1167 -17.49 5.20 -6.43
CA ALA A 1167 -16.54 5.28 -5.33
C ALA A 1167 -17.23 5.09 -3.98
N VAL A 1168 -16.90 4.01 -3.27
CA VAL A 1168 -17.38 3.75 -1.90
C VAL A 1168 -16.42 4.37 -0.89
N LEU A 1169 -16.89 5.28 -0.03
CA LEU A 1169 -16.16 5.74 1.14
C LEU A 1169 -16.61 4.94 2.36
N ASN A 1170 -15.70 4.22 3.01
CA ASN A 1170 -16.01 3.36 4.16
C ASN A 1170 -14.94 3.40 5.27
N SER A 1171 -13.95 4.30 5.20
CA SER A 1171 -12.94 4.49 6.25
C SER A 1171 -12.74 5.99 6.54
N PHE A 1172 -11.90 6.31 7.54
CA PHE A 1172 -11.51 7.69 7.84
C PHE A 1172 -10.35 8.22 6.97
N HIS A 1173 -9.73 7.39 6.14
CA HIS A 1173 -8.70 7.78 5.19
C HIS A 1173 -9.32 8.52 4.00
N SER A 1174 -8.56 9.39 3.32
CA SER A 1174 -9.02 9.91 2.02
C SER A 1174 -9.04 8.79 0.99
N LYS A 1175 -10.02 8.84 0.09
CA LYS A 1175 -10.08 7.95 -1.08
C LYS A 1175 -9.58 8.73 -2.28
N ILE A 1176 -8.42 8.35 -2.80
CA ILE A 1176 -7.80 8.98 -3.96
C ILE A 1176 -8.13 8.15 -5.20
N ILE A 1177 -8.76 8.78 -6.20
CA ILE A 1177 -9.10 8.16 -7.49
C ILE A 1177 -8.34 8.82 -8.64
N LYS A 1178 -8.10 8.09 -9.73
CA LYS A 1178 -7.59 8.65 -10.98
C LYS A 1178 -8.65 8.50 -12.05
N VAL A 1179 -8.89 9.53 -12.86
CA VAL A 1179 -9.92 9.52 -13.90
C VAL A 1179 -9.30 9.97 -15.22
N ARG A 1180 -9.30 9.09 -16.22
CA ARG A 1180 -8.81 9.39 -17.57
C ARG A 1180 -10.03 9.72 -18.45
N VAL A 1181 -10.03 10.92 -19.01
CA VAL A 1181 -11.05 11.40 -19.93
C VAL A 1181 -10.47 11.54 -21.33
N GLN A 1182 -11.32 11.57 -22.34
CA GLN A 1182 -10.94 11.87 -23.72
C GLN A 1182 -12.02 12.77 -24.33
N LYS A 1183 -11.62 13.67 -25.23
CA LYS A 1183 -12.59 14.41 -26.05
C LYS A 1183 -13.29 13.47 -27.02
N LYS A 1184 -14.59 13.66 -27.23
CA LYS A 1184 -15.35 12.94 -28.27
C LYS A 1184 -14.83 13.33 -29.66
N ALA A 1185 -14.89 12.42 -30.62
CA ALA A 1185 -14.36 12.60 -31.98
C ALA A 1185 -14.86 13.89 -32.68
N GLU A 1186 -16.14 14.22 -32.52
CA GLU A 1186 -16.75 15.44 -33.09
C GLU A 1186 -16.25 16.75 -32.44
N LYS A 1187 -15.55 16.66 -31.31
CA LYS A 1187 -15.26 17.76 -30.38
C LYS A 1187 -13.77 17.93 -30.05
N MET A 1188 -12.87 17.22 -30.71
CA MET A 1188 -11.41 17.26 -30.39
C MET A 1188 -10.81 18.67 -30.45
N ASN A 1189 -11.25 19.48 -31.42
CA ASN A 1189 -10.79 20.87 -31.61
C ASN A 1189 -11.51 21.91 -30.73
N GLU A 1190 -12.52 21.53 -29.94
CA GLU A 1190 -13.16 22.46 -29.01
C GLU A 1190 -12.34 22.55 -27.71
N ASP A 1191 -12.06 23.79 -27.29
CA ASP A 1191 -11.57 24.09 -25.95
C ASP A 1191 -12.75 24.02 -24.97
N LEU A 1192 -12.49 23.59 -23.75
CA LEU A 1192 -13.46 23.56 -22.67
C LEU A 1192 -13.79 24.96 -22.13
N LEU A 1193 -12.89 25.93 -22.32
CA LEU A 1193 -13.00 27.27 -21.73
C LEU A 1193 -13.33 28.40 -22.73
N SER A 1194 -13.47 28.12 -24.03
CA SER A 1194 -13.69 29.15 -25.05
C SER A 1194 -15.16 29.61 -25.15
N GLU A 1195 -15.46 30.87 -24.86
CA GLU A 1195 -16.83 31.41 -25.03
C GLU A 1195 -17.25 31.37 -26.51
N THR A 1196 -18.42 30.81 -26.80
CA THR A 1196 -19.08 30.97 -28.10
C THR A 1196 -19.46 32.44 -28.28
N SER A 1197 -18.96 33.04 -29.34
CA SER A 1197 -18.95 34.48 -29.54
C SER A 1197 -20.34 35.09 -29.75
N GLU A 1198 -20.88 35.76 -28.73
CA GLU A 1198 -21.56 37.04 -28.93
C GLU A 1198 -20.81 38.13 -28.15
N SER A 1199 -20.45 39.22 -28.82
CA SER A 1199 -19.52 40.22 -28.30
C SER A 1199 -20.14 41.13 -27.24
N LYS A 1200 -20.02 40.75 -25.97
CA LYS A 1200 -20.20 41.65 -24.81
C LYS A 1200 -19.04 41.52 -23.82
N GLY A 1201 -18.70 42.63 -23.17
CA GLY A 1201 -17.42 42.78 -22.47
C GLY A 1201 -17.31 41.96 -21.19
N ILE A 1202 -16.08 41.48 -20.94
CA ILE A 1202 -15.64 40.64 -19.80
C ILE A 1202 -16.02 41.19 -18.41
N TRP A 1203 -16.41 42.47 -18.31
CA TRP A 1203 -16.75 43.13 -17.04
C TRP A 1203 -18.20 42.94 -16.57
N ASP A 1204 -19.15 42.61 -17.45
CA ASP A 1204 -20.56 42.45 -17.06
C ASP A 1204 -20.87 41.04 -16.49
N SER A 1205 -20.16 40.00 -16.95
CA SER A 1205 -20.35 38.62 -16.49
C SER A 1205 -20.05 38.45 -14.98
N ILE A 1206 -19.06 39.19 -14.46
CA ILE A 1206 -18.67 39.16 -13.05
C ILE A 1206 -19.75 39.82 -12.15
N ALA A 1207 -20.49 40.81 -12.65
CA ALA A 1207 -21.55 41.49 -11.90
C ALA A 1207 -22.83 40.65 -11.73
N SER A 1208 -23.12 39.75 -12.68
CA SER A 1208 -24.33 38.90 -12.63
C SER A 1208 -24.30 37.82 -11.54
N VAL A 1209 -23.11 37.28 -11.23
CA VAL A 1209 -22.92 36.28 -10.17
C VAL A 1209 -22.99 36.93 -8.78
N TRP A 1210 -22.51 38.16 -8.62
CA TRP A 1210 -22.57 38.90 -7.36
C TRP A 1210 -23.95 39.47 -7.02
N SER A 1211 -24.69 40.00 -8.01
CA SER A 1211 -26.05 40.53 -7.80
C SER A 1211 -27.08 39.48 -7.39
N THR A 1212 -26.81 38.19 -7.63
CA THR A 1212 -27.67 37.08 -7.16
C THR A 1212 -27.33 36.65 -5.72
N PHE A 1213 -26.13 36.96 -5.22
CA PHE A 1213 -25.69 36.66 -3.84
C PHE A 1213 -26.18 37.68 -2.80
N GLU A 1214 -26.52 38.91 -3.18
CA GLU A 1214 -27.03 39.94 -2.24
C GLU A 1214 -28.48 39.73 -1.80
N LYS A 1215 -29.27 38.85 -2.45
CA LYS A 1215 -30.67 38.60 -2.07
C LYS A 1215 -30.90 37.44 -1.09
N ARG A 1216 -29.85 36.82 -0.56
CA ARG A 1216 -29.93 35.84 0.55
C ARG A 1216 -28.83 36.05 1.61
N ARG A 1217 -28.80 37.25 2.22
CA ARG A 1217 -28.13 37.48 3.50
C ARG A 1217 -29.04 38.18 4.51
N SER A 1218 -29.60 37.38 5.41
CA SER A 1218 -30.06 37.80 6.73
C SER A 1218 -29.67 36.71 7.72
N ILE A 1219 -29.14 37.10 8.89
CA ILE A 1219 -28.38 36.27 9.84
C ILE A 1219 -26.93 36.07 9.35
N GLY A 1220 -25.97 36.53 10.16
CA GLY A 1220 -24.56 36.60 9.79
C GLY A 1220 -23.63 35.95 10.82
N VAL A 1221 -22.50 35.46 10.32
CA VAL A 1221 -21.32 35.00 11.08
C VAL A 1221 -20.09 35.44 10.26
N PRO A 1222 -19.04 36.04 10.87
CA PRO A 1222 -17.80 36.33 10.15
C PRO A 1222 -16.93 35.08 10.08
N MET A 1223 -16.40 34.76 8.89
CA MET A 1223 -15.40 33.71 8.70
C MET A 1223 -14.04 34.38 8.42
N VAL A 1224 -13.08 34.14 9.30
CA VAL A 1224 -11.69 34.61 9.16
C VAL A 1224 -10.89 33.55 8.43
N ILE A 1225 -10.21 33.92 7.34
CA ILE A 1225 -9.29 33.04 6.59
C ILE A 1225 -7.88 33.60 6.70
N ILE A 1226 -7.00 32.85 7.38
CA ILE A 1226 -5.55 33.03 7.48
C ILE A 1226 -5.02 31.58 7.61
N PHE A 1227 -3.98 31.05 6.95
CA PHE A 1227 -2.86 31.61 6.18
C PHE A 1227 -2.68 30.85 4.86
N LEU A 1228 -2.00 31.47 3.87
CA LEU A 1228 -0.77 30.92 3.28
C LEU A 1228 -0.13 31.96 2.34
N THR A 1229 0.80 32.73 2.89
CA THR A 1229 1.71 33.58 2.13
C THR A 1229 3.10 33.52 2.74
N GLU A 1230 3.97 32.67 2.17
CA GLU A 1230 5.37 33.00 1.89
C GLU A 1230 6.02 31.85 1.11
N PHE A 1231 6.12 32.00 -0.22
CA PHE A 1231 7.37 31.84 -0.99
C PHE A 1231 7.11 32.19 -2.47
N SER A 1232 8.16 32.63 -3.17
CA SER A 1232 8.20 33.06 -4.58
C SER A 1232 7.48 34.39 -4.94
N LYS A 1233 8.23 35.51 -4.94
CA LYS A 1233 8.05 36.63 -5.91
C LYS A 1233 9.18 37.68 -5.89
N VAL A 1234 10.21 37.46 -6.70
CA VAL A 1234 10.91 38.51 -7.49
C VAL A 1234 11.32 37.84 -8.81
N ARG A 1235 10.42 37.81 -9.80
CA ARG A 1235 10.38 38.68 -10.99
C ARG A 1235 11.51 38.45 -12.00
N CYS A 1236 11.15 37.79 -13.10
CA CYS A 1236 11.51 38.24 -14.44
C CYS A 1236 10.22 38.62 -15.18
N GLY A 1237 10.19 39.80 -15.78
CA GLY A 1237 9.12 40.29 -16.63
C GLY A 1237 9.72 41.34 -17.56
N ALA A 1238 9.79 41.01 -18.84
CA ALA A 1238 10.45 41.83 -19.85
C ALA A 1238 9.44 42.43 -20.82
N THR A 1239 9.64 43.68 -21.22
CA THR A 1239 8.94 44.32 -22.34
C THR A 1239 9.87 45.30 -23.08
N PHE A 1240 10.18 44.95 -24.34
CA PHE A 1240 10.52 45.80 -25.49
C PHE A 1240 11.54 46.97 -25.38
N ASP A 1241 12.72 46.75 -26.01
CA ASP A 1241 13.42 47.50 -27.10
C ASP A 1241 13.32 49.06 -27.23
N PRO A 1242 14.27 49.77 -27.91
CA PRO A 1242 15.50 49.33 -28.61
C PRO A 1242 16.78 50.22 -28.39
N LEU A 1243 17.81 50.02 -29.25
CA LEU A 1243 18.98 50.88 -29.60
C LEU A 1243 20.40 50.62 -29.01
N ALA A 1244 21.17 49.82 -29.77
CA ALA A 1244 22.52 50.09 -30.30
C ALA A 1244 23.67 50.68 -29.42
N ARG A 1245 24.77 49.92 -29.26
CA ARG A 1245 26.11 50.21 -29.87
C ARG A 1245 27.21 49.16 -29.56
N GLN A 1246 27.89 48.72 -30.63
CA GLN A 1246 29.33 48.41 -30.80
C GLN A 1246 30.07 47.44 -29.83
N LEU A 1247 30.62 46.31 -30.33
CA LEU A 1247 32.07 46.02 -30.64
C LEU A 1247 32.96 45.82 -29.38
N GLN A 1248 33.99 44.95 -29.30
CA GLN A 1248 34.67 43.99 -30.20
C GLN A 1248 35.58 43.06 -29.35
N GLU A 1249 35.89 41.83 -29.82
CA GLU A 1249 37.12 41.03 -29.54
C GLU A 1249 37.50 40.68 -28.05
N PHE A 1250 38.37 39.72 -27.66
CA PHE A 1250 39.22 38.66 -28.26
C PHE A 1250 38.86 37.32 -27.55
N SER A 1251 38.84 36.09 -28.11
CA SER A 1251 39.79 35.33 -28.96
C SER A 1251 40.98 34.65 -28.23
N LEU A 1252 40.95 33.30 -28.20
CA LEU A 1252 42.07 32.33 -28.07
C LEU A 1252 42.90 32.31 -26.75
N GLY A 1253 43.38 31.17 -26.23
CA GLY A 1253 43.22 29.76 -26.61
C GLY A 1253 44.37 28.87 -26.08
N ASN A 1254 44.17 27.54 -26.04
CA ASN A 1254 45.18 26.46 -25.85
C ASN A 1254 45.95 26.39 -24.48
N SER A 1255 46.52 25.24 -24.04
CA SER A 1255 46.29 23.79 -24.31
C SER A 1255 47.21 22.93 -23.41
N ARG A 1256 46.89 21.63 -23.22
CA ARG A 1256 47.71 20.56 -22.55
C ARG A 1256 47.83 20.74 -21.01
N GLY A 1257 47.73 19.72 -20.15
CA GLY A 1257 48.00 18.27 -20.26
C GLY A 1257 49.34 17.94 -19.55
N MET A 1258 49.57 16.84 -18.82
CA MET A 1258 48.77 15.63 -18.57
C MET A 1258 49.49 14.75 -17.50
N PHE A 1259 48.78 14.13 -16.52
CA PHE A 1259 49.25 13.10 -15.52
C PHE A 1259 50.49 13.48 -14.64
N VAL A 1260 50.90 12.82 -13.53
CA VAL A 1260 51.09 11.38 -13.21
C VAL A 1260 51.19 11.13 -11.67
N LEU A 1261 50.56 10.04 -11.20
CA LEU A 1261 50.84 9.13 -10.05
C LEU A 1261 51.28 9.56 -8.61
N SER A 1262 50.53 8.97 -7.65
CA SER A 1262 50.97 8.10 -6.52
C SER A 1262 51.75 8.62 -5.28
N SER A 1263 51.08 8.43 -4.13
CA SER A 1263 51.53 7.71 -2.91
C SER A 1263 52.66 8.23 -1.99
N SER A 1264 52.29 8.25 -0.70
CA SER A 1264 53.03 7.75 0.47
C SER A 1264 54.17 8.56 1.13
N THR A 1265 53.79 9.20 2.25
CA THR A 1265 54.36 9.08 3.62
C THR A 1265 55.73 9.68 4.02
N PHE A 1266 55.76 10.12 5.30
CA PHE A 1266 56.91 10.47 6.18
C PHE A 1266 57.79 11.67 5.75
N GLY A 1267 58.03 12.71 6.53
CA GLY A 1267 57.72 13.01 7.93
C GLY A 1267 58.78 13.97 8.53
N LYS A 1268 58.38 14.85 9.45
CA LYS A 1268 59.22 15.65 10.39
C LYS A 1268 60.17 16.69 9.76
N GLU A 1269 60.54 17.82 10.37
CA GLU A 1269 60.20 18.60 11.59
C GLU A 1269 60.70 20.06 11.29
N ARG A 1270 60.48 21.18 12.02
CA ARG A 1270 60.10 21.50 13.41
C ARG A 1270 59.61 22.98 13.48
N LYS A 1271 59.07 23.41 14.64
CA LYS A 1271 58.58 24.78 15.03
C LYS A 1271 57.20 25.15 14.44
N GLY A 1272 56.19 25.58 15.19
CA GLY A 1272 56.03 25.71 16.64
C GLY A 1272 55.65 27.12 17.09
N VAL A 1273 54.39 27.30 17.51
CA VAL A 1273 53.79 28.23 18.50
C VAL A 1273 52.29 27.91 18.53
N LEU A 1274 51.63 28.16 19.66
CA LEU A 1274 50.37 27.52 20.08
C LEU A 1274 49.44 28.57 20.71
N LEU A 1275 48.16 28.23 20.86
CA LEU A 1275 47.05 28.97 21.51
C LEU A 1275 46.31 29.96 20.58
N SER A 1276 44.97 29.93 20.53
CA SER A 1276 43.99 29.02 21.19
C SER A 1276 42.70 28.94 20.40
#